data_AF-T1XD63-F1
#
_entry.id   AF-T1XD63-F1
#
_cell.length_a   1.000
_cell.length_b   1.000
_cell.length_c   1.000
_cell.angle_alpha   90.00
_cell.angle_beta   90.00
_cell.angle_gamma   90.00
#
_symmetry.space_group_name_H-M   'P 1'
#
loop_
_entity.id
_entity.type
_entity.pdbx_description
1 polymer ?
#
loop_
_entity_poly.entity_id
_entity_poly.type
_entity_poly.pdbx_seq_one_letter_code
_entity_poly.pdbx_strand_id
1 'polypeptide(L)'
;MDVASLKQNRWVRRGIVAVLVLLGLWALAWLAVPPIAKSQIQKIASEKLGRQVTVGKIDFKPWTLELALNDLRIATADGSGPQVAVKRIYADAELQSILRLAPVIDAVTVEAPAILLTHLADGKYDIDDILAKLAAGPPPDPKAEPARFAIYNISIKDGAVDFDDQTVKRKHELRDFVLSVPFLSNLASKRDINTEPKLAFALNGSKFDSAALTTPFAESRKTDAHVQFKGLDLVPYLGYIPGGLPVKLQAGSLDADLKIDFERAATAGLKITGTVEAHKAKLGDARGRDLLGFDSLKLALADVRPLESVFHMSEVALANPQLAVARDAKGQLNLLATDPATGAAEKVAQAPAAAASAPDGKAPEKPKLKVRVDKVALSGGRIGWRDETVQPAAAIETTALGLDLTELTWPMEKPARFSGSTAIAGATLKFQGNATDKAAEVQTEVDALPLSLAAPYLAQSLEPTLDGKLSGQVEVAWAQPDLRFKARRVAIDGLALTQAKTALASVGRFELVDAEVDMTKHTLNVASFTATNPKVQVERDSEKRWMFERWLKTPAGGGATAQAKAAAPKPAGSGPEAAPPGANTTPWALTIGTLAVDNGTLSYADKASATPVAVEITALSLKAQKIAPETSTVSPLQVSGRIGSRRSEPGRFDYKGNVVLKPLSAEGRLEVASFPAHAFKAYYADALNVDIRRAFASYKGTVRYASAPAGMTIKLAGDTALDDFRANSISLTQSPGFDRNTNQLLSWKTLSLRGLQVSMAPNAAPAVDVRETTLTDFFARVIVDPTGRLNLVNLTKKGEADANAAAAASAEVKSRRSLGGTTTTTRGGQQQGGAPVSAEAMVGGGPEPAKPAAAPVATAQAEADSGPKPVINFGPMSLVNGRVDFTDLFVKPNYSADLSELTGKLSSFSSNPPKGEGGRPALADLELRGKAQQTAALEITGKLNPLVKPLELDITAKMRDLDLAPLSPYSVRYAGHGIERGKMSMDVNYKIAPDGQLTATNKLVLNQLQFGDEVQGAPNSLPVRLAVALLADRNGVIDVDLPLRGSLNDPQFSIGPLIFKAVVNLIVKAVTSPFSLLTGGLGGGSGESSTITFEPGSSVLSGAAKESLDKVVKALTDRPTLQMTVVGTASLERERDAYQRQRLRQLAQAEKRRVAVRGGQEGTNVPPVTDAEYPELLTAVYKRADITKPRNMVGLAKDLPVKEMENLLLASIPVDEESMRQLAVERGAVVRDYLLAQKLPSERLFLGAVKTKAGDADWKPGAELNLGMK
;
A
#
# COMPACT_ATOMS: atom_id res chain seq x y z
N MET A 1 31.16 113.66 -52.15
CA MET A 1 30.10 114.36 -52.90
C MET A 1 30.33 115.86 -52.72
N ASP A 2 30.49 116.56 -53.83
CA ASP A 2 30.63 118.02 -53.87
C ASP A 2 29.28 118.67 -53.52
N VAL A 3 29.26 119.44 -52.43
CA VAL A 3 28.06 119.97 -51.78
C VAL A 3 27.34 121.02 -52.66
N ALA A 4 27.97 121.45 -53.77
CA ALA A 4 27.44 122.46 -54.67
C ALA A 4 26.38 121.95 -55.68
N SER A 5 26.33 120.67 -56.05
CA SER A 5 25.41 120.18 -57.10
C SER A 5 24.01 119.77 -56.59
N LEU A 6 23.80 119.66 -55.27
CA LEU A 6 22.50 119.27 -54.69
C LEU A 6 21.44 120.39 -54.64
N LYS A 7 21.78 121.66 -54.90
CA LYS A 7 20.88 122.81 -54.67
C LYS A 7 19.93 123.21 -55.82
N GLN A 8 20.10 122.72 -57.05
CA GLN A 8 19.29 123.18 -58.21
C GLN A 8 18.26 122.20 -58.76
N ASN A 9 18.23 120.94 -58.30
CA ASN A 9 17.32 119.93 -58.87
C ASN A 9 16.00 119.84 -58.07
N ARG A 10 14.87 120.22 -58.70
CA ARG A 10 13.52 120.22 -58.08
C ARG A 10 13.12 118.83 -57.55
N TRP A 11 13.60 117.77 -58.19
CA TRP A 11 13.39 116.39 -57.75
C TRP A 11 14.19 116.06 -56.48
N VAL A 12 15.38 116.63 -56.30
CA VAL A 12 16.19 116.47 -55.08
C VAL A 12 15.53 117.20 -53.89
N ARG A 13 15.01 118.41 -54.09
CA ARG A 13 14.31 119.17 -53.03
C ARG A 13 12.97 118.54 -52.64
N ARG A 14 12.19 118.04 -53.60
CA ARG A 14 10.99 117.23 -53.33
C ARG A 14 11.35 115.91 -52.64
N GLY A 15 12.48 115.30 -53.01
CA GLY A 15 13.04 114.14 -52.32
C GLY A 15 13.38 114.43 -50.86
N ILE A 16 14.08 115.53 -50.55
CA ILE A 16 14.42 115.93 -49.17
C ILE A 16 13.15 116.22 -48.34
N VAL A 17 12.16 116.94 -48.90
CA VAL A 17 10.90 117.22 -48.20
C VAL A 17 10.10 115.93 -47.97
N ALA A 18 10.02 115.05 -48.96
CA ALA A 18 9.36 113.75 -48.81
C ALA A 18 10.05 112.90 -47.73
N VAL A 19 11.39 112.89 -47.67
CA VAL A 19 12.16 112.21 -46.63
C VAL A 19 11.92 112.84 -45.25
N LEU A 20 11.89 114.18 -45.12
CA LEU A 20 11.58 114.86 -43.85
C LEU A 20 10.15 114.63 -43.39
N VAL A 21 9.17 114.60 -44.31
CA VAL A 21 7.77 114.25 -44.00
C VAL A 21 7.67 112.79 -43.56
N LEU A 22 8.37 111.88 -44.23
CA LEU A 22 8.43 110.46 -43.87
C LEU A 22 9.08 110.28 -42.48
N LEU A 23 10.20 110.94 -42.21
CA LEU A 23 10.87 110.94 -40.90
C LEU A 23 9.99 111.56 -39.81
N GLY A 24 9.27 112.65 -40.13
CA GLY A 24 8.30 113.28 -39.23
C GLY A 24 7.11 112.37 -38.92
N LEU A 25 6.59 111.66 -39.92
CA LEU A 25 5.54 110.65 -39.76
C LEU A 25 6.03 109.45 -38.94
N TRP A 26 7.28 109.00 -39.13
CA TRP A 26 7.88 107.96 -38.30
C TRP A 26 8.08 108.41 -36.86
N ALA A 27 8.59 109.62 -36.61
CA ALA A 27 8.73 110.15 -35.25
C ALA A 27 7.37 110.30 -34.56
N LEU A 28 6.34 110.75 -35.30
CA LEU A 28 4.98 110.85 -34.80
C LEU A 28 4.39 109.46 -34.50
N ALA A 29 4.59 108.47 -35.38
CA ALA A 29 4.17 107.09 -35.14
C ALA A 29 4.90 106.49 -33.92
N TRP A 30 6.20 106.74 -33.77
CA TRP A 30 6.99 106.26 -32.63
C TRP A 30 6.48 106.80 -31.28
N LEU A 31 6.05 108.06 -31.22
CA LEU A 31 5.56 108.70 -30.00
C LEU A 31 4.07 108.44 -29.73
N ALA A 32 3.24 108.40 -30.78
CA ALA A 32 1.78 108.29 -30.68
C ALA A 32 1.29 106.84 -30.61
N VAL A 33 1.92 105.90 -31.34
CA VAL A 33 1.45 104.50 -31.40
C VAL A 33 1.50 103.81 -30.03
N PRO A 34 2.57 103.90 -29.22
CA PRO A 34 2.61 103.20 -27.93
C PRO A 34 1.47 103.54 -26.95
N PRO A 35 1.16 104.81 -26.63
CA PRO A 35 0.04 105.14 -25.73
C PRO A 35 -1.34 104.88 -26.35
N ILE A 36 -1.50 105.11 -27.66
CA ILE A 36 -2.76 104.83 -28.36
C ILE A 36 -3.02 103.33 -28.39
N ALA A 37 -2.04 102.53 -28.83
CA ALA A 37 -2.12 101.07 -28.84
C ALA A 37 -2.40 100.53 -27.44
N LYS A 38 -1.76 101.06 -26.39
CA LYS A 38 -2.00 100.61 -25.01
C LYS A 38 -3.46 100.79 -24.59
N SER A 39 -4.00 102.00 -24.77
CA SER A 39 -5.40 102.29 -24.40
C SER A 39 -6.40 101.53 -25.27
N GLN A 40 -6.16 101.44 -26.59
CA GLN A 40 -7.05 100.76 -27.52
C GLN A 40 -7.03 99.25 -27.35
N ILE A 41 -5.85 98.63 -27.17
CA ILE A 41 -5.75 97.19 -26.92
C ILE A 41 -6.46 96.84 -25.62
N GLN A 42 -6.24 97.59 -24.53
CA GLN A 42 -6.94 97.35 -23.27
C GLN A 42 -8.47 97.48 -23.44
N LYS A 43 -8.94 98.55 -24.10
CA LYS A 43 -10.38 98.78 -24.33
C LYS A 43 -11.00 97.70 -25.21
N ILE A 44 -10.45 97.48 -26.40
CA ILE A 44 -10.99 96.55 -27.40
C ILE A 44 -10.89 95.11 -26.89
N ALA A 45 -9.75 94.70 -26.33
CA ALA A 45 -9.59 93.35 -25.82
C ALA A 45 -10.50 93.11 -24.62
N SER A 46 -10.68 94.09 -23.71
CA SER A 46 -11.60 93.91 -22.59
C SER A 46 -13.06 93.81 -23.04
N GLU A 47 -13.47 94.60 -24.03
CA GLU A 47 -14.81 94.55 -24.60
C GLU A 47 -15.06 93.22 -25.33
N LYS A 48 -14.13 92.80 -26.17
CA LYS A 48 -14.23 91.57 -26.99
C LYS A 48 -14.13 90.29 -26.16
N LEU A 49 -13.28 90.26 -25.14
CA LEU A 49 -13.12 89.09 -24.26
C LEU A 49 -14.12 89.10 -23.11
N GLY A 50 -14.71 90.25 -22.76
CA GLY A 50 -15.58 90.38 -21.60
C GLY A 50 -14.86 90.34 -20.25
N ARG A 51 -13.54 90.47 -20.24
CA ARG A 51 -12.69 90.45 -19.03
C ARG A 51 -11.74 91.62 -19.02
N GLN A 52 -11.30 92.05 -17.84
CA GLN A 52 -10.33 93.13 -17.74
C GLN A 52 -8.98 92.69 -18.31
N VAL A 53 -8.52 93.39 -19.35
CA VAL A 53 -7.19 93.22 -19.96
C VAL A 53 -6.32 94.41 -19.59
N THR A 54 -5.15 94.14 -19.02
CA THR A 54 -4.14 95.16 -18.68
C THR A 54 -2.85 94.90 -19.42
N VAL A 55 -2.14 95.97 -19.77
CA VAL A 55 -0.86 95.95 -20.50
C VAL A 55 0.09 96.90 -19.81
N GLY A 56 1.28 96.44 -19.43
CA GLY A 56 2.30 97.25 -18.76
C GLY A 56 2.90 98.32 -19.68
N LYS A 57 3.69 97.88 -20.66
CA LYS A 57 4.42 98.76 -21.58
C LYS A 57 4.29 98.27 -23.03
N ILE A 58 4.15 99.19 -23.98
CA ILE A 58 4.24 98.88 -25.41
C ILE A 58 5.44 99.63 -25.99
N ASP A 59 6.26 98.93 -26.75
CA ASP A 59 7.35 99.49 -27.54
C ASP A 59 7.03 99.25 -29.02
N PHE A 60 7.12 100.29 -29.86
CA PHE A 60 6.89 100.19 -31.30
C PHE A 60 8.06 100.85 -32.03
N LYS A 61 8.60 100.24 -33.11
CA LYS A 61 9.64 100.85 -33.95
C LYS A 61 9.13 100.98 -35.38
N PRO A 62 8.72 102.18 -35.84
CA PRO A 62 8.01 102.34 -37.12
C PRO A 62 8.87 102.05 -38.37
N TRP A 63 10.19 102.19 -38.30
CA TRP A 63 11.09 101.95 -39.44
C TRP A 63 11.36 100.46 -39.69
N THR A 64 11.31 99.63 -38.65
CA THR A 64 11.38 98.16 -38.77
C THR A 64 10.02 97.47 -38.62
N LEU A 65 8.96 98.21 -38.28
CA LEU A 65 7.63 97.69 -37.95
C LEU A 65 7.60 96.66 -36.82
N GLU A 66 8.54 96.74 -35.88
CA GLU A 66 8.56 95.89 -34.68
C GLU A 66 7.58 96.42 -33.62
N LEU A 67 6.83 95.49 -33.00
CA LEU A 67 5.91 95.77 -31.90
C LEU A 67 6.21 94.81 -30.74
N ALA A 68 6.42 95.34 -29.53
CA ALA A 68 6.59 94.57 -28.31
C ALA A 68 5.60 95.02 -27.22
N LEU A 69 4.81 94.09 -26.69
CA LEU A 69 3.93 94.29 -25.54
C LEU A 69 4.57 93.60 -24.33
N ASN A 70 4.72 94.32 -23.21
CA ASN A 70 5.25 93.79 -21.96
C ASN A 70 4.17 93.79 -20.88
N ASP A 71 4.17 92.75 -20.04
CA ASP A 71 3.25 92.53 -18.92
C ASP A 71 1.76 92.60 -19.33
N LEU A 72 1.36 91.74 -20.27
CA LEU A 72 -0.06 91.55 -20.61
C LEU A 72 -0.71 90.66 -19.55
N ARG A 73 -1.85 91.08 -18.98
CA ARG A 73 -2.64 90.25 -18.06
C ARG A 73 -4.13 90.32 -18.38
N ILE A 74 -4.78 89.17 -18.38
CA ILE A 74 -6.22 89.00 -18.53
C ILE A 74 -6.76 88.45 -17.21
N ALA A 75 -7.73 89.12 -16.60
CA ALA A 75 -8.30 88.72 -15.31
C ALA A 75 -9.14 87.44 -15.42
N THR A 76 -9.31 86.72 -14.30
CA THR A 76 -10.34 85.71 -14.10
C THR A 76 -11.74 86.35 -14.06
N ALA A 77 -12.81 85.56 -14.22
CA ALA A 77 -14.18 86.07 -14.27
C ALA A 77 -14.63 86.78 -12.96
N ASP A 78 -14.08 86.35 -11.83
CA ASP A 78 -14.29 86.93 -10.49
C ASP A 78 -13.31 88.08 -10.16
N GLY A 79 -12.33 88.35 -11.03
CA GLY A 79 -11.30 89.38 -10.85
C GLY A 79 -10.27 89.09 -9.76
N SER A 80 -10.25 87.88 -9.18
CA SER A 80 -9.37 87.52 -8.06
C SER A 80 -7.91 87.28 -8.45
N GLY A 81 -7.62 87.02 -9.73
CA GLY A 81 -6.26 86.80 -10.23
C GLY A 81 -6.13 86.89 -11.75
N PRO A 82 -4.91 86.67 -12.29
CA PRO A 82 -4.69 86.60 -13.73
C PRO A 82 -5.08 85.21 -14.28
N GLN A 83 -6.05 85.16 -15.20
CA GLN A 83 -6.35 83.96 -16.00
C GLN A 83 -5.24 83.70 -17.03
N VAL A 84 -4.73 84.76 -17.64
CA VAL A 84 -3.59 84.72 -18.57
C VAL A 84 -2.64 85.84 -18.18
N ALA A 85 -1.36 85.53 -18.05
CA ALA A 85 -0.29 86.50 -17.88
C ALA A 85 0.81 86.23 -18.89
N VAL A 86 1.30 87.25 -19.58
CA VAL A 86 2.40 87.12 -20.55
C VAL A 86 3.43 88.20 -20.26
N LYS A 87 4.69 87.78 -20.07
CA LYS A 87 5.78 88.72 -19.78
C LYS A 87 6.07 89.61 -20.98
N ARG A 88 6.17 89.02 -22.18
CA ARG A 88 6.44 89.77 -23.41
C ARG A 88 5.84 89.09 -24.65
N ILE A 89 5.22 89.89 -25.52
CA ILE A 89 4.80 89.50 -26.88
C ILE A 89 5.55 90.40 -27.85
N TYR A 90 6.34 89.81 -28.74
CA TYR A 90 7.09 90.51 -29.78
C TYR A 90 6.60 90.07 -31.16
N ALA A 91 6.33 91.02 -32.05
CA ALA A 91 5.96 90.77 -33.43
C ALA A 91 6.75 91.69 -34.36
N ASP A 92 7.25 91.13 -35.46
CA ASP A 92 8.05 91.84 -36.47
C ASP A 92 7.35 91.72 -37.83
N ALA A 93 6.84 92.82 -38.38
CA ALA A 93 6.06 92.83 -39.61
C ALA A 93 6.87 93.33 -40.80
N GLU A 94 6.80 92.65 -41.95
CA GLU A 94 7.52 93.13 -43.14
C GLU A 94 6.76 94.22 -43.88
N LEU A 95 7.48 95.24 -44.39
CA LEU A 95 6.94 96.25 -45.33
C LEU A 95 6.38 95.62 -46.61
N GLN A 96 6.81 94.40 -46.97
CA GLN A 96 6.25 93.64 -48.09
C GLN A 96 4.77 93.28 -47.91
N SER A 97 4.26 93.26 -46.67
CA SER A 97 2.84 93.04 -46.38
C SER A 97 1.94 94.04 -47.10
N ILE A 98 2.40 95.29 -47.24
CA ILE A 98 1.67 96.39 -47.89
C ILE A 98 1.64 96.17 -49.43
N LEU A 99 2.72 95.66 -50.00
CA LEU A 99 2.85 95.37 -51.44
C LEU A 99 2.08 94.11 -51.85
N ARG A 100 2.07 93.07 -51.00
CA ARG A 100 1.44 91.77 -51.29
C ARG A 100 -0.03 91.69 -50.90
N LEU A 101 -0.57 92.75 -50.28
CA LEU A 101 -1.94 92.78 -49.73
C LEU A 101 -2.25 91.57 -48.83
N ALA A 102 -1.22 91.07 -48.14
CA ALA A 102 -1.28 89.90 -47.28
C ALA A 102 -0.35 90.12 -46.08
N PRO A 103 -0.75 89.77 -44.85
CA PRO A 103 0.13 89.86 -43.70
C PRO A 103 1.34 88.93 -43.86
N VAL A 104 2.53 89.54 -43.88
CA VAL A 104 3.84 88.86 -43.85
C VAL A 104 4.55 89.29 -42.57
N ILE A 105 4.67 88.35 -41.63
CA ILE A 105 5.26 88.59 -40.30
C ILE A 105 6.54 87.76 -40.22
N ASP A 106 7.69 88.39 -39.95
CA ASP A 106 9.00 87.72 -39.95
C ASP A 106 9.30 86.99 -38.63
N ALA A 107 8.74 87.47 -37.51
CA ALA A 107 8.85 86.80 -36.22
C ALA A 107 7.66 87.09 -35.32
N VAL A 108 7.21 86.08 -34.58
CA VAL A 108 6.25 86.22 -33.46
C VAL A 108 6.79 85.47 -32.27
N THR A 109 7.19 86.18 -31.21
CA THR A 109 7.71 85.56 -29.98
C THR A 109 6.81 85.87 -28.78
N VAL A 110 6.43 84.85 -28.03
CA VAL A 110 5.70 84.96 -26.76
C VAL A 110 6.57 84.41 -25.63
N GLU A 111 7.01 85.28 -24.73
CA GLU A 111 7.89 84.93 -23.60
C GLU A 111 7.06 84.79 -22.32
N ALA A 112 7.28 83.67 -21.62
CA ALA A 112 6.67 83.29 -20.35
C ALA A 112 5.14 83.51 -20.27
N PRO A 113 4.34 82.91 -21.17
CA PRO A 113 2.89 82.88 -21.00
C PRO A 113 2.50 81.92 -19.86
N ALA A 114 1.78 82.41 -18.86
CA ALA A 114 1.19 81.65 -17.78
C ALA A 114 -0.35 81.65 -17.93
N ILE A 115 -0.94 80.46 -18.04
CA ILE A 115 -2.39 80.29 -18.24
C ILE A 115 -2.94 79.44 -17.09
N LEU A 116 -4.02 79.92 -16.47
CA LEU A 116 -4.88 79.11 -15.62
C LEU A 116 -6.05 78.63 -16.47
N LEU A 117 -6.45 77.36 -16.35
CA LEU A 117 -7.61 76.80 -17.04
C LEU A 117 -8.33 75.86 -16.08
N THR A 118 -9.65 76.00 -15.94
CA THR A 118 -10.45 75.16 -15.04
C THR A 118 -11.56 74.48 -15.81
N HIS A 119 -11.63 73.14 -15.75
CA HIS A 119 -12.79 72.39 -16.22
C HIS A 119 -13.78 72.22 -15.07
N LEU A 120 -14.91 72.89 -15.16
CA LEU A 120 -15.93 72.97 -14.12
C LEU A 120 -16.73 71.66 -14.04
N ALA A 121 -17.30 71.39 -12.87
CA ALA A 121 -18.05 70.16 -12.62
C ALA A 121 -19.31 69.98 -13.50
N ASP A 122 -19.81 71.06 -14.12
CA ASP A 122 -20.93 71.04 -15.07
C ASP A 122 -20.51 70.70 -16.52
N GLY A 123 -19.22 70.40 -16.73
CA GLY A 123 -18.63 70.04 -18.01
C GLY A 123 -18.18 71.22 -18.88
N LYS A 124 -18.35 72.46 -18.41
CA LYS A 124 -17.90 73.68 -19.10
C LYS A 124 -16.50 74.10 -18.65
N TYR A 125 -15.81 74.88 -19.47
CA TYR A 125 -14.56 75.52 -19.05
C TYR A 125 -14.83 76.90 -18.46
N ASP A 126 -13.97 77.32 -17.54
CA ASP A 126 -13.96 78.67 -16.98
C ASP A 126 -13.65 79.77 -18.02
N ILE A 127 -13.42 79.43 -19.29
CA ILE A 127 -13.21 80.35 -20.42
C ILE A 127 -14.30 80.25 -21.51
N ASP A 128 -15.32 79.40 -21.35
CA ASP A 128 -16.36 79.19 -22.37
C ASP A 128 -17.14 80.47 -22.67
N ASP A 129 -17.26 81.38 -21.69
CA ASP A 129 -17.81 82.72 -21.83
C ASP A 129 -17.04 83.57 -22.85
N ILE A 130 -15.69 83.53 -22.77
CA ILE A 130 -14.80 84.20 -23.71
C ILE A 130 -14.96 83.59 -25.10
N LEU A 131 -14.96 82.26 -25.21
CA LEU A 131 -15.05 81.54 -26.49
C LEU A 131 -16.39 81.81 -27.20
N ALA A 132 -17.50 81.74 -26.47
CA ALA A 132 -18.82 82.04 -27.01
C ALA A 132 -18.92 83.48 -27.53
N LYS A 133 -18.31 84.43 -26.81
CA LYS A 133 -18.30 85.85 -27.21
C LYS A 133 -17.43 86.10 -28.45
N LEU A 134 -16.33 85.39 -28.59
CA LEU A 134 -15.47 85.43 -29.79
C LEU A 134 -16.14 84.76 -31.00
N ALA A 135 -16.93 83.70 -30.78
CA ALA A 135 -17.64 82.96 -31.83
C ALA A 135 -18.90 83.66 -32.37
N ALA A 136 -19.46 84.65 -31.65
CA ALA A 136 -20.69 85.35 -32.02
C ALA A 136 -20.58 86.30 -33.24
N GLY A 137 -19.52 86.19 -34.05
CA GLY A 137 -19.35 86.91 -35.31
C GLY A 137 -20.17 86.32 -36.47
N PRO A 138 -20.36 87.05 -37.59
CA PRO A 138 -21.05 86.53 -38.76
C PRO A 138 -20.30 85.30 -39.34
N PRO A 139 -21.02 84.23 -39.74
CA PRO A 139 -20.40 83.05 -40.30
C PRO A 139 -19.66 83.39 -41.61
N PRO A 140 -18.49 82.77 -41.87
CA PRO A 140 -17.72 83.02 -43.08
C PRO A 140 -18.47 82.56 -44.34
N ASP A 141 -18.39 83.35 -45.41
CA ASP A 141 -18.97 83.01 -46.72
C ASP A 141 -18.25 81.79 -47.31
N PRO A 142 -18.95 80.67 -47.58
CA PRO A 142 -18.32 79.45 -48.13
C PRO A 142 -17.74 79.62 -49.53
N LYS A 143 -18.01 80.73 -50.23
CA LYS A 143 -17.43 81.05 -51.55
C LYS A 143 -16.22 81.98 -51.50
N ALA A 144 -15.86 82.52 -50.33
CA ALA A 144 -14.71 83.41 -50.20
C ALA A 144 -13.38 82.63 -50.30
N GLU A 145 -12.41 83.15 -51.06
CA GLU A 145 -11.06 82.57 -51.07
C GLU A 145 -10.42 82.66 -49.67
N PRO A 146 -9.63 81.65 -49.26
CA PRO A 146 -8.93 81.70 -47.97
C PRO A 146 -8.03 82.92 -47.87
N ALA A 147 -8.06 83.60 -46.71
CA ALA A 147 -7.15 84.70 -46.42
C ALA A 147 -5.70 84.23 -46.58
N ARG A 148 -4.93 84.91 -47.43
CA ARG A 148 -3.54 84.58 -47.73
C ARG A 148 -2.62 85.15 -46.64
N PHE A 149 -1.70 84.36 -46.11
CA PHE A 149 -0.75 84.81 -45.08
C PHE A 149 0.59 84.06 -45.17
N ALA A 150 1.63 84.68 -44.62
CA ALA A 150 2.92 84.05 -44.35
C ALA A 150 3.47 84.54 -43.02
N ILE A 151 3.76 83.62 -42.10
CA ILE A 151 4.33 83.92 -40.80
C ILE A 151 5.61 83.12 -40.65
N TYR A 152 6.71 83.78 -40.33
CA TYR A 152 8.01 83.17 -40.05
C TYR A 152 8.28 83.22 -38.53
N ASN A 153 9.13 82.30 -38.07
CA ASN A 153 9.71 82.27 -36.73
C ASN A 153 8.69 82.50 -35.59
N ILE A 154 7.65 81.65 -35.53
CA ILE A 154 6.72 81.63 -34.39
C ILE A 154 7.42 80.91 -33.23
N SER A 155 7.61 81.58 -32.10
CA SER A 155 8.26 81.01 -30.92
C SER A 155 7.49 81.33 -29.65
N ILE A 156 7.28 80.32 -28.81
CA ILE A 156 6.82 80.45 -27.42
C ILE A 156 7.91 79.88 -26.54
N LYS A 157 8.31 80.62 -25.50
CA LYS A 157 9.38 80.23 -24.57
C LYS A 157 8.91 80.34 -23.12
N ASP A 158 9.36 79.43 -22.28
CA ASP A 158 9.14 79.42 -20.82
C ASP A 158 7.66 79.49 -20.40
N GLY A 159 6.75 78.91 -21.17
CA GLY A 159 5.32 78.94 -20.85
C GLY A 159 4.92 77.97 -19.72
N ALA A 160 3.82 78.29 -19.04
CA ALA A 160 3.23 77.49 -17.98
C ALA A 160 1.70 77.43 -18.13
N VAL A 161 1.12 76.28 -17.87
CA VAL A 161 -0.33 76.09 -17.83
C VAL A 161 -0.70 75.31 -16.57
N ASP A 162 -1.59 75.86 -15.76
CA ASP A 162 -2.23 75.15 -14.65
C ASP A 162 -3.65 74.77 -15.06
N PHE A 163 -3.90 73.47 -15.20
CA PHE A 163 -5.19 72.93 -15.59
C PHE A 163 -5.85 72.21 -14.41
N ASP A 164 -6.92 72.78 -13.86
CA ASP A 164 -7.70 72.22 -12.76
C ASP A 164 -8.99 71.58 -13.29
N ASP A 165 -9.02 70.26 -13.35
CA ASP A 165 -10.18 69.52 -13.81
C ASP A 165 -11.00 68.99 -12.64
N GLN A 166 -12.12 69.66 -12.39
CA GLN A 166 -13.04 69.33 -11.31
C GLN A 166 -13.93 68.12 -11.64
N THR A 167 -14.06 67.74 -12.91
CA THR A 167 -14.88 66.59 -13.31
C THR A 167 -14.25 65.27 -12.85
N VAL A 168 -12.91 65.20 -12.90
CA VAL A 168 -12.13 64.05 -12.42
C VAL A 168 -11.37 64.34 -11.11
N LYS A 169 -11.52 65.55 -10.54
CA LYS A 169 -10.85 66.03 -9.31
C LYS A 169 -9.31 65.94 -9.39
N ARG A 170 -8.74 66.40 -10.51
CA ARG A 170 -7.29 66.37 -10.77
C ARG A 170 -6.77 67.72 -11.23
N LYS A 171 -5.56 68.05 -10.79
CA LYS A 171 -4.79 69.21 -11.28
C LYS A 171 -3.62 68.72 -12.11
N HIS A 172 -3.41 69.37 -13.25
CA HIS A 172 -2.31 69.12 -14.15
C HIS A 172 -1.49 70.40 -14.30
N GLU A 173 -0.19 70.29 -14.05
CA GLU A 173 0.77 71.39 -14.18
C GLU A 173 1.62 71.15 -15.42
N LEU A 174 1.62 72.12 -16.32
CA LEU A 174 2.50 72.17 -17.48
C LEU A 174 3.51 73.30 -17.26
N ARG A 175 4.80 73.00 -17.42
CA ARG A 175 5.94 73.90 -17.24
C ARG A 175 6.88 73.82 -18.43
N ASP A 176 7.79 74.78 -18.54
CA ASP A 176 8.83 74.84 -19.59
C ASP A 176 8.26 74.69 -21.00
N PHE A 177 7.07 75.25 -21.27
CA PHE A 177 6.41 75.13 -22.57
C PHE A 177 7.21 75.89 -23.63
N VAL A 178 7.67 75.15 -24.63
CA VAL A 178 8.38 75.66 -25.80
C VAL A 178 7.65 75.21 -27.06
N LEU A 179 7.26 76.17 -27.89
CA LEU A 179 6.75 75.94 -29.24
C LEU A 179 7.62 76.71 -30.22
N SER A 180 8.12 76.08 -31.27
CA SER A 180 8.87 76.74 -32.33
C SER A 180 8.35 76.28 -33.68
N VAL A 181 7.85 77.19 -34.51
CA VAL A 181 7.39 76.93 -35.87
C VAL A 181 8.14 77.88 -36.81
N PRO A 182 9.12 77.36 -37.59
CA PRO A 182 9.97 78.20 -38.43
C PRO A 182 9.22 78.97 -39.51
N PHE A 183 8.17 78.36 -40.09
CA PHE A 183 7.44 78.93 -41.21
C PHE A 183 6.01 78.40 -41.31
N LEU A 184 5.03 79.26 -41.59
CA LEU A 184 3.63 78.88 -41.82
C LEU A 184 3.06 79.74 -42.95
N SER A 185 2.66 79.14 -44.08
CA SER A 185 2.15 79.88 -45.23
C SER A 185 1.18 79.06 -46.07
N ASN A 186 0.08 79.68 -46.48
CA ASN A 186 -0.90 79.11 -47.42
C ASN A 186 -0.79 79.71 -48.85
N LEU A 187 0.28 80.47 -49.14
CA LEU A 187 0.58 81.01 -50.47
C LEU A 187 0.91 79.89 -51.48
N ALA A 188 0.30 79.92 -52.67
CA ALA A 188 0.40 78.85 -53.67
C ALA A 188 1.84 78.42 -54.04
N SER A 189 2.80 79.35 -54.08
CA SER A 189 4.22 79.05 -54.38
C SER A 189 5.02 78.49 -53.20
N LYS A 190 4.43 78.41 -52.00
CA LYS A 190 5.10 78.03 -50.75
C LYS A 190 4.34 76.96 -49.95
N ARG A 191 3.33 76.30 -50.55
CA ARG A 191 2.51 75.26 -49.89
C ARG A 191 3.24 73.94 -49.68
N ASP A 192 4.18 73.62 -50.56
CA ASP A 192 4.94 72.36 -50.55
C ASP A 192 6.28 72.45 -49.79
N ILE A 193 6.48 73.51 -49.00
CA ILE A 193 7.71 73.70 -48.21
C ILE A 193 7.60 72.91 -46.90
N ASN A 194 8.61 72.08 -46.64
CA ASN A 194 8.72 71.38 -45.37
C ASN A 194 8.95 72.36 -44.22
N THR A 195 8.13 72.24 -43.18
CA THR A 195 8.26 73.01 -41.93
C THR A 195 8.64 72.07 -40.80
N GLU A 196 9.58 72.48 -39.95
CA GLU A 196 10.03 71.72 -38.80
C GLU A 196 9.50 72.27 -37.46
N PRO A 197 8.26 71.99 -37.06
CA PRO A 197 7.77 72.42 -35.75
C PRO A 197 8.40 71.59 -34.63
N LYS A 198 8.70 72.27 -33.52
CA LYS A 198 9.14 71.68 -32.26
C LYS A 198 8.19 72.06 -31.13
N LEU A 199 7.77 71.08 -30.34
CA LEU A 199 7.01 71.26 -29.11
C LEU A 199 7.69 70.50 -27.97
N ALA A 200 8.00 71.18 -26.87
CA ALA A 200 8.56 70.57 -25.67
C ALA A 200 7.92 71.17 -24.41
N PHE A 201 7.72 70.36 -23.37
CA PHE A 201 7.20 70.81 -22.07
C PHE A 201 7.44 69.76 -20.97
N ALA A 202 7.29 70.16 -19.71
CA ALA A 202 7.21 69.25 -18.57
C ALA A 202 5.76 69.20 -18.04
N LEU A 203 5.11 68.04 -18.12
CA LEU A 203 3.74 67.81 -17.66
C LEU A 203 3.76 66.97 -16.38
N ASN A 204 3.34 67.56 -15.26
CA ASN A 204 3.38 66.93 -13.92
C ASN A 204 4.77 66.36 -13.58
N GLY A 205 5.83 67.05 -14.00
CA GLY A 205 7.23 66.59 -13.86
C GLY A 205 7.73 65.65 -14.96
N SER A 206 6.86 65.16 -15.85
CA SER A 206 7.19 64.26 -16.97
C SER A 206 7.64 65.06 -18.19
N LYS A 207 8.75 64.71 -18.83
CA LYS A 207 9.28 65.49 -19.97
C LYS A 207 8.69 65.03 -21.29
N PHE A 208 8.24 65.98 -22.10
CA PHE A 208 7.82 65.82 -23.48
C PHE A 208 8.75 66.58 -24.41
N ASP A 209 9.19 65.95 -25.50
CA ASP A 209 9.88 66.62 -26.62
C ASP A 209 9.35 66.05 -27.93
N SER A 210 9.34 66.86 -28.98
CA SER A 210 8.93 66.46 -30.31
C SER A 210 9.67 67.23 -31.38
N ALA A 211 9.89 66.57 -32.50
CA ALA A 211 10.41 67.16 -33.72
C ALA A 211 9.61 66.59 -34.89
N ALA A 212 8.98 67.43 -35.70
CA ALA A 212 8.25 66.95 -36.86
C ALA A 212 8.70 67.64 -38.13
N LEU A 213 8.46 67.00 -39.27
CA LEU A 213 8.61 67.55 -40.61
C LEU A 213 7.23 67.48 -41.28
N THR A 214 6.62 68.62 -41.58
CA THR A 214 5.23 68.67 -42.04
C THR A 214 5.01 69.61 -43.22
N THR A 215 4.04 69.26 -44.08
CA THR A 215 3.54 70.09 -45.19
C THR A 215 2.05 70.44 -44.99
N PRO A 216 1.72 71.30 -43.99
CA PRO A 216 0.35 71.48 -43.49
C PRO A 216 -0.65 72.03 -44.52
N PHE A 217 -0.15 72.66 -45.60
CA PHE A 217 -0.97 73.26 -46.67
C PHE A 217 -0.80 72.60 -48.04
N ALA A 218 0.00 71.54 -48.16
CA ALA A 218 0.06 70.69 -49.36
C ALA A 218 -1.20 69.82 -49.48
N GLU A 219 -1.48 69.28 -50.66
CA GLU A 219 -2.69 68.45 -50.88
C GLU A 219 -2.66 67.14 -50.06
N SER A 220 -1.51 66.49 -49.93
CA SER A 220 -1.34 65.23 -49.19
C SER A 220 -1.13 65.40 -47.68
N ARG A 221 -0.90 66.64 -47.21
CA ARG A 221 -0.68 67.01 -45.78
C ARG A 221 0.19 66.01 -45.01
N LYS A 222 1.37 65.73 -45.57
CA LYS A 222 2.29 64.74 -45.00
C LYS A 222 2.93 65.28 -43.72
N THR A 223 3.05 64.44 -42.69
CA THR A 223 3.72 64.75 -41.43
C THR A 223 4.54 63.57 -40.96
N ASP A 224 5.85 63.74 -40.87
CA ASP A 224 6.78 62.77 -40.28
C ASP A 224 7.21 63.34 -38.90
N ALA A 225 6.68 62.80 -37.81
CA ALA A 225 6.87 63.33 -36.45
C ALA A 225 7.61 62.35 -35.54
N HIS A 226 8.57 62.85 -34.78
CA HIS A 226 9.26 62.17 -33.70
C HIS A 226 8.76 62.71 -32.37
N VAL A 227 8.28 61.84 -31.49
CA VAL A 227 7.64 62.19 -30.22
C VAL A 227 8.27 61.39 -29.08
N GLN A 228 8.74 62.08 -28.04
CA GLN A 228 9.35 61.48 -26.87
C GLN A 228 8.62 61.90 -25.59
N PHE A 229 8.23 60.92 -24.78
CA PHE A 229 7.79 61.09 -23.40
C PHE A 229 8.72 60.32 -22.47
N LYS A 230 9.15 60.96 -21.38
CA LYS A 230 9.94 60.31 -20.32
C LYS A 230 9.28 60.50 -18.96
N GLY A 231 9.00 59.38 -18.29
CA GLY A 231 8.52 59.28 -16.92
C GLY A 231 7.06 59.68 -16.74
N LEU A 232 6.20 59.49 -17.74
CA LEU A 232 4.78 59.88 -17.66
C LEU A 232 4.03 59.04 -16.63
N ASP A 233 3.66 59.63 -15.49
CA ASP A 233 2.81 58.97 -14.49
C ASP A 233 1.40 58.75 -15.06
N LEU A 234 0.96 57.49 -15.11
CA LEU A 234 -0.33 57.11 -15.68
C LEU A 234 -1.50 57.26 -14.71
N VAL A 235 -1.24 57.27 -13.40
CA VAL A 235 -2.28 57.25 -12.36
C VAL A 235 -3.22 58.48 -12.43
N PRO A 236 -2.73 59.71 -12.63
CA PRO A 236 -3.59 60.88 -12.76
C PRO A 236 -4.57 60.79 -13.93
N TYR A 237 -4.19 60.09 -15.01
CA TYR A 237 -4.97 60.05 -16.25
C TYR A 237 -6.06 58.98 -16.27
N LEU A 238 -6.13 58.11 -15.24
CA LEU A 238 -7.13 57.05 -15.15
C LEU A 238 -8.58 57.56 -15.12
N GLY A 239 -8.81 58.76 -14.59
CA GLY A 239 -10.14 59.39 -14.57
C GLY A 239 -10.68 59.72 -15.97
N TYR A 240 -9.81 59.78 -16.98
CA TYR A 240 -10.17 60.09 -18.36
C TYR A 240 -10.41 58.83 -19.22
N ILE A 241 -10.12 57.64 -18.68
CA ILE A 241 -10.39 56.38 -19.37
C ILE A 241 -11.86 55.99 -19.12
N PRO A 242 -12.64 55.57 -20.14
CA PRO A 242 -14.01 55.12 -19.96
C PRO A 242 -14.12 54.03 -18.88
N GLY A 243 -15.13 54.11 -18.02
CA GLY A 243 -15.41 53.08 -17.01
C GLY A 243 -15.71 51.70 -17.63
N GLY A 244 -15.51 50.62 -16.86
CA GLY A 244 -15.82 49.24 -17.27
C GLY A 244 -14.63 48.32 -17.50
N LEU A 245 -13.40 48.75 -17.18
CA LEU A 245 -12.24 47.85 -17.19
C LEU A 245 -12.28 46.91 -15.96
N PRO A 246 -12.01 45.60 -16.14
CA PRO A 246 -12.03 44.62 -15.04
C PRO A 246 -10.86 44.75 -14.07
N VAL A 247 -9.92 45.66 -14.36
CA VAL A 247 -8.69 45.88 -13.61
C VAL A 247 -8.49 47.36 -13.33
N LYS A 248 -7.95 47.67 -12.16
CA LYS A 248 -7.65 49.04 -11.73
C LYS A 248 -6.14 49.24 -11.65
N LEU A 249 -5.59 50.13 -12.47
CA LEU A 249 -4.19 50.54 -12.34
C LEU A 249 -4.01 51.35 -11.04
N GLN A 250 -3.07 50.93 -10.20
CA GLN A 250 -2.76 51.55 -8.92
C GLN A 250 -1.48 52.38 -8.97
N ALA A 251 -0.52 51.96 -9.81
CA ALA A 251 0.76 52.64 -10.03
C ALA A 251 1.31 52.28 -11.42
N GLY A 252 2.13 53.16 -11.99
CA GLY A 252 2.91 52.88 -13.21
C GLY A 252 3.33 54.17 -13.93
N SER A 253 4.53 54.16 -14.53
CA SER A 253 5.03 55.24 -15.38
C SER A 253 5.27 54.75 -16.81
N LEU A 254 5.19 55.64 -17.79
CA LEU A 254 5.34 55.35 -19.22
C LEU A 254 6.47 56.18 -19.85
N ASP A 255 7.36 55.50 -20.56
CA ASP A 255 8.31 56.07 -21.51
C ASP A 255 7.84 55.73 -22.93
N ALA A 256 7.92 56.69 -23.84
CA ALA A 256 7.58 56.48 -25.23
C ALA A 256 8.55 57.24 -26.14
N ASP A 257 9.06 56.56 -27.16
CA ASP A 257 9.91 57.12 -28.20
C ASP A 257 9.36 56.67 -29.55
N LEU A 258 8.58 57.53 -30.19
CA LEU A 258 7.69 57.19 -31.29
C LEU A 258 7.99 58.02 -32.53
N LYS A 259 8.07 57.35 -33.68
CA LYS A 259 8.01 57.97 -35.00
C LYS A 259 6.63 57.73 -35.62
N ILE A 260 5.96 58.82 -35.97
CA ILE A 260 4.60 58.88 -36.49
C ILE A 260 4.68 59.43 -37.91
N ASP A 261 4.36 58.59 -38.90
CA ASP A 261 4.23 58.99 -40.29
C ASP A 261 2.73 59.08 -40.62
N PHE A 262 2.26 60.29 -40.91
CA PHE A 262 0.88 60.59 -41.25
C PHE A 262 0.77 61.18 -42.66
N GLU A 263 -0.20 60.70 -43.43
CA GLU A 263 -0.50 61.21 -44.76
C GLU A 263 -2.02 61.26 -44.98
N ARG A 264 -2.50 62.33 -45.59
CA ARG A 264 -3.91 62.53 -45.90
C ARG A 264 -4.06 62.94 -47.36
N ALA A 265 -4.21 61.93 -48.21
CA ALA A 265 -4.56 62.09 -49.62
C ALA A 265 -6.04 61.67 -49.83
N ALA A 266 -6.33 60.72 -50.72
CA ALA A 266 -7.68 60.16 -50.92
C ALA A 266 -8.18 59.34 -49.71
N THR A 267 -7.26 58.75 -48.95
CA THR A 267 -7.50 58.07 -47.66
C THR A 267 -6.50 58.59 -46.63
N ALA A 268 -6.83 58.48 -45.35
CA ALA A 268 -5.92 58.82 -44.26
C ALA A 268 -5.06 57.60 -43.90
N GLY A 269 -3.74 57.74 -43.97
CA GLY A 269 -2.76 56.77 -43.52
C GLY A 269 -2.09 57.23 -42.22
N LEU A 270 -1.94 56.33 -41.27
CA LEU A 270 -1.21 56.57 -40.02
C LEU A 270 -0.33 55.36 -39.74
N LYS A 271 0.98 55.56 -39.73
CA LYS A 271 1.97 54.56 -39.35
C LYS A 271 2.72 55.02 -38.11
N ILE A 272 2.85 54.13 -37.13
CA ILE A 272 3.54 54.36 -35.88
C ILE A 272 4.64 53.30 -35.73
N THR A 273 5.86 53.75 -35.44
CA THR A 273 7.03 52.91 -35.17
C THR A 273 7.80 53.46 -33.96
N GLY A 274 8.64 52.64 -33.32
CA GLY A 274 9.42 53.07 -32.16
C GLY A 274 9.21 52.16 -30.95
N THR A 275 9.38 52.70 -29.74
CA THR A 275 9.31 51.93 -28.49
C THR A 275 8.39 52.57 -27.46
N VAL A 276 7.62 51.75 -26.76
CA VAL A 276 6.81 52.14 -25.59
C VAL A 276 7.20 51.24 -24.43
N GLU A 277 7.56 51.82 -23.29
CA GLU A 277 7.94 51.08 -22.09
C GLU A 277 7.14 51.54 -20.88
N ALA A 278 6.47 50.61 -20.21
CA ALA A 278 5.78 50.87 -18.95
C ALA A 278 6.61 50.31 -17.79
N HIS A 279 6.77 51.07 -16.71
CA HIS A 279 7.59 50.70 -15.54
C HIS A 279 6.78 50.64 -14.26
N LYS A 280 7.14 49.70 -13.38
CA LYS A 280 6.61 49.55 -12.00
C LYS A 280 5.09 49.55 -11.94
N ALA A 281 4.45 48.88 -12.89
CA ALA A 281 3.00 48.86 -12.98
C ALA A 281 2.41 47.93 -11.91
N LYS A 282 1.32 48.36 -11.28
CA LYS A 282 0.51 47.54 -10.36
C LYS A 282 -0.95 47.64 -10.72
N LEU A 283 -1.58 46.48 -10.93
CA LEU A 283 -2.98 46.35 -11.27
C LEU A 283 -3.69 45.54 -10.18
N GLY A 284 -4.79 46.09 -9.67
CA GLY A 284 -5.71 45.38 -8.79
C GLY A 284 -6.92 44.84 -9.54
N ASP A 285 -7.55 43.80 -8.98
CA ASP A 285 -8.85 43.30 -9.43
C ASP A 285 -9.99 44.30 -9.10
N ALA A 286 -11.22 43.99 -9.53
CA ALA A 286 -12.41 44.81 -9.25
C ALA A 286 -12.69 45.00 -7.75
N ARG A 287 -12.13 44.15 -6.88
CA ARG A 287 -12.23 44.23 -5.41
C ARG A 287 -11.03 44.94 -4.77
N GLY A 288 -10.10 45.45 -5.58
CA GLY A 288 -8.90 46.16 -5.14
C GLY A 288 -7.77 45.26 -4.63
N ARG A 289 -7.85 43.94 -4.82
CA ARG A 289 -6.76 43.00 -4.45
C ARG A 289 -5.70 42.99 -5.54
N ASP A 290 -4.44 42.80 -5.17
CA ASP A 290 -3.33 42.69 -6.12
C ASP A 290 -3.60 41.56 -7.13
N LEU A 291 -3.57 41.90 -8.42
CA LEU A 291 -3.82 40.96 -9.52
C LEU A 291 -2.56 40.73 -10.35
N LEU A 292 -2.00 41.82 -10.89
CA LEU A 292 -0.82 41.79 -11.75
C LEU A 292 0.11 42.96 -11.39
N GLY A 293 1.38 42.68 -11.12
CA GLY A 293 2.43 43.68 -11.04
C GLY A 293 3.61 43.32 -11.94
N PHE A 294 4.35 44.30 -12.46
CA PHE A 294 5.57 44.04 -13.23
C PHE A 294 6.55 45.22 -13.15
N ASP A 295 7.84 44.92 -13.32
CA ASP A 295 8.91 45.92 -13.24
C ASP A 295 9.01 46.72 -14.54
N SER A 296 8.95 46.04 -15.69
CA SER A 296 8.86 46.69 -17.00
C SER A 296 8.09 45.88 -18.04
N LEU A 297 7.41 46.58 -18.93
CA LEU A 297 6.80 46.06 -20.16
C LEU A 297 7.27 46.92 -21.33
N LYS A 298 8.12 46.36 -22.20
CA LYS A 298 8.63 47.01 -23.40
C LYS A 298 7.91 46.49 -24.64
N LEU A 299 7.41 47.41 -25.46
CA LEU A 299 6.76 47.17 -26.74
C LEU A 299 7.59 47.84 -27.85
N ALA A 300 8.17 47.05 -28.75
CA ALA A 300 8.89 47.56 -29.93
C ALA A 300 7.97 47.49 -31.16
N LEU A 301 7.53 48.65 -31.62
CA LEU A 301 6.57 48.83 -32.71
C LEU A 301 7.32 48.87 -34.06
N ALA A 302 7.08 47.88 -34.92
CA ALA A 302 7.75 47.75 -36.21
C ALA A 302 6.91 48.33 -37.37
N ASP A 303 5.62 48.01 -37.40
CA ASP A 303 4.64 48.55 -38.35
C ASP A 303 3.23 48.55 -37.72
N VAL A 304 2.88 49.61 -37.00
CA VAL A 304 1.56 49.78 -36.42
C VAL A 304 0.77 50.77 -37.27
N ARG A 305 -0.29 50.29 -37.92
CA ARG A 305 -1.22 51.07 -38.76
C ARG A 305 -2.64 50.92 -38.24
N PRO A 306 -3.03 51.70 -37.21
CA PRO A 306 -4.32 51.54 -36.52
C PRO A 306 -5.53 51.71 -37.45
N LEU A 307 -5.43 52.61 -38.45
CA LEU A 307 -6.50 52.88 -39.42
C LEU A 307 -6.74 51.70 -40.37
N GLU A 308 -5.77 50.80 -40.53
CA GLU A 308 -5.84 49.58 -41.34
C GLU A 308 -6.03 48.31 -40.49
N SER A 309 -6.15 48.44 -39.16
CA SER A 309 -6.17 47.33 -38.20
C SER A 309 -4.92 46.42 -38.26
N VAL A 310 -3.75 46.96 -38.59
CA VAL A 310 -2.48 46.23 -38.64
C VAL A 310 -1.61 46.61 -37.45
N PHE A 311 -1.18 45.63 -36.67
CA PHE A 311 -0.31 45.81 -35.50
C PHE A 311 0.86 44.83 -35.58
N HIS A 312 2.01 45.27 -36.11
CA HIS A 312 3.24 44.48 -36.13
C HIS A 312 4.25 45.02 -35.12
N MET A 313 4.63 44.17 -34.17
CA MET A 313 5.60 44.43 -33.13
C MET A 313 6.79 43.48 -33.30
N SER A 314 8.01 44.00 -33.21
CA SER A 314 9.21 43.15 -33.28
C SER A 314 9.49 42.46 -31.94
N GLU A 315 9.16 43.11 -30.82
CA GLU A 315 9.40 42.59 -29.47
C GLU A 315 8.30 43.04 -28.50
N VAL A 316 7.86 42.11 -27.65
CA VAL A 316 7.10 42.36 -26.43
C VAL A 316 7.85 41.72 -25.27
N ALA A 317 8.47 42.51 -24.40
CA ALA A 317 9.28 42.02 -23.29
C ALA A 317 8.67 42.41 -21.94
N LEU A 318 8.44 41.44 -21.06
CA LEU A 318 7.84 41.61 -19.73
C LEU A 318 8.80 41.11 -18.64
N ALA A 319 9.20 42.00 -17.72
CA ALA A 319 10.15 41.71 -16.67
C ALA A 319 9.51 41.62 -15.28
N ASN A 320 9.84 40.56 -14.55
CA ASN A 320 9.39 40.24 -13.20
C ASN A 320 7.86 40.34 -12.98
N PRO A 321 7.02 39.78 -13.86
CA PRO A 321 5.57 39.82 -13.64
C PRO A 321 5.18 38.98 -12.42
N GLN A 322 4.29 39.51 -11.60
CA GLN A 322 3.70 38.85 -10.43
C GLN A 322 2.20 38.76 -10.66
N LEU A 323 1.70 37.54 -10.88
CA LEU A 323 0.30 37.26 -11.14
C LEU A 323 -0.30 36.46 -9.98
N ALA A 324 -1.39 36.95 -9.40
CA ALA A 324 -2.15 36.22 -8.38
C ALA A 324 -3.43 35.65 -9.00
N VAL A 325 -3.52 34.32 -9.07
CA VAL A 325 -4.69 33.60 -9.56
C VAL A 325 -5.33 32.85 -8.40
N ALA A 326 -6.61 33.12 -8.17
CA ALA A 326 -7.39 32.48 -7.11
C ALA A 326 -8.70 31.94 -7.68
N ARG A 327 -8.99 30.68 -7.36
CA ARG A 327 -10.30 30.06 -7.50
C ARG A 327 -10.97 30.03 -6.13
N ASP A 328 -12.10 30.72 -6.01
CA ASP A 328 -12.86 30.76 -4.75
C ASP A 328 -13.63 29.46 -4.50
N ALA A 329 -14.25 29.34 -3.32
CA ALA A 329 -15.02 28.16 -2.92
C ALA A 329 -16.25 27.87 -3.83
N LYS A 330 -16.70 28.83 -4.65
CA LYS A 330 -17.77 28.65 -5.65
C LYS A 330 -17.22 28.22 -7.01
N GLY A 331 -15.90 28.05 -7.13
CA GLY A 331 -15.21 27.71 -8.37
C GLY A 331 -14.98 28.91 -9.30
N GLN A 332 -15.22 30.14 -8.85
CA GLN A 332 -15.03 31.34 -9.67
C GLN A 332 -13.58 31.81 -9.65
N LEU A 333 -13.03 32.19 -10.82
CA LEU A 333 -11.68 32.74 -10.95
C LEU A 333 -11.68 34.26 -10.80
N ASN A 334 -10.70 34.81 -10.08
CA ASN A 334 -10.48 36.25 -9.94
C ASN A 334 -10.00 36.96 -11.24
N LEU A 335 -9.80 36.22 -12.34
CA LEU A 335 -9.41 36.73 -13.66
C LEU A 335 -10.60 37.12 -14.55
N LEU A 336 -11.83 36.75 -14.17
CA LEU A 336 -13.04 37.03 -14.95
C LEU A 336 -13.64 38.37 -14.52
N ALA A 337 -13.94 39.22 -15.51
CA ALA A 337 -14.75 40.43 -15.30
C ALA A 337 -16.12 40.02 -14.73
N THR A 338 -16.31 40.19 -13.43
CA THR A 338 -17.54 39.87 -12.72
C THR A 338 -18.04 41.13 -12.05
N ASP A 339 -19.31 41.46 -12.26
CA ASP A 339 -19.99 42.56 -11.58
C ASP A 339 -19.82 42.39 -10.06
N PRO A 340 -19.25 43.38 -9.34
CA PRO A 340 -19.01 43.31 -7.90
C PRO A 340 -20.28 43.05 -7.07
N ALA A 341 -21.47 43.43 -7.57
CA ALA A 341 -22.74 43.32 -6.88
C ALA A 341 -23.50 42.01 -7.19
N THR A 342 -23.38 41.48 -8.41
CA THR A 342 -24.20 40.34 -8.89
C THR A 342 -23.39 39.09 -9.25
N GLY A 343 -22.08 39.21 -9.44
CA GLY A 343 -21.22 38.11 -9.90
C GLY A 343 -21.46 37.68 -11.34
N ALA A 344 -22.28 38.41 -12.11
CA ALA A 344 -22.52 38.16 -13.52
C ALA A 344 -21.40 38.74 -14.40
N ALA A 345 -21.10 38.09 -15.53
CA ALA A 345 -20.18 38.64 -16.53
C ALA A 345 -20.82 39.87 -17.18
N GLU A 346 -20.27 41.06 -16.91
CA GLU A 346 -20.79 42.31 -17.43
C GLU A 346 -20.58 42.34 -18.95
N LYS A 347 -21.67 42.45 -19.73
CA LYS A 347 -21.56 42.75 -21.15
C LYS A 347 -20.96 44.14 -21.27
N VAL A 348 -19.77 44.24 -21.85
CA VAL A 348 -19.16 45.50 -22.27
C VAL A 348 -20.26 46.36 -22.92
N ALA A 349 -20.50 47.55 -22.36
CA ALA A 349 -21.54 48.46 -22.84
C ALA A 349 -21.42 48.57 -24.37
N GLN A 350 -22.50 48.23 -25.07
CA GLN A 350 -22.55 48.42 -26.52
C GLN A 350 -22.28 49.90 -26.79
N ALA A 351 -21.23 50.17 -27.58
CA ALA A 351 -21.00 51.51 -28.09
C ALA A 351 -22.31 52.04 -28.68
N PRO A 352 -22.70 53.31 -28.44
CA PRO A 352 -23.93 53.86 -28.98
C PRO A 352 -23.94 53.60 -30.48
N ALA A 353 -24.95 52.86 -30.95
CA ALA A 353 -25.12 52.62 -32.36
C ALA A 353 -25.21 53.99 -33.03
N ALA A 354 -24.17 54.36 -33.79
CA ALA A 354 -24.18 55.57 -34.58
C ALA A 354 -25.44 55.52 -35.46
N ALA A 355 -26.35 56.47 -35.23
CA ALA A 355 -27.58 56.58 -35.99
C ALA A 355 -27.23 56.61 -37.48
N ALA A 356 -27.62 55.55 -38.18
CA ALA A 356 -27.43 55.42 -39.60
C ALA A 356 -28.29 56.47 -40.31
N SER A 357 -27.64 57.49 -40.86
CA SER A 357 -28.22 58.41 -41.84
C SER A 357 -27.13 58.77 -42.84
N ALA A 358 -26.83 57.83 -43.74
CA ALA A 358 -26.15 58.11 -44.99
C ALA A 358 -26.95 57.42 -46.12
N PRO A 359 -27.53 58.17 -47.07
CA PRO A 359 -28.14 57.60 -48.26
C PRO A 359 -27.04 57.17 -49.24
N ASP A 360 -27.25 56.02 -49.87
CA ASP A 360 -26.57 55.50 -51.06
C ASP A 360 -25.04 55.27 -50.98
N GLY A 361 -24.66 54.02 -50.68
CA GLY A 361 -23.32 53.51 -50.91
C GLY A 361 -22.97 52.34 -50.00
N LYS A 362 -22.64 51.19 -50.60
CA LYS A 362 -22.20 49.96 -49.94
C LYS A 362 -21.25 50.28 -48.76
N ALA A 363 -21.64 49.92 -47.54
CA ALA A 363 -20.83 50.17 -46.35
C ALA A 363 -19.41 49.60 -46.55
N PRO A 364 -18.34 50.39 -46.31
CA PRO A 364 -16.98 49.88 -46.43
C PRO A 364 -16.79 48.70 -45.48
N GLU A 365 -16.24 47.61 -46.01
CA GLU A 365 -15.94 46.39 -45.25
C GLU A 365 -14.99 46.76 -44.10
N LYS A 366 -15.38 46.48 -42.85
CA LYS A 366 -14.54 46.80 -41.69
C LYS A 366 -13.21 46.02 -41.79
N PRO A 367 -12.04 46.67 -41.66
CA PRO A 367 -10.75 46.00 -41.74
C PRO A 367 -10.61 44.95 -40.61
N LYS A 368 -10.27 43.71 -40.99
CA LYS A 368 -10.03 42.61 -40.04
C LYS A 368 -8.73 42.86 -39.27
N LEU A 369 -8.78 42.71 -37.93
CA LEU A 369 -7.62 42.88 -37.06
C LEU A 369 -6.51 41.87 -37.39
N LYS A 370 -5.33 42.38 -37.71
CA LYS A 370 -4.11 41.61 -37.95
C LYS A 370 -3.06 42.00 -36.91
N VAL A 371 -2.72 41.08 -36.02
CA VAL A 371 -1.65 41.29 -35.03
C VAL A 371 -0.50 40.35 -35.36
N ARG A 372 0.74 40.86 -35.33
CA ARG A 372 1.96 40.07 -35.47
C ARG A 372 2.96 40.50 -34.41
N VAL A 373 3.52 39.53 -33.68
CA VAL A 373 4.62 39.75 -32.74
C VAL A 373 5.75 38.78 -33.07
N ASP A 374 6.90 39.30 -33.47
CA ASP A 374 8.04 38.45 -33.87
C ASP A 374 8.65 37.72 -32.66
N LYS A 375 8.78 38.41 -31.52
CA LYS A 375 9.26 37.85 -30.26
C LYS A 375 8.46 38.36 -29.06
N VAL A 376 8.02 37.44 -28.20
CA VAL A 376 7.52 37.72 -26.85
C VAL A 376 8.49 37.10 -25.86
N ALA A 377 8.99 37.89 -24.91
CA ALA A 377 9.93 37.44 -23.89
C ALA A 377 9.38 37.79 -22.50
N LEU A 378 9.29 36.80 -21.63
CA LEU A 378 8.93 36.95 -20.23
C LEU A 378 10.09 36.45 -19.37
N SER A 379 10.52 37.27 -18.41
CA SER A 379 11.64 36.92 -17.51
C SER A 379 11.26 37.14 -16.05
N GLY A 380 11.70 36.22 -15.17
CA GLY A 380 11.56 36.36 -13.72
C GLY A 380 10.13 36.30 -13.20
N GLY A 381 9.19 35.72 -13.95
CA GLY A 381 7.77 35.70 -13.58
C GLY A 381 7.47 34.88 -12.34
N ARG A 382 6.46 35.32 -11.58
CA ARG A 382 5.88 34.60 -10.44
C ARG A 382 4.38 34.49 -10.62
N ILE A 383 3.85 33.28 -10.44
CA ILE A 383 2.42 33.01 -10.47
C ILE A 383 2.04 32.31 -9.17
N GLY A 384 1.20 32.97 -8.37
CA GLY A 384 0.57 32.35 -7.21
C GLY A 384 -0.78 31.77 -7.61
N TRP A 385 -0.96 30.46 -7.46
CA TRP A 385 -2.24 29.76 -7.62
C TRP A 385 -2.80 29.40 -6.25
N ARG A 386 -4.06 29.79 -6.00
CA ARG A 386 -4.82 29.41 -4.80
C ARG A 386 -6.17 28.83 -5.18
N ASP A 387 -6.48 27.64 -4.68
CA ASP A 387 -7.74 26.93 -4.95
C ASP A 387 -8.47 26.62 -3.64
N GLU A 388 -9.56 27.34 -3.41
CA GLU A 388 -10.40 27.20 -2.21
C GLU A 388 -11.56 26.22 -2.41
N THR A 389 -11.62 25.51 -3.55
CA THR A 389 -12.60 24.44 -3.78
C THR A 389 -12.26 23.14 -3.04
N VAL A 390 -11.03 23.03 -2.54
CA VAL A 390 -10.54 21.89 -1.77
C VAL A 390 -10.22 22.31 -0.33
N GLN A 391 -10.34 21.36 0.62
CA GLN A 391 -9.93 21.54 2.01
C GLN A 391 -8.86 20.51 2.43
N PRO A 392 -7.66 20.94 2.88
CA PRO A 392 -7.20 22.33 2.95
C PRO A 392 -7.09 22.99 1.56
N ALA A 393 -7.12 24.32 1.49
CA ALA A 393 -6.99 25.04 0.21
C ALA A 393 -5.65 24.73 -0.45
N ALA A 394 -5.64 24.47 -1.76
CA ALA A 394 -4.40 24.25 -2.50
C ALA A 394 -3.72 25.59 -2.74
N ALA A 395 -2.42 25.68 -2.45
CA ALA A 395 -1.61 26.84 -2.74
C ALA A 395 -0.34 26.38 -3.47
N ILE A 396 -0.12 26.87 -4.68
CA ILE A 396 1.03 26.52 -5.51
C ILE A 396 1.66 27.82 -5.98
N GLU A 397 2.96 27.96 -5.73
CA GLU A 397 3.73 29.11 -6.21
C GLU A 397 4.69 28.65 -7.30
N THR A 398 4.61 29.32 -8.44
CA THR A 398 5.47 29.17 -9.60
C THR A 398 6.40 30.37 -9.63
N THR A 399 7.71 30.14 -9.68
CA THR A 399 8.74 31.19 -9.64
C THR A 399 9.71 31.06 -10.81
N ALA A 400 10.48 32.13 -11.06
CA ALA A 400 11.47 32.18 -12.14
C ALA A 400 10.89 31.74 -13.50
N LEU A 401 9.61 32.06 -13.77
CA LEU A 401 8.98 31.77 -15.04
C LEU A 401 9.71 32.57 -16.13
N GLY A 402 10.31 31.84 -17.07
CA GLY A 402 10.85 32.35 -18.31
C GLY A 402 10.05 31.78 -19.47
N LEU A 403 9.63 32.62 -20.41
CA LEU A 403 8.91 32.22 -21.62
C LEU A 403 9.40 33.05 -22.79
N ASP A 404 9.90 32.38 -23.82
CA ASP A 404 10.16 32.94 -25.15
C ASP A 404 9.12 32.38 -26.12
N LEU A 405 8.46 33.25 -26.86
CA LEU A 405 7.48 32.87 -27.88
C LEU A 405 7.78 33.65 -29.16
N THR A 406 7.78 32.97 -30.29
CA THR A 406 8.16 33.53 -31.60
C THR A 406 7.11 33.26 -32.66
N GLU A 407 7.03 34.16 -33.64
CA GLU A 407 6.11 34.06 -34.79
C GLU A 407 4.62 34.08 -34.39
N LEU A 408 4.25 34.89 -33.38
CA LEU A 408 2.86 35.05 -32.98
C LEU A 408 2.09 35.84 -34.01
N THR A 409 1.01 35.28 -34.55
CA THR A 409 0.10 36.00 -35.46
C THR A 409 -1.34 35.81 -35.03
N TRP A 410 -2.17 36.86 -35.13
CA TRP A 410 -3.61 36.78 -34.93
C TRP A 410 -4.35 37.20 -36.21
N PRO A 411 -5.26 36.37 -36.75
CA PRO A 411 -5.59 35.00 -36.33
C PRO A 411 -4.41 34.01 -36.46
N MET A 412 -4.37 32.96 -35.62
CA MET A 412 -3.26 31.98 -35.57
C MET A 412 -3.37 30.94 -36.70
N GLU A 413 -3.15 31.35 -37.95
CA GLU A 413 -3.13 30.44 -39.10
C GLU A 413 -1.91 29.50 -39.09
N LYS A 414 -0.80 29.93 -38.46
CA LYS A 414 0.40 29.14 -38.24
C LYS A 414 0.64 28.97 -36.73
N PRO A 415 1.18 27.82 -36.28
CA PRO A 415 1.55 27.63 -34.89
C PRO A 415 2.67 28.57 -34.46
N ALA A 416 2.48 29.26 -33.34
CA ALA A 416 3.56 30.00 -32.69
C ALA A 416 4.46 29.01 -31.94
N ARG A 417 5.77 29.22 -32.00
CA ARG A 417 6.75 28.40 -31.25
C ARG A 417 6.97 29.02 -29.89
N PHE A 418 7.08 28.19 -28.85
CA PHE A 418 7.41 28.66 -27.52
C PHE A 418 8.38 27.74 -26.81
N SER A 419 9.18 28.32 -25.91
CA SER A 419 10.07 27.59 -25.01
C SER A 419 10.18 28.34 -23.70
N GLY A 420 10.35 27.64 -22.60
CA GLY A 420 10.42 28.27 -21.30
C GLY A 420 10.85 27.33 -20.20
N SER A 421 10.99 27.90 -19.01
CA SER A 421 11.25 27.15 -17.80
C SER A 421 10.63 27.83 -16.60
N THR A 422 10.40 27.08 -15.54
CA THR A 422 9.89 27.61 -14.28
C THR A 422 10.24 26.70 -13.12
N ALA A 423 10.23 27.23 -11.90
CA ALA A 423 10.42 26.49 -10.67
C ALA A 423 9.11 26.41 -9.88
N ILE A 424 8.68 25.20 -9.51
CA ILE A 424 7.47 24.94 -8.73
C ILE A 424 7.86 24.14 -7.50
N ALA A 425 7.69 24.71 -6.31
CA ALA A 425 8.07 24.08 -5.02
C ALA A 425 9.49 23.48 -5.00
N GLY A 426 10.45 24.17 -5.63
CA GLY A 426 11.85 23.75 -5.73
C GLY A 426 12.18 22.80 -6.88
N ALA A 427 11.19 22.29 -7.60
CA ALA A 427 11.37 21.48 -8.81
C ALA A 427 11.50 22.35 -10.05
N THR A 428 12.33 21.93 -11.01
CA THR A 428 12.50 22.65 -12.28
C THR A 428 11.65 22.00 -13.36
N LEU A 429 10.87 22.81 -14.06
CA LEU A 429 10.12 22.41 -15.24
C LEU A 429 10.64 23.17 -16.44
N LYS A 430 10.97 22.47 -17.52
CA LYS A 430 11.29 23.06 -18.82
C LYS A 430 10.23 22.62 -19.80
N PHE A 431 9.79 23.51 -20.67
CA PHE A 431 8.77 23.20 -21.66
C PHE A 431 9.09 23.87 -22.99
N GLN A 432 8.72 23.23 -24.08
CA GLN A 432 8.84 23.76 -25.43
C GLN A 432 7.78 23.16 -26.33
N GLY A 433 7.34 23.88 -27.35
CA GLY A 433 6.26 23.40 -28.18
C GLY A 433 5.81 24.38 -29.24
N ASN A 434 4.75 23.99 -29.93
CA ASN A 434 4.06 24.80 -30.92
C ASN A 434 2.57 24.83 -30.59
N ALA A 435 1.93 25.99 -30.70
CA ALA A 435 0.50 26.11 -30.41
C ALA A 435 -0.21 27.10 -31.34
N THR A 436 -1.49 26.83 -31.58
CA THR A 436 -2.50 27.72 -32.16
C THR A 436 -3.62 27.97 -31.14
N ASP A 437 -4.67 28.66 -31.55
CA ASP A 437 -5.90 28.83 -30.76
C ASP A 437 -6.71 27.53 -30.59
N LYS A 438 -6.39 26.46 -31.34
CA LYS A 438 -7.17 25.21 -31.38
C LYS A 438 -6.37 23.92 -31.17
N ALA A 439 -5.05 24.00 -31.22
CA ALA A 439 -4.17 22.85 -31.06
C ALA A 439 -2.85 23.26 -30.40
N ALA A 440 -2.24 22.35 -29.64
CA ALA A 440 -0.93 22.54 -29.03
C ALA A 440 -0.18 21.21 -28.91
N GLU A 441 1.10 21.24 -29.24
CA GLU A 441 2.04 20.15 -28.95
C GLU A 441 3.10 20.69 -28.01
N VAL A 442 3.21 20.11 -26.81
CA VAL A 442 4.07 20.58 -25.72
C VAL A 442 4.94 19.45 -25.22
N GLN A 443 6.26 19.61 -25.29
CA GLN A 443 7.23 18.75 -24.64
C GLN A 443 7.61 19.37 -23.31
N THR A 444 7.49 18.62 -22.22
CA THR A 444 7.79 19.07 -20.86
C THR A 444 8.78 18.12 -20.22
N GLU A 445 9.87 18.66 -19.68
CA GLU A 445 10.81 17.97 -18.81
C GLU A 445 10.60 18.45 -17.38
N VAL A 446 10.42 17.49 -16.47
CA VAL A 446 10.16 17.74 -15.05
C VAL A 446 11.30 17.11 -14.26
N ASP A 447 11.88 17.87 -13.34
CA ASP A 447 12.90 17.38 -12.41
C ASP A 447 12.47 17.59 -10.96
N ALA A 448 12.24 16.48 -10.26
CA ALA A 448 11.99 16.37 -8.83
C ALA A 448 10.72 17.08 -8.31
N LEU A 449 9.64 17.10 -9.09
CA LEU A 449 8.35 17.70 -8.70
C LEU A 449 7.75 16.99 -7.48
N PRO A 450 7.54 17.68 -6.34
CA PRO A 450 6.98 17.06 -5.15
C PRO A 450 5.52 16.68 -5.37
N LEU A 451 5.19 15.40 -5.17
CA LEU A 451 3.81 14.91 -5.26
C LEU A 451 2.92 15.44 -4.12
N SER A 452 3.52 15.97 -3.06
CA SER A 452 2.81 16.64 -1.96
C SER A 452 2.00 17.86 -2.43
N LEU A 453 2.31 18.44 -3.61
CA LEU A 453 1.49 19.48 -4.24
C LEU A 453 0.06 19.00 -4.57
N ALA A 454 -0.13 17.70 -4.76
CA ALA A 454 -1.45 17.11 -5.01
C ALA A 454 -2.22 16.78 -3.73
N ALA A 455 -1.59 16.88 -2.54
CA ALA A 455 -2.20 16.46 -1.27
C ALA A 455 -3.56 17.15 -0.97
N PRO A 456 -3.75 18.47 -1.18
CA PRO A 456 -5.05 19.13 -1.01
C PRO A 456 -6.18 18.51 -1.85
N TYR A 457 -5.86 18.10 -3.08
CA TYR A 457 -6.78 17.50 -4.03
C TYR A 457 -7.08 16.04 -3.67
N LEU A 458 -6.07 15.28 -3.26
CA LEU A 458 -6.24 13.88 -2.83
C LEU A 458 -6.94 13.78 -1.47
N ALA A 459 -6.80 14.77 -0.59
CA ALA A 459 -7.44 14.80 0.73
C ALA A 459 -8.98 14.80 0.66
N GLN A 460 -9.58 15.04 -0.50
CA GLN A 460 -11.03 14.94 -0.70
C GLN A 460 -11.52 13.49 -0.71
N SER A 461 -10.68 12.54 -1.13
CA SER A 461 -11.05 11.12 -1.29
C SER A 461 -10.16 10.15 -0.50
N LEU A 462 -8.96 10.57 -0.12
CA LEU A 462 -7.99 9.78 0.63
C LEU A 462 -7.72 10.38 2.02
N GLU A 463 -7.63 9.53 3.04
CA GLU A 463 -7.10 9.89 4.35
C GLU A 463 -5.58 10.04 4.39
N PRO A 464 -4.77 9.11 3.83
CA PRO A 464 -3.33 9.24 3.85
C PRO A 464 -2.83 10.25 2.81
N THR A 465 -1.67 10.83 3.08
CA THR A 465 -0.96 11.75 2.19
C THR A 465 -0.05 11.01 1.22
N LEU A 466 0.12 11.60 0.04
CA LEU A 466 1.00 11.08 -1.01
C LEU A 466 2.31 11.87 -1.02
N ASP A 467 3.41 11.17 -0.83
CA ASP A 467 4.77 11.71 -0.87
C ASP A 467 5.55 11.10 -2.03
N GLY A 468 6.54 11.83 -2.55
CA GLY A 468 7.43 11.38 -3.63
C GLY A 468 7.91 12.53 -4.50
N LYS A 469 8.94 12.28 -5.31
CA LYS A 469 9.49 13.24 -6.28
C LYS A 469 9.35 12.69 -7.69
N LEU A 470 8.60 13.40 -8.53
CA LEU A 470 8.34 13.05 -9.92
C LEU A 470 9.39 13.69 -10.84
N SER A 471 10.06 12.87 -11.65
CA SER A 471 10.92 13.34 -12.75
C SER A 471 10.55 12.64 -14.04
N GLY A 472 10.65 13.30 -15.19
CA GLY A 472 10.36 12.67 -16.46
C GLY A 472 10.17 13.62 -17.63
N GLN A 473 9.94 13.03 -18.80
CA GLN A 473 9.64 13.74 -20.05
C GLN A 473 8.24 13.37 -20.52
N VAL A 474 7.37 14.37 -20.60
CA VAL A 474 5.96 14.25 -20.96
C VAL A 474 5.68 15.10 -22.19
N GLU A 475 5.13 14.49 -23.22
CA GLU A 475 4.60 15.15 -24.40
C GLU A 475 3.08 15.28 -24.23
N VAL A 476 2.55 16.47 -24.41
CA VAL A 476 1.12 16.78 -24.38
C VAL A 476 0.71 17.17 -25.79
N ALA A 477 -0.23 16.43 -26.38
CA ALA A 477 -0.81 16.73 -27.66
C ALA A 477 -2.30 17.05 -27.46
N TRP A 478 -2.67 18.29 -27.72
CA TRP A 478 -4.04 18.79 -27.63
C TRP A 478 -4.50 19.25 -29.01
N ALA A 479 -5.66 18.79 -29.45
CA ALA A 479 -6.34 19.26 -30.65
C ALA A 479 -7.84 19.15 -30.41
N GLN A 480 -8.52 20.27 -30.19
CA GLN A 480 -9.88 20.29 -29.65
C GLN A 480 -10.85 19.33 -30.38
N PRO A 481 -11.54 18.40 -29.69
CA PRO A 481 -11.58 18.17 -28.22
C PRO A 481 -10.56 17.15 -27.68
N ASP A 482 -9.72 16.57 -28.54
CA ASP A 482 -8.79 15.50 -28.18
C ASP A 482 -7.61 15.97 -27.31
N LEU A 483 -7.30 15.18 -26.29
CA LEU A 483 -6.17 15.40 -25.40
C LEU A 483 -5.43 14.08 -25.14
N ARG A 484 -4.15 14.05 -25.53
CA ARG A 484 -3.26 12.91 -25.33
C ARG A 484 -2.01 13.31 -24.55
N PHE A 485 -1.58 12.41 -23.69
CA PHE A 485 -0.31 12.51 -22.96
C PHE A 485 0.57 11.33 -23.34
N LYS A 486 1.83 11.59 -23.67
CA LYS A 486 2.82 10.56 -23.94
C LYS A 486 4.07 10.80 -23.10
N ALA A 487 4.31 9.94 -22.14
CA ALA A 487 5.47 9.95 -21.28
C ALA A 487 6.52 8.96 -21.82
N ARG A 488 7.65 9.44 -22.32
CA ARG A 488 8.76 8.58 -22.76
C ARG A 488 9.36 7.83 -21.58
N ARG A 489 9.60 8.56 -20.49
CA ARG A 489 10.06 8.02 -19.21
C ARG A 489 9.55 8.92 -18.10
N VAL A 490 8.92 8.32 -17.10
CA VAL A 490 8.49 8.97 -15.86
C VAL A 490 8.97 8.12 -14.70
N ALA A 491 9.70 8.73 -13.78
CA ALA A 491 10.15 8.10 -12.56
C ALA A 491 9.60 8.85 -11.35
N ILE A 492 9.26 8.11 -10.31
CA ILE A 492 8.92 8.66 -8.99
C ILE A 492 9.87 8.02 -7.99
N ASP A 493 10.69 8.85 -7.36
CA ASP A 493 11.59 8.43 -6.29
C ASP A 493 10.93 8.67 -4.93
N GLY A 494 11.03 7.67 -4.05
CA GLY A 494 10.50 7.73 -2.68
C GLY A 494 8.97 7.84 -2.59
N LEU A 495 8.24 7.21 -3.51
CA LEU A 495 6.78 7.20 -3.49
C LEU A 495 6.28 6.56 -2.19
N ALA A 496 5.52 7.28 -1.38
CA ALA A 496 4.97 6.74 -0.13
C ALA A 496 3.56 7.23 0.13
N LEU A 497 2.73 6.32 0.63
CA LEU A 497 1.42 6.62 1.18
C LEU A 497 1.58 6.68 2.71
N THR A 498 1.52 7.88 3.26
CA THR A 498 1.85 8.15 4.67
C THR A 498 0.60 8.54 5.44
N GLN A 499 0.41 7.97 6.63
CA GLN A 499 -0.61 8.43 7.57
C GLN A 499 0.08 8.75 8.89
N ALA A 500 0.02 10.03 9.29
CA ALA A 500 0.81 10.61 10.37
C ALA A 500 2.33 10.41 10.20
N LYS A 501 2.91 9.35 10.77
CA LYS A 501 4.35 9.03 10.68
C LYS A 501 4.63 7.61 10.18
N THR A 502 3.59 6.88 9.78
CA THR A 502 3.70 5.49 9.34
C THR A 502 3.51 5.44 7.84
N ALA A 503 4.48 4.87 7.12
CA ALA A 503 4.33 4.53 5.72
C ALA A 503 3.45 3.27 5.60
N LEU A 504 2.25 3.42 5.05
CA LEU A 504 1.28 2.34 4.84
C LEU A 504 1.65 1.51 3.60
N ALA A 505 2.15 2.19 2.57
CA ALA A 505 2.74 1.61 1.38
C ALA A 505 3.87 2.53 0.90
N SER A 506 4.94 1.96 0.36
CA SER A 506 6.04 2.75 -0.20
C SER A 506 6.70 2.03 -1.35
N VAL A 507 7.25 2.76 -2.31
CA VAL A 507 8.07 2.25 -3.40
C VAL A 507 9.34 3.10 -3.44
N GLY A 508 10.51 2.44 -3.38
CA GLY A 508 11.79 3.15 -3.41
C GLY A 508 11.98 3.93 -4.70
N ARG A 509 11.77 3.25 -5.84
CA ARG A 509 11.72 3.87 -7.16
C ARG A 509 10.63 3.21 -8.00
N PHE A 510 9.82 4.05 -8.61
CA PHE A 510 8.76 3.68 -9.53
C PHE A 510 9.10 4.25 -10.90
N GLU A 511 9.04 3.46 -11.96
CA GLU A 511 9.38 3.91 -13.32
C GLU A 511 8.36 3.40 -14.35
N LEU A 512 7.92 4.31 -15.22
CA LEU A 512 7.10 4.06 -16.40
C LEU A 512 7.91 4.44 -17.63
N VAL A 513 7.91 3.57 -18.65
CA VAL A 513 8.54 3.83 -19.95
C VAL A 513 7.48 3.69 -21.04
N ASP A 514 7.45 4.65 -21.95
CA ASP A 514 6.48 4.79 -23.04
C ASP A 514 5.04 4.57 -22.57
N ALA A 515 4.56 5.47 -21.71
CA ALA A 515 3.18 5.51 -21.27
C ALA A 515 2.37 6.51 -22.10
N GLU A 516 1.23 6.09 -22.63
CA GLU A 516 0.32 6.91 -23.43
C GLU A 516 -1.07 6.91 -22.81
N VAL A 517 -1.61 8.11 -22.62
CA VAL A 517 -2.94 8.35 -22.05
C VAL A 517 -3.77 9.10 -23.09
N ASP A 518 -4.90 8.53 -23.51
CA ASP A 518 -5.89 9.20 -24.35
C ASP A 518 -7.12 9.52 -23.48
N MET A 519 -7.31 10.81 -23.20
CA MET A 519 -8.38 11.28 -22.32
C MET A 519 -9.76 11.20 -22.99
N THR A 520 -9.84 11.20 -24.32
CA THR A 520 -11.10 11.06 -25.06
C THR A 520 -11.53 9.59 -25.10
N LYS A 521 -10.58 8.68 -25.30
CA LYS A 521 -10.84 7.24 -25.40
C LYS A 521 -10.81 6.50 -24.06
N HIS A 522 -10.38 7.16 -22.97
CA HIS A 522 -10.12 6.55 -21.65
C HIS A 522 -9.19 5.33 -21.73
N THR A 523 -8.10 5.44 -22.50
CA THR A 523 -7.11 4.36 -22.63
C THR A 523 -5.78 4.76 -22.01
N LEU A 524 -5.20 3.85 -21.21
CA LEU A 524 -3.85 3.96 -20.65
C LEU A 524 -3.02 2.77 -21.14
N ASN A 525 -2.04 3.05 -21.99
CA ASN A 525 -1.10 2.06 -22.50
C ASN A 525 0.28 2.32 -21.91
N VAL A 526 0.93 1.31 -21.34
CA VAL A 526 2.25 1.43 -20.71
C VAL A 526 3.17 0.37 -21.29
N ALA A 527 4.27 0.74 -21.93
CA ALA A 527 5.18 -0.28 -22.48
C ALA A 527 5.94 -1.03 -21.38
N SER A 528 6.46 -0.32 -20.38
CA SER A 528 7.14 -0.92 -19.24
C SER A 528 6.80 -0.21 -17.92
N PHE A 529 6.54 -1.01 -16.89
CA PHE A 529 6.33 -0.60 -15.52
C PHE A 529 7.37 -1.31 -14.65
N THR A 530 8.14 -0.57 -13.86
CA THR A 530 9.11 -1.13 -12.91
C THR A 530 8.92 -0.52 -11.52
N ALA A 531 8.90 -1.36 -10.49
CA ALA A 531 8.89 -0.93 -9.10
C ALA A 531 10.03 -1.60 -8.31
N THR A 532 10.92 -0.80 -7.72
CA THR A 532 12.07 -1.28 -6.95
C THR A 532 11.85 -1.01 -5.46
N ASN A 533 12.12 -2.03 -4.64
CA ASN A 533 11.89 -2.02 -3.20
C ASN A 533 10.45 -1.63 -2.78
N PRO A 534 9.37 -2.12 -3.43
CA PRO A 534 8.03 -1.83 -2.94
C PRO A 534 7.79 -2.54 -1.60
N LYS A 535 7.15 -1.84 -0.67
CA LYS A 535 6.72 -2.34 0.63
C LYS A 535 5.23 -2.06 0.78
N VAL A 536 4.45 -3.13 1.00
CA VAL A 536 3.00 -3.01 1.17
C VAL A 536 2.58 -3.88 2.35
N GLN A 537 1.71 -3.33 3.20
CA GLN A 537 1.03 -4.08 4.23
C GLN A 537 -0.42 -4.34 3.79
N VAL A 538 -0.76 -5.61 3.60
CA VAL A 538 -2.13 -6.08 3.38
C VAL A 538 -2.68 -6.56 4.71
N GLU A 539 -3.68 -5.86 5.23
CA GLU A 539 -4.34 -6.20 6.48
C GLU A 539 -5.84 -6.39 6.27
N ARG A 540 -6.37 -7.47 6.85
CA ARG A 540 -7.79 -7.63 7.12
C ARG A 540 -8.02 -7.52 8.63
N ASP A 541 -8.82 -6.55 9.06
CA ASP A 541 -9.05 -6.28 10.48
C ASP A 541 -10.05 -7.27 11.12
N SER A 542 -10.29 -7.14 12.43
CA SER A 542 -11.24 -7.98 13.17
C SER A 542 -12.70 -7.75 12.75
N GLU A 543 -13.00 -6.63 12.10
CA GLU A 543 -14.31 -6.33 11.50
C GLU A 543 -14.42 -6.87 10.07
N LYS A 544 -13.41 -7.62 9.60
CA LYS A 544 -13.30 -8.22 8.27
C LYS A 544 -13.13 -7.21 7.13
N ARG A 545 -12.80 -5.95 7.43
CA ARG A 545 -12.52 -4.89 6.43
C ARG A 545 -11.08 -4.96 5.97
N TRP A 546 -10.86 -4.61 4.71
CA TRP A 546 -9.52 -4.46 4.16
C TRP A 546 -8.92 -3.10 4.48
N MET A 547 -7.60 -3.02 4.59
CA MET A 547 -6.88 -1.78 4.92
C MET A 547 -7.21 -0.59 4.00
N PHE A 548 -7.45 -0.83 2.70
CA PHE A 548 -7.76 0.24 1.74
C PHE A 548 -9.14 0.87 1.98
N GLU A 549 -10.09 0.16 2.60
CA GLU A 549 -11.41 0.71 2.94
C GLU A 549 -11.28 1.87 3.94
N ARG A 550 -10.22 1.86 4.77
CA ARG A 550 -9.90 2.93 5.73
C ARG A 550 -9.07 4.05 5.10
N TRP A 551 -8.44 3.81 3.94
CA TRP A 551 -7.70 4.84 3.23
C TRP A 551 -8.64 5.78 2.46
N LEU A 552 -9.86 5.34 2.15
CA LEU A 552 -10.86 6.09 1.41
C LEU A 552 -11.77 6.84 2.37
N LYS A 553 -12.00 8.14 2.14
CA LYS A 553 -13.02 8.90 2.86
C LYS A 553 -14.40 8.54 2.30
N THR A 554 -15.33 8.14 3.17
CA THR A 554 -16.73 7.99 2.79
C THR A 554 -17.27 9.36 2.36
N PRO A 555 -17.97 9.47 1.21
CA PRO A 555 -18.51 10.75 0.76
C PRO A 555 -19.40 11.37 1.85
N ALA A 556 -19.11 12.61 2.22
CA ALA A 556 -19.91 13.40 3.14
C ALA A 556 -21.24 13.81 2.47
N GLY A 557 -22.13 12.83 2.28
CA GLY A 557 -23.43 13.02 1.63
C GLY A 557 -24.51 12.04 2.09
N GLY A 558 -24.19 11.04 2.94
CA GLY A 558 -25.18 10.15 3.55
C GLY A 558 -25.33 10.47 5.04
N GLY A 559 -26.51 10.92 5.45
CA GLY A 559 -26.82 11.26 6.84
C GLY A 559 -26.41 10.18 7.86
N ALA A 560 -25.95 10.66 9.01
CA ALA A 560 -25.52 9.85 10.14
C ALA A 560 -26.68 9.06 10.76
N THR A 561 -26.97 7.86 10.26
CA THR A 561 -27.55 6.70 10.98
C THR A 561 -27.59 5.46 10.08
N ALA A 562 -26.45 5.02 9.57
CA ALA A 562 -26.34 3.68 9.00
C ALA A 562 -25.04 3.04 9.49
N GLN A 563 -25.17 2.05 10.38
CA GLN A 563 -24.13 1.06 10.59
C GLN A 563 -23.86 0.42 9.23
N ALA A 564 -22.76 0.84 8.59
CA ALA A 564 -22.37 0.40 7.27
C ALA A 564 -21.92 -1.08 7.34
N LYS A 565 -22.88 -1.99 7.18
CA LYS A 565 -22.60 -3.33 6.69
C LYS A 565 -22.12 -3.14 5.25
N ALA A 566 -20.84 -3.46 4.99
CA ALA A 566 -20.25 -3.44 3.67
C ALA A 566 -21.24 -4.02 2.65
N ALA A 567 -21.62 -3.20 1.66
CA ALA A 567 -22.59 -3.59 0.65
C ALA A 567 -22.08 -4.86 -0.05
N ALA A 568 -22.83 -5.96 0.11
CA ALA A 568 -22.70 -7.09 -0.78
C ALA A 568 -22.89 -6.59 -2.22
N PRO A 569 -22.14 -7.10 -3.21
CA PRO A 569 -22.37 -6.76 -4.61
C PRO A 569 -23.83 -7.12 -4.94
N LYS A 570 -24.63 -6.10 -5.24
CA LYS A 570 -26.02 -6.26 -5.67
C LYS A 570 -25.99 -7.14 -6.93
N PRO A 571 -26.75 -8.25 -7.01
CA PRO A 571 -26.78 -9.08 -8.19
C PRO A 571 -27.22 -8.25 -9.40
N ALA A 572 -26.54 -8.45 -10.53
CA ALA A 572 -26.85 -7.83 -11.81
C ALA A 572 -28.29 -8.18 -12.22
N GLY A 573 -29.23 -7.29 -11.91
CA GLY A 573 -30.66 -7.54 -12.13
C GLY A 573 -31.60 -6.37 -11.82
N SER A 574 -31.15 -5.31 -11.13
CA SER A 574 -31.92 -4.05 -11.07
C SER A 574 -31.49 -3.14 -12.21
N GLY A 575 -32.46 -2.75 -13.06
CA GLY A 575 -32.26 -1.91 -14.23
C GLY A 575 -31.52 -0.59 -13.96
N PRO A 576 -31.03 0.08 -15.02
CA PRO A 576 -30.17 1.25 -14.89
C PRO A 576 -30.92 2.39 -14.19
N GLU A 577 -30.55 2.64 -12.94
CA GLU A 577 -30.84 3.90 -12.27
C GLU A 577 -30.01 4.97 -12.98
N ALA A 578 -30.69 5.95 -13.58
CA ALA A 578 -30.06 6.96 -14.42
C ALA A 578 -29.04 7.75 -13.60
N ALA A 579 -27.76 7.60 -13.96
CA ALA A 579 -26.70 8.45 -13.44
C ALA A 579 -27.04 9.93 -13.73
N PRO A 580 -26.69 10.88 -12.84
CA PRO A 580 -26.92 12.29 -13.06
C PRO A 580 -26.29 12.74 -14.40
N PRO A 581 -26.95 13.63 -15.16
CA PRO A 581 -26.46 14.08 -16.46
C PRO A 581 -25.10 14.78 -16.28
N GLY A 582 -24.03 14.17 -16.81
CA GLY A 582 -22.65 14.66 -16.75
C GLY A 582 -21.62 13.66 -16.21
N ALA A 583 -22.03 12.53 -15.64
CA ALA A 583 -21.10 11.48 -15.23
C ALA A 583 -20.67 10.63 -16.45
N ASN A 584 -19.45 10.84 -16.97
CA ASN A 584 -18.85 9.96 -17.96
C ASN A 584 -18.52 8.60 -17.30
N THR A 585 -19.34 7.59 -17.54
CA THR A 585 -19.26 6.27 -16.87
C THR A 585 -18.40 5.24 -17.63
N THR A 586 -17.74 5.61 -18.72
CA THR A 586 -16.93 4.66 -19.51
C THR A 586 -15.66 4.27 -18.74
N PRO A 587 -15.47 2.99 -18.37
CA PRO A 587 -14.31 2.55 -17.62
C PRO A 587 -13.02 2.68 -18.44
N TRP A 588 -11.90 2.91 -17.74
CA TRP A 588 -10.59 3.00 -18.35
C TRP A 588 -10.08 1.64 -18.85
N ALA A 589 -9.56 1.61 -20.08
CA ALA A 589 -8.86 0.43 -20.60
C ALA A 589 -7.36 0.54 -20.32
N LEU A 590 -6.80 -0.44 -19.61
CA LEU A 590 -5.38 -0.50 -19.22
C LEU A 590 -4.65 -1.63 -19.95
N THR A 591 -3.52 -1.32 -20.58
CA THR A 591 -2.57 -2.32 -21.08
C THR A 591 -1.16 -2.04 -20.58
N ILE A 592 -0.45 -3.08 -20.14
CA ILE A 592 0.95 -3.01 -19.70
C ILE A 592 1.78 -4.04 -20.46
N GLY A 593 2.77 -3.59 -21.23
CA GLY A 593 3.66 -4.46 -22.01
C GLY A 593 4.53 -5.34 -21.12
N THR A 594 5.28 -4.73 -20.20
CA THR A 594 6.11 -5.41 -19.19
C THR A 594 5.85 -4.83 -17.80
N LEU A 595 5.66 -5.69 -16.81
CA LEU A 595 5.53 -5.36 -15.39
C LEU A 595 6.65 -6.06 -14.63
N ALA A 596 7.51 -5.28 -13.97
CA ALA A 596 8.62 -5.77 -13.16
C ALA A 596 8.53 -5.22 -11.73
N VAL A 597 8.68 -6.10 -10.75
CA VAL A 597 8.89 -5.75 -9.34
C VAL A 597 10.21 -6.37 -8.91
N ASP A 598 11.09 -5.56 -8.34
CA ASP A 598 12.38 -6.00 -7.82
C ASP A 598 12.49 -5.75 -6.31
N ASN A 599 12.97 -6.76 -5.60
CA ASN A 599 13.18 -6.76 -4.15
C ASN A 599 11.98 -6.26 -3.31
N GLY A 600 10.77 -6.71 -3.65
CA GLY A 600 9.54 -6.34 -2.93
C GLY A 600 9.39 -7.00 -1.56
N THR A 601 8.66 -6.32 -0.67
CA THR A 601 8.24 -6.83 0.64
C THR A 601 6.72 -6.70 0.79
N LEU A 602 6.05 -7.81 1.02
CA LEU A 602 4.61 -7.88 1.25
C LEU A 602 4.35 -8.47 2.63
N SER A 603 3.82 -7.66 3.54
CA SER A 603 3.36 -8.12 4.84
C SER A 603 1.87 -8.42 4.78
N TYR A 604 1.47 -9.66 5.05
CA TYR A 604 0.08 -10.08 5.13
C TYR A 604 -0.33 -10.33 6.59
N ALA A 605 -1.41 -9.70 7.03
CA ALA A 605 -1.99 -9.90 8.35
C ALA A 605 -3.52 -10.11 8.26
N ASP A 606 -4.00 -11.24 8.74
CA ASP A 606 -5.43 -11.53 8.87
C ASP A 606 -5.80 -11.62 10.35
N LYS A 607 -6.57 -10.63 10.83
CA LYS A 607 -7.08 -10.53 12.20
C LYS A 607 -8.56 -10.90 12.30
N ALA A 608 -9.17 -11.42 11.22
CA ALA A 608 -10.60 -11.74 11.18
C ALA A 608 -10.99 -12.98 12.01
N SER A 609 -10.03 -13.88 12.26
CA SER A 609 -10.22 -15.11 13.04
C SER A 609 -9.66 -14.98 14.46
N ALA A 610 -10.13 -15.83 15.39
CA ALA A 610 -9.69 -15.81 16.79
C ALA A 610 -8.16 -15.98 16.98
N THR A 611 -7.50 -16.67 16.04
CA THR A 611 -6.04 -16.73 15.94
C THR A 611 -5.58 -15.91 14.74
N PRO A 612 -4.85 -14.79 14.94
CA PRO A 612 -4.39 -13.96 13.83
C PRO A 612 -3.30 -14.68 13.03
N VAL A 613 -3.32 -14.50 11.72
CA VAL A 613 -2.27 -15.00 10.80
C VAL A 613 -1.41 -13.81 10.38
N ALA A 614 -0.09 -13.96 10.51
CA ALA A 614 0.86 -12.95 10.07
C ALA A 614 2.04 -13.61 9.34
N VAL A 615 2.21 -13.23 8.08
CA VAL A 615 3.22 -13.77 7.17
C VAL A 615 3.86 -12.62 6.39
N GLU A 616 5.15 -12.73 6.16
CA GLU A 616 5.91 -11.76 5.40
C GLU A 616 6.55 -12.44 4.19
N ILE A 617 6.36 -11.84 3.02
CA ILE A 617 7.03 -12.21 1.79
C ILE A 617 8.12 -11.17 1.53
N THR A 618 9.37 -11.59 1.49
CA THR A 618 10.56 -10.77 1.26
C THR A 618 11.25 -11.18 -0.03
N ALA A 619 12.13 -10.31 -0.55
CA ALA A 619 12.83 -10.52 -1.81
C ALA A 619 11.89 -10.92 -2.97
N LEU A 620 10.68 -10.33 -2.99
CA LEU A 620 9.67 -10.60 -4.01
C LEU A 620 10.17 -10.05 -5.35
N SER A 621 10.39 -10.94 -6.31
CA SER A 621 10.64 -10.61 -7.71
C SER A 621 9.46 -11.05 -8.54
N LEU A 622 8.85 -10.12 -9.28
CA LEU A 622 7.75 -10.39 -10.20
C LEU A 622 8.10 -9.87 -11.58
N LYS A 623 7.94 -10.69 -12.61
CA LYS A 623 8.04 -10.29 -14.02
C LYS A 623 6.82 -10.81 -14.76
N ALA A 624 6.02 -9.91 -15.29
CA ALA A 624 4.84 -10.24 -16.07
C ALA A 624 4.84 -9.49 -17.41
N GLN A 625 4.22 -10.06 -18.45
CA GLN A 625 4.15 -9.46 -19.78
C GLN A 625 2.72 -9.48 -20.31
N LYS A 626 2.38 -8.52 -21.17
CA LYS A 626 1.09 -8.41 -21.87
C LYS A 626 -0.12 -8.37 -20.92
N ILE A 627 -0.01 -7.59 -19.84
CA ILE A 627 -1.06 -7.47 -18.84
C ILE A 627 -2.19 -6.60 -19.38
N ALA A 628 -3.39 -7.17 -19.45
CA ALA A 628 -4.62 -6.48 -19.81
C ALA A 628 -5.74 -7.03 -18.89
N PRO A 629 -6.04 -6.35 -17.75
CA PRO A 629 -6.90 -6.91 -16.71
C PRO A 629 -8.33 -7.23 -17.15
N GLU A 630 -8.85 -6.47 -18.11
CA GLU A 630 -10.25 -6.57 -18.56
C GLU A 630 -10.46 -7.57 -19.72
N THR A 631 -9.41 -8.28 -20.13
CA THR A 631 -9.46 -9.20 -21.28
C THR A 631 -9.04 -10.61 -20.88
N SER A 632 -9.26 -11.56 -21.80
CA SER A 632 -8.78 -12.94 -21.72
C SER A 632 -7.32 -13.09 -22.16
N THR A 633 -6.52 -12.02 -22.09
CA THR A 633 -5.13 -12.03 -22.57
C THR A 633 -4.27 -12.95 -21.69
N VAL A 634 -3.62 -13.91 -22.34
CA VAL A 634 -2.65 -14.81 -21.69
C VAL A 634 -1.36 -14.04 -21.42
N SER A 635 -1.05 -13.84 -20.15
CA SER A 635 0.09 -13.06 -19.66
C SER A 635 1.16 -13.98 -19.07
N PRO A 636 2.37 -14.08 -19.67
CA PRO A 636 3.49 -14.78 -19.05
C PRO A 636 3.83 -14.15 -17.70
N LEU A 637 4.04 -14.98 -16.68
CA LEU A 637 4.28 -14.58 -15.30
C LEU A 637 5.41 -15.41 -14.66
N GLN A 638 6.38 -14.71 -14.09
CA GLN A 638 7.42 -15.27 -13.22
C GLN A 638 7.33 -14.58 -11.86
N VAL A 639 7.20 -15.35 -10.79
CA VAL A 639 7.16 -14.81 -9.42
C VAL A 639 8.05 -15.66 -8.54
N SER A 640 8.96 -15.03 -7.79
CA SER A 640 9.76 -15.70 -6.78
C SER A 640 9.88 -14.84 -5.53
N GLY A 641 10.12 -15.48 -4.39
CA GLY A 641 10.27 -14.78 -3.13
C GLY A 641 10.52 -15.72 -1.96
N ARG A 642 10.67 -15.12 -0.78
CA ARG A 642 10.86 -15.83 0.48
C ARG A 642 9.69 -15.56 1.41
N ILE A 643 9.06 -16.61 1.92
CA ILE A 643 7.88 -16.54 2.77
C ILE A 643 8.19 -17.04 4.18
N GLY A 644 7.99 -16.19 5.18
CA GLY A 644 8.27 -16.53 6.58
C GLY A 644 7.24 -15.95 7.52
N SER A 645 7.15 -16.53 8.72
CA SER A 645 6.51 -15.89 9.87
C SER A 645 7.60 -15.41 10.82
N ARG A 646 7.30 -14.43 11.70
CA ARG A 646 8.27 -13.81 12.63
C ARG A 646 9.10 -14.79 13.49
N ARG A 647 8.71 -16.07 13.57
CA ARG A 647 9.34 -17.12 14.40
C ARG A 647 9.88 -18.31 13.60
N SER A 648 9.83 -18.31 12.27
CA SER A 648 10.25 -19.44 11.42
C SER A 648 11.30 -19.02 10.39
N GLU A 649 12.19 -19.93 9.99
CA GLU A 649 13.03 -19.72 8.81
C GLU A 649 12.15 -19.50 7.56
N PRO A 650 12.49 -18.53 6.69
CA PRO A 650 11.69 -18.23 5.53
C PRO A 650 11.89 -19.29 4.43
N GLY A 651 10.79 -19.94 4.05
CA GLY A 651 10.72 -20.83 2.89
C GLY A 651 10.85 -20.05 1.58
N ARG A 652 11.09 -20.75 0.47
CA ARG A 652 11.20 -20.13 -0.86
C ARG A 652 10.10 -20.64 -1.79
N PHE A 653 9.64 -19.78 -2.68
CA PHE A 653 8.77 -20.17 -3.77
C PHE A 653 9.25 -19.56 -5.09
N ASP A 654 9.03 -20.29 -6.18
CA ASP A 654 9.27 -19.89 -7.55
C ASP A 654 8.13 -20.42 -8.42
N TYR A 655 7.48 -19.52 -9.15
CA TYR A 655 6.42 -19.82 -10.09
C TYR A 655 6.80 -19.29 -11.46
N LYS A 656 6.68 -20.13 -12.49
CA LYS A 656 6.88 -19.75 -13.89
C LYS A 656 5.76 -20.34 -14.75
N GLY A 657 4.93 -19.48 -15.33
CA GLY A 657 3.77 -19.90 -16.08
C GLY A 657 3.06 -18.76 -16.79
N ASN A 658 1.79 -18.95 -17.07
CA ASN A 658 0.89 -17.96 -17.66
C ASN A 658 -0.26 -17.68 -16.70
N VAL A 659 -0.80 -16.46 -16.76
CA VAL A 659 -1.99 -16.05 -16.02
C VAL A 659 -2.95 -15.33 -16.98
N VAL A 660 -4.25 -15.50 -16.77
CA VAL A 660 -5.31 -14.70 -17.39
C VAL A 660 -6.09 -14.07 -16.23
N LEU A 661 -6.38 -12.76 -16.31
CA LEU A 661 -7.02 -12.04 -15.21
C LEU A 661 -8.55 -12.09 -15.27
N LYS A 662 -9.14 -12.21 -16.47
CA LYS A 662 -10.60 -12.27 -16.65
C LYS A 662 -11.02 -13.29 -17.73
N PRO A 663 -11.59 -14.46 -17.33
CA PRO A 663 -11.69 -14.97 -15.97
C PRO A 663 -10.32 -15.36 -15.40
N LEU A 664 -10.18 -15.35 -14.07
CA LEU A 664 -8.91 -15.67 -13.41
C LEU A 664 -8.50 -17.12 -13.67
N SER A 665 -7.39 -17.34 -14.36
CA SER A 665 -6.77 -18.66 -14.53
C SER A 665 -5.25 -18.56 -14.50
N ALA A 666 -4.59 -19.62 -14.05
CA ALA A 666 -3.13 -19.70 -13.97
C ALA A 666 -2.67 -21.12 -14.31
N GLU A 667 -1.65 -21.23 -15.15
CA GLU A 667 -1.02 -22.50 -15.51
C GLU A 667 0.50 -22.36 -15.55
N GLY A 668 1.22 -23.19 -14.82
CA GLY A 668 2.68 -23.10 -14.78
C GLY A 668 3.37 -24.17 -13.95
N ARG A 669 4.69 -24.02 -13.82
CA ARG A 669 5.51 -24.78 -12.87
C ARG A 669 5.62 -24.01 -11.57
N LEU A 670 5.46 -24.72 -10.46
CA LEU A 670 5.56 -24.18 -9.09
C LEU A 670 6.58 -25.01 -8.32
N GLU A 671 7.60 -24.37 -7.79
CA GLU A 671 8.55 -24.90 -6.81
C GLU A 671 8.36 -24.15 -5.49
N VAL A 672 8.01 -24.87 -4.45
CA VAL A 672 7.87 -24.38 -3.08
C VAL A 672 8.75 -25.26 -2.22
N ALA A 673 9.64 -24.66 -1.44
CA ALA A 673 10.49 -25.39 -0.51
C ALA A 673 10.36 -24.80 0.89
N SER A 674 10.18 -25.70 1.87
CA SER A 674 10.12 -25.38 3.29
C SER A 674 9.04 -24.34 3.65
N PHE A 675 7.87 -24.40 3.02
CA PHE A 675 6.74 -23.53 3.34
C PHE A 675 6.23 -23.79 4.76
N PRO A 676 6.17 -22.78 5.65
CA PRO A 676 5.81 -22.97 7.06
C PRO A 676 4.30 -23.18 7.23
N ALA A 677 3.79 -24.37 6.91
CA ALA A 677 2.36 -24.69 6.95
C ALA A 677 1.72 -24.44 8.33
N HIS A 678 2.50 -24.62 9.41
CA HIS A 678 2.09 -24.35 10.79
C HIS A 678 1.76 -22.87 11.08
N ALA A 679 2.21 -21.92 10.25
CA ALA A 679 1.86 -20.49 10.39
C ALA A 679 0.39 -20.20 10.01
N PHE A 680 -0.27 -21.13 9.32
CA PHE A 680 -1.63 -20.99 8.80
C PHE A 680 -2.67 -21.68 9.71
N LYS A 681 -2.39 -21.77 11.02
CA LYS A 681 -3.24 -22.43 12.03
C LYS A 681 -4.71 -22.02 11.97
N ALA A 682 -4.99 -20.75 11.70
CA ALA A 682 -6.36 -20.23 11.60
C ALA A 682 -7.22 -20.94 10.54
N TYR A 683 -6.62 -21.55 9.52
CA TYR A 683 -7.34 -22.19 8.42
C TYR A 683 -7.56 -23.70 8.60
N TYR A 684 -6.89 -24.35 9.55
CA TYR A 684 -7.03 -25.80 9.79
C TYR A 684 -7.40 -26.18 11.23
N ALA A 685 -7.31 -25.25 12.19
CA ALA A 685 -7.60 -25.53 13.61
C ALA A 685 -9.05 -25.96 13.87
N ASP A 686 -9.99 -25.61 12.98
CA ASP A 686 -11.38 -26.04 13.10
C ASP A 686 -11.63 -27.46 12.61
N ALA A 687 -10.75 -28.03 11.77
CA ALA A 687 -10.88 -29.39 11.28
C ALA A 687 -10.20 -30.43 12.18
N LEU A 688 -9.14 -30.04 12.89
CA LEU A 688 -8.21 -30.94 13.58
C LEU A 688 -8.18 -30.70 15.10
N ASN A 689 -8.13 -31.78 15.88
CA ASN A 689 -7.93 -31.78 17.34
C ASN A 689 -6.45 -31.93 17.74
N VAL A 690 -5.55 -31.45 16.89
CA VAL A 690 -4.11 -31.50 17.12
C VAL A 690 -3.49 -30.12 17.00
N ASP A 691 -2.53 -29.81 17.86
CA ASP A 691 -1.76 -28.58 17.79
C ASP A 691 -0.47 -28.84 17.00
N ILE A 692 -0.49 -28.47 15.71
CA ILE A 692 0.66 -28.60 14.82
C ILE A 692 1.71 -27.55 15.22
N ARG A 693 2.83 -28.02 15.80
CA ARG A 693 3.93 -27.19 16.28
C ARG A 693 4.93 -26.85 15.18
N ARG A 694 5.21 -27.83 14.31
CA ARG A 694 6.09 -27.68 13.15
C ARG A 694 5.53 -28.50 12.00
N ALA A 695 5.64 -27.93 10.80
CA ALA A 695 5.26 -28.55 9.54
C ALA A 695 5.82 -27.67 8.42
N PHE A 696 6.71 -28.24 7.59
CA PHE A 696 7.27 -27.57 6.43
C PHE A 696 6.86 -28.32 5.17
N ALA A 697 6.01 -27.69 4.37
CA ALA A 697 5.53 -28.27 3.12
C ALA A 697 6.46 -27.88 1.97
N SER A 698 6.78 -28.84 1.10
CA SER A 698 7.50 -28.62 -0.14
C SER A 698 6.68 -29.19 -1.29
N TYR A 699 6.71 -28.53 -2.45
CA TYR A 699 6.01 -28.94 -3.66
C TYR A 699 6.85 -28.60 -4.89
N LYS A 700 6.97 -29.52 -5.84
CA LYS A 700 7.63 -29.29 -7.12
C LYS A 700 6.80 -29.95 -8.22
N GLY A 701 6.14 -29.15 -9.04
CA GLY A 701 5.21 -29.69 -10.03
C GLY A 701 4.57 -28.65 -10.93
N THR A 702 3.53 -29.06 -11.64
CA THR A 702 2.67 -28.20 -12.44
C THR A 702 1.37 -27.91 -11.70
N VAL A 703 0.93 -26.66 -11.78
CA VAL A 703 -0.35 -26.18 -11.25
C VAL A 703 -1.18 -25.66 -12.41
N ARG A 704 -2.45 -26.02 -12.44
CA ARG A 704 -3.49 -25.44 -13.28
C ARG A 704 -4.65 -25.02 -12.39
N TYR A 705 -4.99 -23.75 -12.44
CA TYR A 705 -6.06 -23.13 -11.69
C TYR A 705 -6.96 -22.37 -12.66
N ALA A 706 -8.28 -22.48 -12.49
CA ALA A 706 -9.25 -21.65 -13.19
C ALA A 706 -10.45 -21.35 -12.30
N SER A 707 -10.88 -20.10 -12.27
CA SER A 707 -12.10 -19.66 -11.60
C SER A 707 -13.21 -19.48 -12.64
N ALA A 708 -14.35 -20.13 -12.43
CA ALA A 708 -15.55 -19.95 -13.23
C ALA A 708 -16.75 -19.61 -12.34
N PRO A 709 -17.85 -19.06 -12.88
CA PRO A 709 -19.09 -18.86 -12.12
C PRO A 709 -19.63 -20.15 -11.47
N ALA A 710 -19.37 -21.31 -12.09
CA ALA A 710 -19.73 -22.62 -11.55
C ALA A 710 -18.87 -23.06 -10.34
N GLY A 711 -17.73 -22.40 -10.09
CA GLY A 711 -16.77 -22.74 -9.03
C GLY A 711 -15.33 -22.79 -9.54
N MET A 712 -14.40 -23.17 -8.66
CA MET A 712 -12.97 -23.28 -8.99
C MET A 712 -12.59 -24.68 -9.51
N THR A 713 -11.67 -24.72 -10.47
CA THR A 713 -11.03 -25.96 -10.94
C THR A 713 -9.54 -25.91 -10.60
N ILE A 714 -9.02 -26.98 -10.00
CA ILE A 714 -7.61 -27.12 -9.63
C ILE A 714 -7.09 -28.46 -10.18
N LYS A 715 -5.96 -28.44 -10.88
CA LYS A 715 -5.17 -29.64 -11.19
C LYS A 715 -3.73 -29.42 -10.75
N LEU A 716 -3.21 -30.32 -9.92
CA LEU A 716 -1.81 -30.36 -9.49
C LEU A 716 -1.18 -31.65 -10.00
N ALA A 717 0.07 -31.60 -10.45
CA ALA A 717 0.83 -32.80 -10.81
C ALA A 717 2.32 -32.61 -10.47
N GLY A 718 2.87 -33.37 -9.54
CA GLY A 718 4.27 -33.24 -9.14
C GLY A 718 4.65 -34.02 -7.90
N ASP A 719 5.74 -33.63 -7.26
CA ASP A 719 6.21 -34.23 -6.01
C ASP A 719 5.92 -33.28 -4.84
N THR A 720 5.49 -33.81 -3.71
CA THR A 720 5.33 -33.04 -2.47
C THR A 720 6.00 -33.75 -1.31
N ALA A 721 6.47 -32.98 -0.34
CA ALA A 721 7.00 -33.49 0.92
C ALA A 721 6.47 -32.66 2.08
N LEU A 722 6.30 -33.32 3.23
CA LEU A 722 6.00 -32.67 4.49
C LEU A 722 7.09 -33.05 5.49
N ASP A 723 7.95 -32.06 5.77
CA ASP A 723 9.18 -32.21 6.54
C ASP A 723 9.03 -31.68 7.98
N ASP A 724 9.76 -32.31 8.90
CA ASP A 724 9.83 -32.03 10.34
C ASP A 724 8.45 -31.77 10.96
N PHE A 725 7.52 -32.66 10.68
CA PHE A 725 6.17 -32.57 11.21
C PHE A 725 6.16 -32.94 12.69
N ARG A 726 5.54 -32.09 13.50
CA ARG A 726 5.32 -32.35 14.94
C ARG A 726 3.97 -31.83 15.35
N ALA A 727 3.16 -32.73 15.90
CA ALA A 727 1.86 -32.41 16.44
C ALA A 727 1.73 -32.90 17.89
N ASN A 728 1.16 -32.04 18.72
CA ASN A 728 0.78 -32.39 20.09
C ASN A 728 -0.72 -32.66 20.14
N SER A 729 -1.12 -33.57 21.03
CA SER A 729 -2.54 -33.77 21.29
C SER A 729 -3.08 -32.61 22.12
N ILE A 730 -4.26 -32.11 21.75
CA ILE A 730 -5.00 -31.15 22.57
C ILE A 730 -5.69 -31.90 23.73
N SER A 731 -6.23 -33.10 23.46
CA SER A 731 -6.98 -33.91 24.43
C SER A 731 -6.10 -34.60 25.50
N LEU A 732 -4.88 -35.07 25.18
CA LEU A 732 -3.99 -35.72 26.17
C LEU A 732 -3.51 -34.76 27.27
N THR A 733 -3.57 -33.44 27.03
CA THR A 733 -3.20 -32.45 28.05
C THR A 733 -4.17 -32.40 29.24
N GLN A 734 -5.32 -33.08 29.13
CA GLN A 734 -6.37 -33.12 30.14
C GLN A 734 -6.43 -34.46 30.90
N SER A 735 -5.62 -35.46 30.55
CA SER A 735 -5.63 -36.79 31.18
C SER A 735 -4.78 -36.82 32.47
N PRO A 736 -5.32 -37.29 33.62
CA PRO A 736 -4.56 -37.41 34.86
C PRO A 736 -3.37 -38.38 34.73
N GLY A 737 -2.19 -37.98 35.24
CA GLY A 737 -1.00 -38.84 35.29
C GLY A 737 0.04 -38.64 34.17
N PHE A 738 -0.19 -37.72 33.23
CA PHE A 738 0.80 -37.38 32.21
C PHE A 738 1.38 -35.98 32.41
N ASP A 739 2.70 -35.89 32.39
CA ASP A 739 3.44 -34.65 32.53
C ASP A 739 3.26 -33.76 31.28
N ARG A 740 2.96 -32.47 31.46
CA ARG A 740 2.72 -31.49 30.36
C ARG A 740 3.88 -31.40 29.34
N ASN A 741 5.06 -31.88 29.72
CA ASN A 741 6.27 -31.89 28.90
C ASN A 741 6.37 -33.07 27.92
N THR A 742 5.46 -34.05 27.96
CA THR A 742 5.48 -35.25 27.09
C THR A 742 4.26 -35.38 26.17
N ASN A 743 3.71 -34.25 25.70
CA ASN A 743 2.46 -34.20 24.93
C ASN A 743 2.61 -34.47 23.41
N GLN A 744 3.76 -34.97 22.97
CA GLN A 744 4.00 -35.30 21.57
C GLN A 744 3.12 -36.48 21.17
N LEU A 745 2.24 -36.27 20.19
CA LEU A 745 1.30 -37.28 19.71
C LEU A 745 1.85 -37.98 18.46
N LEU A 746 2.36 -37.16 17.53
CA LEU A 746 2.70 -37.58 16.19
C LEU A 746 3.87 -36.75 15.68
N SER A 747 4.90 -37.39 15.14
CA SER A 747 5.95 -36.72 14.40
C SER A 747 6.58 -37.58 13.32
N TRP A 748 7.18 -36.97 12.33
CA TRP A 748 8.04 -37.65 11.36
C TRP A 748 9.07 -36.68 10.79
N LYS A 749 10.17 -37.22 10.26
CA LYS A 749 11.19 -36.41 9.61
C LYS A 749 10.73 -35.96 8.22
N THR A 750 10.30 -36.89 7.38
CA THR A 750 9.81 -36.59 6.03
C THR A 750 8.68 -37.55 5.65
N LEU A 751 7.57 -36.98 5.18
CA LEU A 751 6.55 -37.69 4.41
C LEU A 751 6.66 -37.22 2.96
N SER A 752 7.21 -38.07 2.08
CA SER A 752 7.40 -37.78 0.65
C SER A 752 6.30 -38.46 -0.16
N LEU A 753 5.55 -37.69 -0.94
CA LEU A 753 4.54 -38.15 -1.89
C LEU A 753 5.03 -37.81 -3.31
N ARG A 754 5.59 -38.80 -4.01
CA ARG A 754 6.09 -38.63 -5.37
C ARG A 754 4.99 -38.89 -6.39
N GLY A 755 4.94 -38.06 -7.43
CA GLY A 755 3.93 -38.15 -8.48
C GLY A 755 2.50 -37.91 -8.00
N LEU A 756 2.31 -37.06 -6.98
CA LEU A 756 1.01 -36.57 -6.56
C LEU A 756 0.29 -35.89 -7.72
N GLN A 757 -0.92 -36.35 -8.01
CA GLN A 757 -1.89 -35.70 -8.88
C GLN A 757 -3.15 -35.38 -8.07
N VAL A 758 -3.55 -34.12 -8.07
CA VAL A 758 -4.81 -33.69 -7.44
C VAL A 758 -5.67 -33.07 -8.52
N SER A 759 -6.93 -33.47 -8.60
CA SER A 759 -7.91 -32.84 -9.46
C SER A 759 -9.18 -32.52 -8.69
N MET A 760 -9.61 -31.27 -8.80
CA MET A 760 -10.82 -30.76 -8.18
C MET A 760 -11.55 -29.94 -9.23
N ALA A 761 -12.83 -30.21 -9.42
CA ALA A 761 -13.70 -29.45 -10.31
C ALA A 761 -15.06 -29.26 -9.63
N PRO A 762 -15.80 -28.19 -9.95
CA PRO A 762 -17.11 -27.98 -9.39
C PRO A 762 -18.05 -29.14 -9.73
N ASN A 763 -18.88 -29.56 -8.78
CA ASN A 763 -19.84 -30.66 -8.93
C ASN A 763 -19.24 -32.03 -9.30
N ALA A 764 -17.93 -32.22 -9.14
CA ALA A 764 -17.25 -33.50 -9.33
C ALA A 764 -16.57 -33.96 -8.03
N ALA A 765 -16.45 -35.28 -7.84
CA ALA A 765 -15.64 -35.85 -6.76
C ALA A 765 -14.18 -35.35 -6.88
N PRO A 766 -13.57 -34.79 -5.84
CA PRO A 766 -12.15 -34.50 -5.85
C PRO A 766 -11.38 -35.83 -5.95
N ALA A 767 -10.38 -35.88 -6.84
CA ALA A 767 -9.54 -37.06 -7.02
C ALA A 767 -8.09 -36.77 -6.62
N VAL A 768 -7.49 -37.70 -5.86
CA VAL A 768 -6.10 -37.66 -5.42
C VAL A 768 -5.43 -38.96 -5.83
N ASP A 769 -4.34 -38.87 -6.57
CA ASP A 769 -3.52 -40.01 -7.00
C ASP A 769 -2.08 -39.77 -6.56
N VAL A 770 -1.44 -40.75 -5.92
CA VAL A 770 -0.03 -40.67 -5.50
C VAL A 770 0.68 -41.87 -6.06
N ARG A 771 1.77 -41.69 -6.81
CA ARG A 771 2.51 -42.80 -7.41
C ARG A 771 3.38 -43.57 -6.40
N GLU A 772 4.00 -42.89 -5.45
CA GLU A 772 4.87 -43.52 -4.44
C GLU A 772 4.84 -42.69 -3.14
N THR A 773 4.77 -43.36 -2.00
CA THR A 773 4.80 -42.74 -0.67
C THR A 773 5.98 -43.26 0.15
N THR A 774 6.73 -42.36 0.78
CA THR A 774 7.79 -42.73 1.74
C THR A 774 7.62 -41.94 3.02
N LEU A 775 7.64 -42.63 4.15
CA LEU A 775 7.56 -42.04 5.49
C LEU A 775 8.79 -42.45 6.31
N THR A 776 9.57 -41.46 6.75
CA THR A 776 10.83 -41.68 7.48
C THR A 776 10.76 -41.16 8.91
N ASP A 777 11.39 -41.90 9.82
CA ASP A 777 11.50 -41.56 11.25
C ASP A 777 10.14 -41.23 11.89
N PHE A 778 9.12 -42.02 11.55
CA PHE A 778 7.77 -41.86 12.08
C PHE A 778 7.72 -42.18 13.57
N PHE A 779 7.00 -41.36 14.32
CA PHE A 779 6.67 -41.58 15.71
C PHE A 779 5.19 -41.34 15.94
N ALA A 780 4.53 -42.30 16.58
CA ALA A 780 3.17 -42.13 17.10
C ALA A 780 3.07 -42.61 18.54
N ARG A 781 2.27 -41.88 19.33
CA ARG A 781 1.89 -42.27 20.67
C ARG A 781 0.46 -42.80 20.69
N VAL A 782 0.33 -44.09 20.97
CA VAL A 782 -0.93 -44.80 21.02
C VAL A 782 -1.28 -45.05 22.48
N ILE A 783 -2.39 -44.47 22.93
CA ILE A 783 -2.86 -44.60 24.31
C ILE A 783 -4.25 -45.22 24.29
N VAL A 784 -4.41 -46.30 25.02
CA VAL A 784 -5.72 -46.84 25.42
C VAL A 784 -6.09 -46.16 26.72
N ASP A 785 -7.19 -45.40 26.73
CA ASP A 785 -7.67 -44.70 27.90
C ASP A 785 -8.30 -45.67 28.94
N PRO A 786 -8.61 -45.21 30.17
CA PRO A 786 -9.26 -46.05 31.18
C PRO A 786 -10.62 -46.63 30.77
N THR A 787 -11.24 -46.12 29.70
CA THR A 787 -12.51 -46.64 29.14
C THR A 787 -12.28 -47.67 28.03
N GLY A 788 -11.03 -47.94 27.65
CA GLY A 788 -10.65 -48.86 26.59
C GLY A 788 -10.61 -48.24 25.19
N ARG A 789 -10.65 -46.91 25.05
CA ARG A 789 -10.64 -46.22 23.74
C ARG A 789 -9.26 -45.74 23.35
N LEU A 790 -8.99 -45.72 22.04
CA LEU A 790 -7.75 -45.21 21.48
C LEU A 790 -7.80 -43.68 21.32
N ASN A 791 -6.74 -43.01 21.76
CA ASN A 791 -6.55 -41.56 21.59
C ASN A 791 -6.54 -41.10 20.12
N LEU A 792 -6.21 -42.00 19.17
CA LEU A 792 -6.12 -41.68 17.74
C LEU A 792 -7.49 -41.54 17.04
N VAL A 793 -8.58 -41.97 17.65
CA VAL A 793 -9.93 -41.86 17.06
C VAL A 793 -10.44 -40.41 17.06
N ASN A 794 -9.94 -39.58 17.99
CA ASN A 794 -10.40 -38.20 18.21
C ASN A 794 -9.52 -37.14 17.53
N LEU A 795 -8.71 -37.51 16.53
CA LEU A 795 -7.79 -36.57 15.83
C LEU A 795 -8.53 -35.48 15.02
N THR A 796 -9.78 -35.71 14.66
CA THR A 796 -10.65 -34.73 13.97
C THR A 796 -11.85 -34.41 14.84
N LYS A 797 -12.33 -33.15 14.81
CA LYS A 797 -13.52 -32.74 15.57
C LYS A 797 -14.76 -33.54 15.16
N LYS A 798 -14.86 -33.91 13.88
CA LYS A 798 -15.92 -34.79 13.36
C LYS A 798 -15.81 -36.22 13.87
N GLY A 799 -14.60 -36.79 13.87
CA GLY A 799 -14.35 -38.14 14.41
C GLY A 799 -14.65 -38.24 15.90
N GLU A 800 -14.37 -37.18 16.67
CA GLU A 800 -14.76 -37.09 18.09
C GLU A 800 -16.29 -37.01 18.27
N ALA A 801 -16.99 -36.22 17.47
CA ALA A 801 -18.45 -36.13 17.51
C ALA A 801 -19.12 -37.47 17.13
N ASP A 802 -18.65 -38.13 16.07
CA ASP A 802 -19.14 -39.45 15.62
C ASP A 802 -18.87 -40.53 16.68
N ALA A 803 -17.68 -40.52 17.31
CA ALA A 803 -17.33 -41.44 18.39
C ALA A 803 -18.17 -41.21 19.67
N ASN A 804 -18.46 -39.95 20.01
CA ASN A 804 -19.33 -39.61 21.14
C ASN A 804 -20.80 -39.96 20.86
N ALA A 805 -21.27 -39.79 19.63
CA ALA A 805 -22.63 -40.18 19.23
C ALA A 805 -22.82 -41.71 19.27
N ALA A 806 -21.84 -42.48 18.77
CA ALA A 806 -21.85 -43.94 18.85
C ALA A 806 -21.82 -44.44 20.32
N ALA A 807 -21.10 -43.74 21.20
CA ALA A 807 -21.06 -44.03 22.63
C ALA A 807 -22.39 -43.78 23.33
N ALA A 808 -23.08 -42.67 23.01
CA ALA A 808 -24.38 -42.34 23.56
C ALA A 808 -25.45 -43.37 23.15
N ALA A 809 -25.45 -43.78 21.87
CA ALA A 809 -26.33 -44.82 21.35
C ALA A 809 -26.11 -46.19 22.04
N SER A 810 -24.86 -46.52 22.39
CA SER A 810 -24.51 -47.76 23.10
C SER A 810 -24.92 -47.74 24.58
N ALA A 811 -24.97 -46.56 25.21
CA ALA A 811 -25.38 -46.38 26.61
C ALA A 811 -26.91 -46.44 26.77
N GLU A 812 -27.69 -45.89 25.83
CA GLU A 812 -29.16 -46.00 25.86
C GLU A 812 -29.66 -47.44 25.77
N VAL A 813 -28.99 -48.31 25.00
CA VAL A 813 -29.35 -49.74 24.87
C VAL A 813 -29.12 -50.52 26.17
N LYS A 814 -28.15 -50.11 27.03
CA LYS A 814 -27.94 -50.72 28.35
C LYS A 814 -28.99 -50.27 29.38
N SER A 815 -29.51 -49.05 29.30
CA SER A 815 -30.55 -48.57 30.22
C SER A 815 -31.93 -49.22 30.00
N ARG A 816 -32.21 -49.66 28.77
CA ARG A 816 -33.51 -50.26 28.40
C ARG A 816 -33.63 -51.76 28.75
N ARG A 817 -32.57 -52.36 29.32
CA ARG A 817 -32.53 -53.79 29.74
C ARG A 817 -32.52 -54.02 31.26
N SER A 818 -32.71 -53.00 32.10
CA SER A 818 -32.94 -53.22 33.55
C SER A 818 -34.39 -52.89 33.94
N LEU A 819 -35.28 -53.85 33.73
CA LEU A 819 -36.58 -53.93 34.38
C LEU A 819 -36.62 -55.27 35.12
N GLY A 820 -36.52 -55.21 36.44
CA GLY A 820 -36.66 -56.33 37.36
C GLY A 820 -35.73 -56.24 38.56
N GLY A 821 -36.25 -55.83 39.73
CA GLY A 821 -35.54 -55.98 41.01
C GLY A 821 -35.98 -55.00 42.09
N THR A 822 -36.76 -55.52 43.03
CA THR A 822 -37.49 -54.88 44.14
C THR A 822 -36.64 -54.26 45.27
N THR A 823 -37.17 -53.14 45.78
CA THR A 823 -37.08 -52.51 47.11
C THR A 823 -36.32 -53.20 48.25
N THR A 824 -35.48 -52.43 48.97
CA THR A 824 -35.65 -52.22 50.42
C THR A 824 -34.96 -50.94 50.93
N THR A 825 -35.64 -50.31 51.88
CA THR A 825 -35.45 -49.02 52.56
C THR A 825 -34.37 -49.00 53.66
N THR A 826 -33.76 -47.84 53.93
CA THR A 826 -33.68 -47.18 55.26
C THR A 826 -32.94 -45.82 55.20
N ARG A 827 -33.02 -45.05 56.29
CA ARG A 827 -33.31 -43.61 56.42
C ARG A 827 -32.15 -42.82 57.09
N GLY A 828 -32.03 -41.53 56.79
CA GLY A 828 -31.42 -40.45 57.63
C GLY A 828 -30.16 -39.82 57.02
N GLY A 829 -29.92 -38.49 56.99
CA GLY A 829 -30.66 -37.31 57.44
C GLY A 829 -29.92 -36.00 57.03
N GLN A 830 -30.68 -34.90 57.04
CA GLN A 830 -30.35 -33.44 57.14
C GLN A 830 -29.44 -32.76 56.08
N GLN A 831 -29.93 -31.78 55.29
CA GLN A 831 -30.11 -30.31 55.55
C GLN A 831 -28.77 -29.54 55.57
N GLN A 832 -28.50 -28.43 54.87
CA GLN A 832 -29.18 -27.19 54.44
C GLN A 832 -28.47 -26.67 53.16
N GLY A 833 -28.91 -25.77 52.28
CA GLY A 833 -29.89 -24.66 52.23
C GLY A 833 -29.32 -23.66 51.19
N GLY A 834 -30.03 -22.84 50.42
CA GLY A 834 -31.46 -22.57 50.31
C GLY A 834 -31.78 -21.93 48.95
N ALA A 835 -33.08 -21.78 48.70
CA ALA A 835 -33.68 -21.01 47.60
C ALA A 835 -33.90 -19.54 48.02
N PRO A 836 -34.36 -18.65 47.11
CA PRO A 836 -35.81 -18.58 46.79
C PRO A 836 -36.05 -18.49 45.25
N VAL A 837 -37.04 -19.12 44.58
CA VAL A 837 -38.54 -19.00 44.56
C VAL A 837 -39.04 -17.54 44.44
N SER A 838 -40.06 -17.13 43.67
CA SER A 838 -41.21 -17.74 42.95
C SER A 838 -41.62 -16.78 41.81
N ALA A 839 -42.51 -17.11 40.85
CA ALA A 839 -43.98 -17.04 40.99
C ALA A 839 -44.64 -17.51 39.66
N GLU A 840 -45.43 -18.61 39.64
CA GLU A 840 -46.92 -18.70 39.76
C GLU A 840 -47.61 -18.60 38.38
N ALA A 841 -48.63 -19.38 37.99
CA ALA A 841 -49.78 -20.00 38.67
C ALA A 841 -50.24 -21.26 37.86
N MET A 842 -50.61 -22.40 38.47
CA MET A 842 -51.99 -22.87 38.83
C MET A 842 -53.02 -22.86 37.67
N VAL A 843 -53.92 -23.82 37.42
CA VAL A 843 -54.53 -24.95 38.15
C VAL A 843 -55.30 -25.84 37.15
N GLY A 844 -55.45 -27.13 37.44
CA GLY A 844 -56.74 -27.84 37.30
C GLY A 844 -56.96 -28.77 36.09
N GLY A 845 -57.24 -30.04 36.41
CA GLY A 845 -58.23 -30.86 35.69
C GLY A 845 -57.70 -31.92 34.72
N GLY A 846 -57.69 -33.19 35.15
CA GLY A 846 -58.00 -34.30 34.23
C GLY A 846 -59.49 -34.28 33.87
N PRO A 847 -59.97 -35.00 32.84
CA PRO A 847 -59.48 -36.32 32.41
C PRO A 847 -59.26 -36.48 30.88
N GLU A 848 -58.59 -37.58 30.53
CA GLU A 848 -58.64 -38.38 29.29
C GLU A 848 -59.10 -37.73 27.97
N PRO A 849 -58.31 -37.90 26.90
CA PRO A 849 -58.95 -38.41 25.67
C PRO A 849 -58.13 -39.49 24.94
N ALA A 850 -58.87 -40.54 24.59
CA ALA A 850 -59.03 -41.07 23.24
C ALA A 850 -57.91 -40.80 22.22
N LYS A 851 -57.39 -41.91 21.70
CA LYS A 851 -56.73 -42.06 20.39
C LYS A 851 -57.55 -41.39 19.26
N PRO A 852 -56.90 -40.60 18.38
CA PRO A 852 -57.30 -40.56 16.99
C PRO A 852 -56.15 -40.87 16.02
N ALA A 853 -56.54 -41.66 15.03
CA ALA A 853 -56.07 -41.81 13.66
C ALA A 853 -54.76 -41.16 13.19
N ALA A 854 -53.98 -42.00 12.51
CA ALA A 854 -52.89 -41.65 11.62
C ALA A 854 -53.31 -40.68 10.51
N ALA A 855 -52.45 -39.69 10.28
CA ALA A 855 -52.27 -38.99 9.02
C ALA A 855 -50.76 -39.00 8.68
N PRO A 856 -50.40 -38.98 7.38
CA PRO A 856 -49.17 -39.59 6.87
C PRO A 856 -47.96 -38.67 7.08
N VAL A 857 -46.91 -39.20 7.72
CA VAL A 857 -45.60 -38.55 7.75
C VAL A 857 -44.86 -38.94 6.47
N ALA A 858 -45.19 -38.25 5.38
CA ALA A 858 -44.29 -38.09 4.25
C ALA A 858 -43.43 -36.86 4.52
N THR A 859 -42.20 -37.08 4.96
CA THR A 859 -41.01 -36.44 4.40
C THR A 859 -39.83 -37.18 5.00
N ALA A 860 -39.24 -38.06 4.20
CA ALA A 860 -37.83 -38.35 4.33
C ALA A 860 -37.14 -36.98 4.49
N GLN A 861 -36.55 -36.74 5.67
CA GLN A 861 -35.50 -35.75 5.78
C GLN A 861 -34.46 -36.21 4.77
N ALA A 862 -34.44 -35.53 3.63
CA ALA A 862 -33.39 -35.67 2.65
C ALA A 862 -32.07 -35.57 3.42
N GLU A 863 -31.30 -36.66 3.37
CA GLU A 863 -29.89 -36.62 3.71
C GLU A 863 -29.33 -35.34 3.12
N ALA A 864 -28.83 -34.46 3.98
CA ALA A 864 -28.15 -33.25 3.54
C ALA A 864 -27.12 -33.67 2.50
N ASP A 865 -27.31 -33.17 1.28
CA ASP A 865 -26.63 -33.52 0.04
C ASP A 865 -25.12 -33.71 0.30
N SER A 866 -24.71 -34.96 0.58
CA SER A 866 -23.31 -35.28 0.81
C SER A 866 -22.69 -35.27 -0.57
N GLY A 867 -22.01 -34.18 -0.92
CA GLY A 867 -21.33 -34.04 -2.21
C GLY A 867 -20.53 -35.28 -2.61
N PRO A 868 -20.20 -35.43 -3.91
CA PRO A 868 -19.62 -36.65 -4.44
C PRO A 868 -18.37 -37.08 -3.67
N LYS A 869 -18.34 -38.36 -3.23
CA LYS A 869 -17.26 -38.91 -2.39
C LYS A 869 -15.90 -38.80 -3.10
N PRO A 870 -14.81 -38.44 -2.39
CA PRO A 870 -13.48 -38.31 -2.99
C PRO A 870 -12.98 -39.65 -3.55
N VAL A 871 -12.27 -39.59 -4.68
CA VAL A 871 -11.57 -40.73 -5.28
C VAL A 871 -10.10 -40.65 -4.89
N ILE A 872 -9.58 -41.68 -4.24
CA ILE A 872 -8.23 -41.69 -3.67
C ILE A 872 -7.49 -42.92 -4.17
N ASN A 873 -6.35 -42.73 -4.81
CA ASN A 873 -5.41 -43.78 -5.19
C ASN A 873 -4.06 -43.47 -4.53
N PHE A 874 -3.51 -44.44 -3.81
CA PHE A 874 -2.15 -44.39 -3.30
C PHE A 874 -1.36 -45.55 -3.86
N GLY A 875 -0.21 -45.25 -4.42
CA GLY A 875 0.79 -46.21 -4.86
C GLY A 875 1.51 -46.85 -3.68
N PRO A 876 2.55 -47.65 -3.93
CA PRO A 876 3.29 -48.31 -2.87
C PRO A 876 3.79 -47.31 -1.82
N MET A 877 3.55 -47.64 -0.57
CA MET A 877 4.02 -46.91 0.61
C MET A 877 5.19 -47.65 1.23
N SER A 878 6.23 -46.91 1.61
CA SER A 878 7.39 -47.39 2.36
C SER A 878 7.48 -46.69 3.71
N LEU A 879 7.65 -47.46 4.78
CA LEU A 879 7.93 -46.97 6.12
C LEU A 879 9.39 -47.31 6.45
N VAL A 880 10.15 -46.32 6.91
CA VAL A 880 11.55 -46.51 7.28
C VAL A 880 11.77 -45.97 8.69
N ASN A 881 12.30 -46.83 9.57
CA ASN A 881 12.71 -46.48 10.93
C ASN A 881 11.58 -45.85 11.78
N GLY A 882 10.39 -46.46 11.77
CA GLY A 882 9.27 -46.03 12.60
C GLY A 882 9.40 -46.47 14.07
N ARG A 883 8.76 -45.70 14.96
CA ARG A 883 8.60 -45.98 16.39
C ARG A 883 7.15 -45.76 16.82
N VAL A 884 6.64 -46.64 17.66
CA VAL A 884 5.33 -46.47 18.29
C VAL A 884 5.47 -46.69 19.79
N ASP A 885 5.08 -45.68 20.57
CA ASP A 885 4.93 -45.82 22.02
C ASP A 885 3.48 -46.22 22.30
N PHE A 886 3.28 -47.43 22.82
CA PHE A 886 1.99 -47.92 23.25
C PHE A 886 1.86 -47.83 24.77
N THR A 887 0.74 -47.31 25.26
CA THR A 887 0.41 -47.31 26.69
C THR A 887 -1.03 -47.68 26.89
N ASP A 888 -1.27 -48.65 27.76
CA ASP A 888 -2.59 -49.12 28.13
C ASP A 888 -2.91 -48.71 29.57
N LEU A 889 -3.82 -47.75 29.71
CA LEU A 889 -4.33 -47.25 30.98
C LEU A 889 -5.62 -47.95 31.39
N PHE A 890 -6.15 -48.84 30.55
CA PHE A 890 -7.31 -49.65 30.88
C PHE A 890 -6.97 -50.61 32.01
N VAL A 891 -5.76 -51.19 32.00
CA VAL A 891 -5.26 -52.14 33.02
C VAL A 891 -4.48 -51.44 34.15
N LYS A 892 -4.54 -52.00 35.36
CA LYS A 892 -3.78 -51.52 36.54
C LYS A 892 -3.01 -52.70 37.17
N PRO A 893 -1.71 -52.56 37.46
CA PRO A 893 -0.82 -51.42 37.12
C PRO A 893 -0.77 -51.19 35.60
N ASN A 894 -0.42 -49.97 35.15
CA ASN A 894 -0.48 -49.62 33.74
C ASN A 894 0.56 -50.42 32.94
N TYR A 895 0.24 -50.73 31.67
CA TYR A 895 1.16 -51.39 30.75
C TYR A 895 1.70 -50.40 29.73
N SER A 896 3.00 -50.45 29.46
CA SER A 896 3.65 -49.66 28.42
C SER A 896 4.56 -50.55 27.59
N ALA A 897 4.61 -50.27 26.29
CA ALA A 897 5.45 -50.98 25.34
C ALA A 897 5.97 -50.06 24.25
N ASP A 898 7.19 -50.30 23.79
CA ASP A 898 7.75 -49.67 22.61
C ASP A 898 7.81 -50.66 21.44
N LEU A 899 7.41 -50.18 20.27
CA LEU A 899 7.73 -50.80 18.99
C LEU A 899 8.76 -49.92 18.29
N SER A 900 9.89 -50.50 17.91
CA SER A 900 11.01 -49.79 17.30
C SER A 900 11.46 -50.45 16.00
N GLU A 901 12.28 -49.72 15.22
CA GLU A 901 12.85 -50.20 13.96
C GLU A 901 11.77 -50.62 12.93
N LEU A 902 10.56 -50.06 13.03
CA LEU A 902 9.44 -50.41 12.17
C LEU A 902 9.76 -50.03 10.72
N THR A 903 9.96 -51.03 9.88
CA THR A 903 10.29 -50.89 8.46
C THR A 903 9.41 -51.81 7.66
N GLY A 904 8.76 -51.28 6.63
CA GLY A 904 7.75 -52.04 5.90
C GLY A 904 7.33 -51.39 4.59
N LYS A 905 6.54 -52.16 3.82
CA LYS A 905 5.93 -51.76 2.56
C LYS A 905 4.45 -52.11 2.56
N LEU A 906 3.65 -51.24 1.95
CA LEU A 906 2.25 -51.50 1.62
C LEU A 906 2.09 -51.26 0.12
N SER A 907 1.53 -52.20 -0.64
CA SER A 907 1.32 -52.03 -2.07
C SER A 907 0.19 -51.03 -2.36
N SER A 908 -0.08 -50.74 -3.64
CA SER A 908 -1.05 -49.70 -4.01
C SER A 908 -2.47 -50.02 -3.54
N PHE A 909 -3.17 -49.04 -2.99
CA PHE A 909 -4.58 -49.14 -2.59
C PHE A 909 -5.42 -48.01 -3.19
N SER A 910 -6.69 -48.28 -3.44
CA SER A 910 -7.64 -47.32 -4.05
C SER A 910 -8.97 -47.31 -3.31
N SER A 911 -9.68 -46.19 -3.36
CA SER A 911 -11.08 -46.09 -2.95
C SER A 911 -12.07 -46.50 -4.06
N ASN A 912 -11.59 -46.67 -5.29
CA ASN A 912 -12.41 -47.08 -6.44
C ASN A 912 -12.26 -48.59 -6.71
N PRO A 913 -13.34 -49.25 -7.17
CA PRO A 913 -13.25 -50.63 -7.61
C PRO A 913 -12.52 -50.76 -8.97
N PRO A 914 -11.69 -51.80 -9.18
CA PRO A 914 -11.03 -52.04 -10.45
C PRO A 914 -12.07 -52.37 -11.53
N LYS A 915 -11.84 -51.89 -12.75
CA LYS A 915 -12.72 -52.16 -13.89
C LYS A 915 -12.66 -53.65 -14.25
N GLY A 916 -13.77 -54.37 -14.07
CA GLY A 916 -13.92 -55.77 -14.48
C GLY A 916 -14.23 -56.75 -13.33
N GLU A 917 -14.07 -56.35 -12.07
CA GLU A 917 -14.37 -57.20 -10.91
C GLU A 917 -15.36 -56.51 -9.96
N GLY A 918 -16.61 -56.98 -9.96
CA GLY A 918 -17.52 -56.97 -8.80
C GLY A 918 -17.76 -55.68 -8.00
N GLY A 919 -17.38 -54.49 -8.47
CA GLY A 919 -17.64 -53.22 -7.80
C GLY A 919 -16.90 -53.02 -6.46
N ARG A 920 -15.78 -53.71 -6.19
CA ARG A 920 -15.05 -53.62 -4.91
C ARG A 920 -13.58 -53.18 -5.04
N PRO A 921 -13.08 -52.25 -4.22
CA PRO A 921 -11.67 -51.86 -4.24
C PRO A 921 -10.71 -53.03 -3.89
N ALA A 922 -9.55 -53.11 -4.56
CA ALA A 922 -8.56 -54.17 -4.31
C ALA A 922 -7.88 -54.03 -2.94
N LEU A 923 -7.46 -55.17 -2.36
CA LEU A 923 -6.65 -55.21 -1.14
C LEU A 923 -5.16 -55.00 -1.48
N ALA A 924 -4.46 -54.20 -0.68
CA ALA A 924 -3.02 -53.96 -0.80
C ALA A 924 -2.21 -54.93 0.05
N ASP A 925 -1.12 -55.45 -0.50
CA ASP A 925 -0.17 -56.34 0.17
C ASP A 925 0.65 -55.55 1.21
N LEU A 926 0.67 -56.03 2.45
CA LEU A 926 1.40 -55.48 3.57
C LEU A 926 2.60 -56.38 3.90
N GLU A 927 3.77 -55.77 4.13
CA GLU A 927 4.92 -56.36 4.80
C GLU A 927 5.46 -55.35 5.81
N LEU A 928 5.55 -55.72 7.08
CA LEU A 928 6.07 -54.86 8.15
C LEU A 928 6.95 -55.70 9.07
N ARG A 929 8.15 -55.20 9.36
CA ARG A 929 9.08 -55.80 10.31
C ARG A 929 9.50 -54.78 11.35
N GLY A 930 9.82 -55.24 12.55
CA GLY A 930 10.36 -54.39 13.61
C GLY A 930 10.67 -55.20 14.86
N LYS A 931 10.86 -54.48 15.96
CA LYS A 931 11.10 -55.06 17.28
C LYS A 931 10.05 -54.56 18.28
N ALA A 932 9.55 -55.44 19.13
CA ALA A 932 8.73 -55.09 20.28
C ALA A 932 9.54 -55.25 21.57
N GLN A 933 9.42 -54.31 22.51
CA GLN A 933 10.19 -54.28 23.77
C GLN A 933 11.72 -54.42 23.52
N GLN A 934 12.19 -53.78 22.45
CA GLN A 934 13.58 -53.77 21.94
C GLN A 934 14.21 -55.10 21.49
N THR A 935 13.61 -56.25 21.81
CA THR A 935 14.22 -57.56 21.54
C THR A 935 13.35 -58.56 20.79
N ALA A 936 12.02 -58.49 20.93
CA ALA A 936 11.12 -59.46 20.29
C ALA A 936 10.94 -59.14 18.81
N ALA A 937 11.27 -60.09 17.93
CA ALA A 937 11.12 -59.91 16.49
C ALA A 937 9.63 -59.92 16.12
N LEU A 938 9.19 -58.87 15.42
CA LEU A 938 7.84 -58.72 14.90
C LEU A 938 7.86 -58.74 13.38
N GLU A 939 7.04 -59.58 12.77
CA GLU A 939 6.79 -59.62 11.33
C GLU A 939 5.28 -59.68 11.06
N ILE A 940 4.77 -58.78 10.23
CA ILE A 940 3.37 -58.74 9.82
C ILE A 940 3.32 -58.77 8.30
N THR A 941 2.61 -59.73 7.72
CA THR A 941 2.40 -59.86 6.28
C THR A 941 0.93 -60.07 5.98
N GLY A 942 0.46 -59.74 4.78
CA GLY A 942 -0.93 -60.04 4.39
C GLY A 942 -1.49 -58.99 3.45
N LYS A 943 -2.81 -58.79 3.48
CA LYS A 943 -3.51 -57.83 2.62
C LYS A 943 -4.50 -56.98 3.42
N LEU A 944 -4.61 -55.69 3.10
CA LEU A 944 -5.63 -54.81 3.69
C LEU A 944 -5.97 -53.65 2.75
N ASN A 945 -7.15 -53.04 2.89
CA ASN A 945 -7.45 -51.75 2.26
C ASN A 945 -7.89 -50.74 3.33
N PRO A 946 -7.12 -49.65 3.57
CA PRO A 946 -7.42 -48.72 4.65
C PRO A 946 -8.55 -47.72 4.31
N LEU A 947 -9.04 -47.69 3.06
CA LEU A 947 -10.03 -46.73 2.57
C LEU A 947 -11.47 -47.27 2.58
N VAL A 948 -11.67 -48.58 2.71
CA VAL A 948 -13.00 -49.20 2.75
C VAL A 948 -13.61 -49.13 4.16
N LYS A 949 -14.93 -48.96 4.23
CA LYS A 949 -15.71 -48.98 5.47
C LYS A 949 -16.84 -50.01 5.33
N PRO A 950 -16.90 -51.07 6.15
CA PRO A 950 -15.96 -51.44 7.22
C PRO A 950 -14.57 -51.84 6.69
N LEU A 951 -13.56 -51.83 7.56
CA LEU A 951 -12.17 -52.19 7.21
C LEU A 951 -12.10 -53.67 6.76
N GLU A 952 -11.52 -53.92 5.60
CA GLU A 952 -11.26 -55.27 5.09
C GLU A 952 -9.76 -55.59 5.20
N LEU A 953 -9.43 -56.73 5.80
CA LEU A 953 -8.05 -57.17 5.99
C LEU A 953 -7.93 -58.70 6.09
N ASP A 954 -6.78 -59.24 5.74
CA ASP A 954 -6.37 -60.64 5.87
C ASP A 954 -4.86 -60.63 6.16
N ILE A 955 -4.48 -60.59 7.44
CA ILE A 955 -3.11 -60.39 7.89
C ILE A 955 -2.64 -61.57 8.74
N THR A 956 -1.39 -61.96 8.55
CA THR A 956 -0.64 -62.87 9.41
C THR A 956 0.43 -62.10 10.15
N ALA A 957 0.41 -62.13 11.47
CA ALA A 957 1.44 -61.54 12.32
C ALA A 957 2.18 -62.64 13.08
N LYS A 958 3.52 -62.58 13.07
CA LYS A 958 4.42 -63.45 13.81
C LYS A 958 5.21 -62.61 14.78
N MET A 959 5.20 -63.02 16.05
CA MET A 959 6.03 -62.43 17.09
C MET A 959 6.83 -63.56 17.73
N ARG A 960 8.13 -63.35 17.91
CA ARG A 960 9.03 -64.36 18.49
C ARG A 960 9.72 -63.81 19.73
N ASP A 961 9.86 -64.68 20.73
CA ASP A 961 10.65 -64.45 21.95
C ASP A 961 10.28 -63.19 22.76
N LEU A 962 8.99 -62.82 22.82
CA LEU A 962 8.54 -61.74 23.70
C LEU A 962 8.66 -62.16 25.16
N ASP A 963 9.41 -61.40 25.97
CA ASP A 963 9.48 -61.64 27.41
C ASP A 963 8.11 -61.39 28.07
N LEU A 964 7.65 -62.35 28.87
CA LEU A 964 6.31 -62.31 29.47
C LEU A 964 6.25 -61.51 30.77
N ALA A 965 7.36 -61.34 31.49
CA ALA A 965 7.38 -60.60 32.76
C ALA A 965 6.81 -59.17 32.66
N PRO A 966 7.14 -58.36 31.61
CA PRO A 966 6.51 -57.06 31.37
C PRO A 966 4.98 -57.11 31.15
N LEU A 967 4.41 -58.24 30.74
CA LEU A 967 2.95 -58.42 30.53
C LEU A 967 2.17 -58.73 31.81
N SER A 968 2.85 -58.79 32.97
CA SER A 968 2.22 -59.02 34.29
C SER A 968 0.95 -58.19 34.55
N PRO A 969 0.85 -56.88 34.18
CA PRO A 969 -0.41 -56.12 34.28
C PRO A 969 -1.66 -56.82 33.77
N TYR A 970 -1.58 -57.47 32.60
CA TYR A 970 -2.71 -58.18 32.01
C TYR A 970 -3.04 -59.47 32.77
N SER A 971 -2.01 -60.22 33.18
CA SER A 971 -2.20 -61.44 33.96
C SER A 971 -2.78 -61.16 35.35
N VAL A 972 -2.36 -60.07 36.01
CA VAL A 972 -2.90 -59.68 37.31
C VAL A 972 -4.38 -59.36 37.18
N ARG A 973 -4.78 -58.61 36.15
CA ARG A 973 -6.20 -58.26 35.94
C ARG A 973 -7.08 -59.47 35.64
N TYR A 974 -6.66 -60.36 34.74
CA TYR A 974 -7.53 -61.43 34.25
C TYR A 974 -7.35 -62.76 34.99
N ALA A 975 -6.19 -62.98 35.61
CA ALA A 975 -5.85 -64.24 36.26
C ALA A 975 -5.40 -64.11 37.72
N GLY A 976 -5.17 -62.90 38.25
CA GLY A 976 -4.83 -62.67 39.67
C GLY A 976 -3.36 -62.86 40.04
N HIS A 977 -2.52 -63.29 39.09
CA HIS A 977 -1.10 -63.58 39.32
C HIS A 977 -0.20 -62.80 38.36
N GLY A 978 0.93 -62.31 38.89
CA GLY A 978 2.00 -61.73 38.07
C GLY A 978 2.85 -62.81 37.38
N ILE A 979 3.53 -62.46 36.30
CA ILE A 979 4.42 -63.38 35.57
C ILE A 979 5.85 -63.13 36.04
N GLU A 980 6.46 -64.15 36.65
CA GLU A 980 7.85 -64.09 37.11
C GLU A 980 8.84 -64.25 35.95
N ARG A 981 8.54 -65.18 35.03
CA ARG A 981 9.43 -65.56 33.94
C ARG A 981 8.64 -66.20 32.81
N GLY A 982 9.19 -66.11 31.60
CA GLY A 982 8.75 -66.88 30.44
C GLY A 982 8.88 -66.08 29.16
N LYS A 983 8.82 -66.77 28.03
CA LYS A 983 8.80 -66.15 26.69
C LYS A 983 7.56 -66.57 25.93
N MET A 984 7.11 -65.69 25.05
CA MET A 984 5.95 -65.88 24.21
C MET A 984 6.32 -65.69 22.76
N SER A 985 6.00 -66.72 21.97
CA SER A 985 5.91 -66.60 20.51
C SER A 985 4.46 -66.71 20.11
N MET A 986 4.01 -65.88 19.18
CA MET A 986 2.62 -65.83 18.76
C MET A 986 2.55 -65.74 17.24
N ASP A 987 1.75 -66.63 16.64
CA ASP A 987 1.40 -66.62 15.23
C ASP A 987 -0.11 -66.36 15.13
N VAL A 988 -0.47 -65.20 14.59
CA VAL A 988 -1.85 -64.73 14.48
C VAL A 988 -2.23 -64.61 13.02
N ASN A 989 -3.41 -65.11 12.65
CA ASN A 989 -4.01 -64.81 11.35
C ASN A 989 -5.38 -64.17 11.59
N TYR A 990 -5.54 -62.90 11.19
CA TYR A 990 -6.78 -62.14 11.32
C TYR A 990 -7.34 -61.78 9.95
N LYS A 991 -8.60 -62.16 9.74
CA LYS A 991 -9.38 -61.87 8.53
C LYS A 991 -10.67 -61.16 8.88
N ILE A 992 -10.88 -59.96 8.34
CA ILE A 992 -12.13 -59.24 8.41
C ILE A 992 -12.78 -59.26 7.03
N ALA A 993 -13.93 -59.93 6.94
CA ALA A 993 -14.73 -59.99 5.72
C ALA A 993 -15.46 -58.65 5.46
N PRO A 994 -15.91 -58.38 4.22
CA PRO A 994 -16.56 -57.11 3.85
C PRO A 994 -17.83 -56.76 4.65
N ASP A 995 -18.48 -57.75 5.26
CA ASP A 995 -19.65 -57.60 6.12
C ASP A 995 -19.29 -57.26 7.59
N GLY A 996 -18.00 -57.11 7.89
CA GLY A 996 -17.48 -56.84 9.23
C GLY A 996 -17.38 -58.08 10.11
N GLN A 997 -17.41 -59.30 9.56
CA GLN A 997 -17.15 -60.53 10.31
C GLN A 997 -15.64 -60.75 10.48
N LEU A 998 -15.17 -60.83 11.72
CA LEU A 998 -13.82 -61.23 12.09
C LEU A 998 -13.74 -62.74 12.21
N THR A 999 -12.79 -63.34 11.49
CA THR A 999 -12.25 -64.68 11.76
C THR A 999 -10.78 -64.53 12.11
N ALA A 1000 -10.37 -65.11 13.22
CA ALA A 1000 -9.05 -64.97 13.76
C ALA A 1000 -8.54 -66.34 14.24
N THR A 1001 -7.29 -66.70 13.97
CA THR A 1001 -6.60 -67.81 14.63
C THR A 1001 -5.42 -67.26 15.40
N ASN A 1002 -5.27 -67.71 16.64
CA ASN A 1002 -4.19 -67.26 17.52
C ASN A 1002 -3.45 -68.50 17.99
N LYS A 1003 -2.30 -68.78 17.39
CA LYS A 1003 -1.40 -69.81 17.86
C LYS A 1003 -0.40 -69.18 18.82
N LEU A 1004 -0.41 -69.64 20.05
CA LEU A 1004 0.35 -69.09 21.16
C LEU A 1004 1.29 -70.15 21.71
N VAL A 1005 2.60 -69.89 21.67
CA VAL A 1005 3.63 -70.76 22.25
C VAL A 1005 4.28 -70.03 23.42
N LEU A 1006 4.12 -70.58 24.62
CA LEU A 1006 4.69 -70.05 25.86
C LEU A 1006 5.82 -70.97 26.31
N ASN A 1007 7.03 -70.43 26.43
CA ASN A 1007 8.22 -71.16 26.85
C ASN A 1007 8.57 -70.80 28.29
N GLN A 1008 8.61 -71.81 29.15
CA GLN A 1008 9.02 -71.72 30.55
C GLN A 1008 8.26 -70.65 31.36
N LEU A 1009 6.94 -70.56 31.14
CA LEU A 1009 6.07 -69.65 31.86
C LEU A 1009 6.00 -70.02 33.35
N GLN A 1010 6.28 -69.05 34.21
CA GLN A 1010 6.18 -69.16 35.67
C GLN A 1010 5.39 -67.98 36.22
N PHE A 1011 4.40 -68.27 37.06
CA PHE A 1011 3.58 -67.28 37.75
C PHE A 1011 4.05 -67.09 39.18
N GLY A 1012 4.17 -65.82 39.57
CA GLY A 1012 4.44 -65.43 40.95
C GLY A 1012 3.24 -65.59 41.86
N ASP A 1013 3.40 -65.12 43.08
CA ASP A 1013 2.35 -65.19 44.09
C ASP A 1013 1.12 -64.38 43.70
N GLU A 1014 -0.01 -64.72 44.32
CA GLU A 1014 -1.28 -64.02 44.09
C GLU A 1014 -1.16 -62.55 44.49
N VAL A 1015 -1.63 -61.65 43.62
CA VAL A 1015 -1.58 -60.22 43.85
C VAL A 1015 -2.81 -59.78 44.62
N GLN A 1016 -2.63 -59.29 45.84
CA GLN A 1016 -3.71 -58.79 46.68
C GLN A 1016 -4.47 -57.64 46.00
N GLY A 1017 -5.80 -57.76 45.89
CA GLY A 1017 -6.67 -56.75 45.27
C GLY A 1017 -6.92 -56.93 43.77
N ALA A 1018 -6.48 -58.03 43.17
CA ALA A 1018 -6.80 -58.35 41.78
C ALA A 1018 -8.32 -58.67 41.59
N PRO A 1019 -8.94 -58.26 40.46
CA PRO A 1019 -10.39 -58.40 40.26
C PRO A 1019 -10.84 -59.84 39.95
N ASN A 1020 -9.95 -60.72 39.52
CA ASN A 1020 -10.20 -62.15 39.27
C ASN A 1020 -8.99 -62.97 39.73
N SER A 1021 -9.19 -64.20 40.20
CA SER A 1021 -8.12 -65.13 40.57
C SER A 1021 -8.39 -66.49 39.92
N LEU A 1022 -7.49 -66.92 39.03
CA LEU A 1022 -7.57 -68.19 38.30
C LEU A 1022 -6.44 -69.12 38.77
N PRO A 1023 -6.65 -70.45 38.83
CA PRO A 1023 -5.62 -71.40 39.27
C PRO A 1023 -4.54 -71.63 38.19
N VAL A 1024 -3.82 -70.57 37.80
CA VAL A 1024 -2.91 -70.56 36.66
C VAL A 1024 -1.68 -71.45 36.83
N ARG A 1025 -1.19 -71.63 38.06
CA ARG A 1025 -0.06 -72.54 38.34
C ARG A 1025 -0.42 -73.99 38.02
N LEU A 1026 -1.66 -74.40 38.31
CA LEU A 1026 -2.18 -75.72 37.93
C LEU A 1026 -2.36 -75.83 36.41
N ALA A 1027 -2.88 -74.79 35.76
CA ALA A 1027 -3.05 -74.77 34.31
C ALA A 1027 -1.70 -74.91 33.56
N VAL A 1028 -0.65 -74.22 34.02
CA VAL A 1028 0.71 -74.36 33.47
C VAL A 1028 1.23 -75.78 33.66
N ALA A 1029 1.08 -76.37 34.85
CA ALA A 1029 1.52 -77.74 35.13
C ALA A 1029 0.81 -78.81 34.29
N LEU A 1030 -0.42 -78.54 33.84
CA LEU A 1030 -1.22 -79.45 33.00
C LEU A 1030 -0.98 -79.27 31.51
N LEU A 1031 -0.66 -78.05 31.06
CA LEU A 1031 -0.55 -77.71 29.64
C LEU A 1031 0.90 -77.66 29.14
N ALA A 1032 1.89 -77.52 30.04
CA ALA A 1032 3.30 -77.50 29.66
C ALA A 1032 3.84 -78.91 29.40
N ASP A 1033 4.62 -79.07 28.33
CA ASP A 1033 5.32 -80.31 28.04
C ASP A 1033 6.56 -80.51 28.94
N ARG A 1034 7.31 -81.61 28.72
CA ARG A 1034 8.56 -81.92 29.43
C ARG A 1034 9.67 -80.86 29.29
N ASN A 1035 9.56 -79.96 28.31
CA ASN A 1035 10.51 -78.87 28.09
C ASN A 1035 9.97 -77.53 28.60
N GLY A 1036 8.81 -77.53 29.28
CA GLY A 1036 8.16 -76.33 29.80
C GLY A 1036 7.46 -75.49 28.72
N VAL A 1037 7.10 -76.08 27.57
CA VAL A 1037 6.46 -75.39 26.44
C VAL A 1037 4.95 -75.64 26.45
N ILE A 1038 4.16 -74.57 26.36
CA ILE A 1038 2.70 -74.61 26.20
C ILE A 1038 2.36 -74.11 24.79
N ASP A 1039 1.74 -74.95 23.96
CA ASP A 1039 1.25 -74.57 22.62
C ASP A 1039 -0.29 -74.59 22.61
N VAL A 1040 -0.91 -73.42 22.42
CA VAL A 1040 -2.37 -73.24 22.42
C VAL A 1040 -2.82 -72.62 21.11
N ASP A 1041 -3.83 -73.21 20.47
CA ASP A 1041 -4.52 -72.64 19.32
C ASP A 1041 -5.92 -72.15 19.73
N LEU A 1042 -6.17 -70.85 19.58
CA LEU A 1042 -7.40 -70.18 19.97
C LEU A 1042 -8.07 -69.52 18.73
N PRO A 1043 -8.99 -70.22 18.05
CA PRO A 1043 -9.75 -69.63 16.96
C PRO A 1043 -10.87 -68.71 17.49
N LEU A 1044 -10.91 -67.45 17.05
CA LEU A 1044 -11.92 -66.45 17.41
C LEU A 1044 -12.79 -66.12 16.19
N ARG A 1045 -14.11 -66.04 16.38
CA ARG A 1045 -15.06 -65.56 15.35
C ARG A 1045 -16.07 -64.59 15.97
N GLY A 1046 -16.43 -63.52 15.27
CA GLY A 1046 -17.46 -62.58 15.71
C GLY A 1046 -17.60 -61.35 14.81
N SER A 1047 -18.67 -60.57 15.00
CA SER A 1047 -18.87 -59.31 14.26
C SER A 1047 -18.18 -58.15 14.95
N LEU A 1048 -17.55 -57.26 14.18
CA LEU A 1048 -17.02 -55.99 14.71
C LEU A 1048 -18.12 -55.00 15.11
N ASN A 1049 -19.35 -55.17 14.59
CA ASN A 1049 -20.46 -54.25 14.80
C ASN A 1049 -21.27 -54.54 16.08
N ASP A 1050 -21.11 -55.74 16.67
CA ASP A 1050 -21.69 -56.15 17.95
C ASP A 1050 -20.67 -57.00 18.74
N PRO A 1051 -19.80 -56.38 19.56
CA PRO A 1051 -18.63 -57.02 20.16
C PRO A 1051 -18.98 -57.89 21.38
N GLN A 1052 -19.91 -58.85 21.24
CA GLN A 1052 -20.12 -59.93 22.20
C GLN A 1052 -19.27 -61.16 21.83
N PHE A 1053 -17.95 -61.06 22.02
CA PHE A 1053 -17.05 -62.21 21.84
C PHE A 1053 -17.18 -63.17 23.03
N SER A 1054 -17.91 -64.27 22.86
CA SER A 1054 -18.05 -65.30 23.92
C SER A 1054 -16.87 -66.28 23.88
N ILE A 1055 -15.90 -66.07 24.78
CA ILE A 1055 -14.66 -66.88 24.88
C ILE A 1055 -14.88 -68.15 25.74
N GLY A 1056 -15.91 -68.15 26.60
CA GLY A 1056 -16.17 -69.20 27.60
C GLY A 1056 -16.30 -70.65 27.06
N PRO A 1057 -17.00 -70.91 25.94
CA PRO A 1057 -17.20 -72.28 25.46
C PRO A 1057 -15.97 -72.89 24.76
N LEU A 1058 -14.98 -72.07 24.39
CA LEU A 1058 -13.86 -72.49 23.55
C LEU A 1058 -12.67 -73.02 24.37
N ILE A 1059 -12.39 -72.38 25.52
CA ILE A 1059 -11.32 -72.80 26.44
C ILE A 1059 -11.68 -74.13 27.13
N PHE A 1060 -12.95 -74.32 27.50
CA PHE A 1060 -13.40 -75.54 28.19
C PHE A 1060 -13.30 -76.78 27.30
N LYS A 1061 -13.46 -76.64 25.97
CA LYS A 1061 -13.29 -77.74 25.00
C LYS A 1061 -11.83 -78.13 24.75
N ALA A 1062 -10.89 -77.18 24.85
CA ALA A 1062 -9.46 -77.46 24.68
C ALA A 1062 -8.87 -78.22 25.89
N VAL A 1063 -9.34 -77.91 27.11
CA VAL A 1063 -8.86 -78.54 28.35
C VAL A 1063 -9.43 -79.95 28.57
N VAL A 1064 -10.67 -80.22 28.12
CA VAL A 1064 -11.34 -81.52 28.39
C VAL A 1064 -10.91 -82.64 27.44
N ASN A 1065 -10.36 -82.32 26.25
CA ASN A 1065 -9.88 -83.35 25.31
C ASN A 1065 -8.44 -83.82 25.56
N LEU A 1066 -7.73 -83.23 26.54
CA LEU A 1066 -6.34 -83.56 26.86
C LEU A 1066 -6.19 -84.43 28.12
N ILE A 1067 -7.18 -85.27 28.43
CA ILE A 1067 -7.13 -86.17 29.58
C ILE A 1067 -7.38 -87.60 29.12
N VAL A 1068 -6.30 -88.38 28.98
CA VAL A 1068 -6.09 -89.74 29.56
C VAL A 1068 -4.66 -90.19 29.19
N LYS A 1069 -3.68 -89.99 30.08
CA LYS A 1069 -2.83 -91.03 30.71
C LYS A 1069 -1.59 -90.46 31.43
N ALA A 1070 -1.36 -91.08 32.59
CA ALA A 1070 -0.13 -91.20 33.37
C ALA A 1070 0.26 -90.03 34.30
N VAL A 1071 -0.10 -90.27 35.56
CA VAL A 1071 0.53 -89.81 36.80
C VAL A 1071 1.96 -90.36 36.90
N THR A 1072 2.94 -89.49 37.17
CA THR A 1072 3.88 -89.55 38.31
C THR A 1072 4.79 -88.32 38.27
N SER A 1073 4.69 -87.51 39.31
CA SER A 1073 5.54 -86.35 39.62
C SER A 1073 7.01 -86.75 39.77
N PRO A 1074 7.98 -86.02 39.18
CA PRO A 1074 9.37 -86.09 39.58
C PRO A 1074 9.73 -84.83 40.40
N PHE A 1075 9.36 -84.81 41.68
CA PHE A 1075 10.10 -84.03 42.66
C PHE A 1075 10.77 -85.00 43.62
N SER A 1076 12.08 -85.20 43.43
CA SER A 1076 12.97 -85.75 44.44
C SER A 1076 14.28 -84.98 44.43
N LEU A 1077 14.47 -84.18 45.49
CA LEU A 1077 15.69 -84.01 46.28
C LEU A 1077 17.03 -84.06 45.53
N LEU A 1078 17.69 -82.91 45.41
CA LEU A 1078 19.16 -82.82 45.41
C LEU A 1078 19.64 -81.62 46.24
N THR A 1079 19.56 -81.77 47.55
CA THR A 1079 20.53 -81.17 48.48
C THR A 1079 21.77 -82.07 48.52
N GLY A 1080 22.93 -81.50 48.18
CA GLY A 1080 24.23 -82.04 48.58
C GLY A 1080 25.15 -82.44 47.43
N GLY A 1081 26.19 -81.63 47.23
CA GLY A 1081 27.44 -82.07 46.59
C GLY A 1081 27.85 -81.25 45.38
N LEU A 1082 28.49 -80.10 45.61
CA LEU A 1082 29.68 -79.62 44.89
C LEU A 1082 30.20 -78.38 45.61
N GLY A 1083 31.47 -78.45 45.99
CA GLY A 1083 32.09 -77.62 47.01
C GLY A 1083 32.53 -76.21 46.57
N GLY A 1084 32.75 -75.41 47.61
CA GLY A 1084 33.81 -74.41 47.76
C GLY A 1084 34.14 -73.50 46.57
N GLY A 1085 33.51 -72.32 46.57
CA GLY A 1085 33.96 -71.14 45.82
C GLY A 1085 33.11 -69.94 46.22
N SER A 1086 33.72 -68.98 46.90
CA SER A 1086 33.12 -67.77 47.47
C SER A 1086 32.31 -66.94 46.46
N GLY A 1087 30.99 -66.86 46.66
CA GLY A 1087 30.28 -65.65 47.09
C GLY A 1087 30.25 -64.39 46.21
N GLU A 1088 31.00 -64.27 45.12
CA GLU A 1088 31.02 -63.03 44.33
C GLU A 1088 30.93 -63.35 42.83
N SER A 1089 29.71 -63.46 42.28
CA SER A 1089 29.35 -63.15 40.87
C SER A 1089 27.86 -63.48 40.55
N SER A 1090 26.91 -63.28 41.47
CA SER A 1090 25.47 -63.46 41.20
C SER A 1090 24.71 -62.15 40.99
N THR A 1091 25.36 -60.99 41.13
CA THR A 1091 24.71 -59.68 40.99
C THR A 1091 25.65 -58.72 40.26
N ILE A 1092 25.15 -58.06 39.21
CA ILE A 1092 25.84 -56.97 38.52
C ILE A 1092 25.43 -55.67 39.18
N THR A 1093 26.38 -55.01 39.85
CA THR A 1093 26.13 -53.75 40.55
C THR A 1093 26.12 -52.57 39.59
N PHE A 1094 25.16 -51.67 39.79
CA PHE A 1094 25.06 -50.38 39.12
C PHE A 1094 25.32 -49.23 40.09
N GLU A 1095 25.73 -48.09 39.55
CA GLU A 1095 25.69 -46.84 40.31
C GLU A 1095 24.24 -46.51 40.72
N PRO A 1096 23.99 -46.03 41.95
CA PRO A 1096 22.65 -45.67 42.42
C PRO A 1096 21.95 -44.70 41.44
N GLY A 1097 20.68 -44.99 41.11
CA GLY A 1097 19.90 -44.20 40.16
C GLY A 1097 20.28 -44.31 38.68
N SER A 1098 21.28 -45.14 38.33
CA SER A 1098 21.77 -45.33 36.95
C SER A 1098 21.52 -46.75 36.43
N SER A 1099 21.26 -46.89 35.12
CA SER A 1099 21.18 -48.14 34.38
C SER A 1099 22.38 -48.36 33.44
N VAL A 1100 23.44 -47.55 33.56
CA VAL A 1100 24.65 -47.65 32.73
C VAL A 1100 25.64 -48.66 33.31
N LEU A 1101 26.11 -49.61 32.49
CA LEU A 1101 27.14 -50.58 32.87
C LEU A 1101 28.52 -49.91 33.00
N SER A 1102 29.16 -50.07 34.17
CA SER A 1102 30.56 -49.69 34.39
C SER A 1102 31.53 -50.62 33.65
N GLY A 1103 32.80 -50.22 33.51
CA GLY A 1103 33.83 -51.08 32.92
C GLY A 1103 33.98 -52.43 33.66
N ALA A 1104 33.98 -52.39 35.00
CA ALA A 1104 34.05 -53.58 35.85
C ALA A 1104 32.82 -54.50 35.70
N ALA A 1105 31.63 -53.91 35.52
CA ALA A 1105 30.40 -54.68 35.27
C ALA A 1105 30.46 -55.43 33.93
N LYS A 1106 31.02 -54.80 32.88
CA LYS A 1106 31.21 -55.43 31.56
C LYS A 1106 32.20 -56.60 31.61
N GLU A 1107 33.34 -56.43 32.27
CA GLU A 1107 34.32 -57.53 32.45
C GLU A 1107 33.72 -58.71 33.20
N SER A 1108 32.88 -58.44 34.20
CA SER A 1108 32.15 -59.48 34.94
C SER A 1108 31.14 -60.21 34.05
N LEU A 1109 30.42 -59.47 33.20
CA LEU A 1109 29.50 -60.04 32.23
C LEU A 1109 30.22 -60.85 31.14
N ASP A 1110 31.40 -60.44 30.68
CA ASP A 1110 32.17 -61.20 29.69
C ASP A 1110 32.60 -62.59 30.24
N LYS A 1111 32.90 -62.68 31.55
CA LYS A 1111 33.13 -63.98 32.22
C LYS A 1111 31.87 -64.84 32.23
N VAL A 1112 30.71 -64.24 32.48
CA VAL A 1112 29.40 -64.91 32.41
C VAL A 1112 29.11 -65.39 30.98
N VAL A 1113 29.42 -64.59 29.95
CA VAL A 1113 29.29 -64.97 28.55
C VAL A 1113 30.13 -66.21 28.24
N LYS A 1114 31.39 -66.22 28.67
CA LYS A 1114 32.28 -67.38 28.50
C LYS A 1114 31.70 -68.63 29.17
N ALA A 1115 31.25 -68.52 30.43
CA ALA A 1115 30.67 -69.64 31.17
C ALA A 1115 29.37 -70.18 30.53
N LEU A 1116 28.51 -69.31 30.00
CA LEU A 1116 27.28 -69.70 29.30
C LEU A 1116 27.58 -70.28 27.91
N THR A 1117 28.65 -69.85 27.25
CA THR A 1117 29.08 -70.40 25.95
C THR A 1117 29.61 -71.83 26.12
N ASP A 1118 30.45 -72.07 27.14
CA ASP A 1118 31.04 -73.38 27.42
C ASP A 1118 30.02 -74.43 27.90
N ARG A 1119 28.86 -73.99 28.44
CA ARG A 1119 27.82 -74.86 29.01
C ARG A 1119 26.45 -74.63 28.36
N PRO A 1120 26.14 -75.29 27.23
CA PRO A 1120 24.95 -75.01 26.44
C PRO A 1120 23.61 -75.34 27.13
N THR A 1121 23.60 -76.14 28.19
CA THR A 1121 22.39 -76.50 28.97
C THR A 1121 21.97 -75.45 30.00
N LEU A 1122 22.82 -74.45 30.30
CA LEU A 1122 22.51 -73.41 31.27
C LEU A 1122 21.64 -72.31 30.66
N GLN A 1123 20.68 -71.84 31.44
CA GLN A 1123 19.84 -70.68 31.15
C GLN A 1123 20.09 -69.60 32.20
N MET A 1124 19.93 -68.34 31.81
CA MET A 1124 20.13 -67.19 32.67
C MET A 1124 18.85 -66.38 32.76
N THR A 1125 18.39 -66.09 33.97
CA THR A 1125 17.31 -65.13 34.22
C THR A 1125 17.91 -63.89 34.88
N VAL A 1126 17.71 -62.74 34.25
CA VAL A 1126 18.19 -61.46 34.75
C VAL A 1126 17.03 -60.76 35.45
N VAL A 1127 17.19 -60.45 36.74
CA VAL A 1127 16.20 -59.71 37.53
C VAL A 1127 16.79 -58.38 37.92
N GLY A 1128 16.27 -57.30 37.35
CA GLY A 1128 16.66 -55.96 37.75
C GLY A 1128 16.07 -55.58 39.12
N THR A 1129 16.85 -54.84 39.89
CA THR A 1129 16.46 -54.36 41.22
C THR A 1129 16.62 -52.85 41.32
N ALA A 1130 15.67 -52.21 41.98
CA ALA A 1130 15.73 -50.81 42.39
C ALA A 1130 15.00 -50.61 43.72
N SER A 1131 15.27 -49.52 44.41
CA SER A 1131 14.60 -49.21 45.68
C SER A 1131 14.28 -47.72 45.76
N LEU A 1132 13.00 -47.38 45.94
CA LEU A 1132 12.57 -46.00 46.09
C LEU A 1132 13.21 -45.35 47.32
N GLU A 1133 13.20 -46.07 48.45
CA GLU A 1133 13.73 -45.55 49.72
C GLU A 1133 15.24 -45.28 49.67
N ARG A 1134 16.01 -46.14 48.97
CA ARG A 1134 17.48 -46.04 48.96
C ARG A 1134 18.06 -45.25 47.78
N GLU A 1135 17.34 -45.15 46.66
CA GLU A 1135 17.90 -44.58 45.42
C GLU A 1135 17.26 -43.26 44.98
N ARG A 1136 16.24 -42.75 45.68
CA ARG A 1136 15.51 -41.53 45.30
C ARG A 1136 16.41 -40.35 44.95
N ASP A 1137 17.29 -39.96 45.87
CA ASP A 1137 18.15 -38.79 45.69
C ASP A 1137 19.16 -38.97 44.54
N ALA A 1138 19.74 -40.18 44.44
CA ALA A 1138 20.69 -40.52 43.38
C ALA A 1138 20.02 -40.54 42.01
N TYR A 1139 18.79 -41.05 41.92
CA TYR A 1139 17.98 -41.03 40.71
C TYR A 1139 17.64 -39.60 40.27
N GLN A 1140 17.24 -38.72 41.19
CA GLN A 1140 17.00 -37.30 40.87
C GLN A 1140 18.25 -36.61 40.33
N ARG A 1141 19.42 -36.83 40.95
CA ARG A 1141 20.70 -36.27 40.49
C ARG A 1141 21.11 -36.82 39.13
N GLN A 1142 20.94 -38.12 38.91
CA GLN A 1142 21.23 -38.73 37.62
C GLN A 1142 20.30 -38.18 36.53
N ARG A 1143 19.01 -38.00 36.84
CA ARG A 1143 18.04 -37.39 35.94
C ARG A 1143 18.40 -35.94 35.61
N LEU A 1144 18.86 -35.17 36.59
CA LEU A 1144 19.34 -33.81 36.39
C LEU A 1144 20.59 -33.75 35.49
N ARG A 1145 21.54 -34.67 35.66
CA ARG A 1145 22.69 -34.83 34.76
C ARG A 1145 22.26 -35.20 33.34
N GLN A 1146 21.25 -36.04 33.16
CA GLN A 1146 20.68 -36.35 31.84
C GLN A 1146 20.06 -35.11 31.17
N LEU A 1147 19.40 -34.22 31.94
CA LEU A 1147 18.88 -32.95 31.42
C LEU A 1147 20.01 -32.03 30.96
N ALA A 1148 21.12 -31.95 31.72
CA ALA A 1148 22.31 -31.23 31.31
C ALA A 1148 22.93 -31.82 30.02
N GLN A 1149 23.00 -33.15 29.88
CA GLN A 1149 23.47 -33.83 28.67
C GLN A 1149 22.55 -33.54 27.46
N ALA A 1150 21.24 -33.48 27.68
CA ALA A 1150 20.28 -33.11 26.65
C ALA A 1150 20.47 -31.67 26.18
N GLU A 1151 20.77 -30.75 27.11
CA GLU A 1151 21.09 -29.36 26.77
C GLU A 1151 22.41 -29.25 25.99
N LYS A 1152 23.45 -30.00 26.38
CA LYS A 1152 24.72 -30.08 25.64
C LYS A 1152 24.49 -30.55 24.21
N ARG A 1153 23.69 -31.62 24.02
CA ARG A 1153 23.29 -32.10 22.68
C ARG A 1153 22.55 -31.05 21.88
N ARG A 1154 21.65 -30.30 22.51
CA ARG A 1154 20.89 -29.23 21.86
C ARG A 1154 21.78 -28.09 21.38
N VAL A 1155 22.79 -27.72 22.16
CA VAL A 1155 23.77 -26.69 21.78
C VAL A 1155 24.62 -27.19 20.60
N ALA A 1156 25.12 -28.44 20.66
CA ALA A 1156 25.89 -29.05 19.58
C ALA A 1156 25.12 -29.14 18.25
N VAL A 1157 23.84 -29.56 18.30
CA VAL A 1157 22.96 -29.62 17.11
C VAL A 1157 22.68 -28.23 16.54
N ARG A 1158 22.49 -27.22 17.40
CA ARG A 1158 22.33 -25.82 16.95
C ARG A 1158 23.61 -25.28 16.28
N GLY A 1159 24.77 -25.79 16.67
CA GLY A 1159 26.07 -25.52 16.04
C GLY A 1159 26.37 -26.38 14.79
N GLY A 1160 25.45 -27.23 14.34
CA GLY A 1160 25.60 -28.05 13.13
C GLY A 1160 26.25 -29.42 13.33
N GLN A 1161 26.44 -29.90 14.57
CA GLN A 1161 26.96 -31.25 14.85
C GLN A 1161 25.83 -32.31 14.96
N GLU A 1162 26.12 -33.56 14.59
CA GLU A 1162 25.18 -34.68 14.78
C GLU A 1162 24.98 -35.00 16.27
N GLY A 1163 23.73 -34.93 16.74
CA GLY A 1163 23.39 -35.08 18.16
C GLY A 1163 23.65 -36.46 18.78
N THR A 1164 23.92 -37.48 17.96
CA THR A 1164 24.23 -38.85 18.38
C THR A 1164 25.68 -39.03 18.86
N ASN A 1165 26.60 -38.12 18.51
CA ASN A 1165 28.03 -38.22 18.82
C ASN A 1165 28.53 -37.23 19.90
N VAL A 1166 27.64 -36.78 20.79
CA VAL A 1166 28.00 -35.81 21.83
C VAL A 1166 28.49 -36.53 23.10
N PRO A 1167 29.73 -36.29 23.57
CA PRO A 1167 30.28 -36.97 24.74
C PRO A 1167 29.54 -36.58 26.04
N PRO A 1168 29.61 -37.41 27.11
CA PRO A 1168 28.99 -37.13 28.40
C PRO A 1168 29.37 -35.76 28.99
N VAL A 1169 28.51 -35.21 29.86
CA VAL A 1169 28.79 -33.95 30.57
C VAL A 1169 30.01 -34.14 31.46
N THR A 1170 31.01 -33.28 31.31
CA THR A 1170 32.15 -33.21 32.22
C THR A 1170 31.86 -32.28 33.39
N ASP A 1171 32.52 -32.48 34.53
CA ASP A 1171 32.29 -31.64 35.72
C ASP A 1171 32.66 -30.17 35.48
N ALA A 1172 33.55 -29.88 34.53
CA ALA A 1172 33.90 -28.51 34.12
C ALA A 1172 32.77 -27.79 33.36
N GLU A 1173 31.97 -28.52 32.56
CA GLU A 1173 30.89 -27.95 31.75
C GLU A 1173 29.54 -27.90 32.50
N TYR A 1174 29.42 -28.66 33.59
CA TYR A 1174 28.16 -28.83 34.33
C TYR A 1174 27.53 -27.51 34.83
N PRO A 1175 28.28 -26.54 35.39
CA PRO A 1175 27.68 -25.31 35.92
C PRO A 1175 26.94 -24.46 34.86
N GLU A 1176 27.51 -24.34 33.66
CA GLU A 1176 26.91 -23.57 32.56
C GLU A 1176 25.66 -24.26 32.02
N LEU A 1177 25.74 -25.58 31.82
CA LEU A 1177 24.61 -26.39 31.35
C LEU A 1177 23.47 -26.37 32.38
N LEU A 1178 23.78 -26.47 33.67
CA LEU A 1178 22.79 -26.39 34.75
C LEU A 1178 22.09 -25.03 34.77
N THR A 1179 22.83 -23.94 34.56
CA THR A 1179 22.25 -22.58 34.48
C THR A 1179 21.28 -22.46 33.30
N ALA A 1180 21.61 -23.04 32.15
CA ALA A 1180 20.74 -23.06 30.97
C ALA A 1180 19.47 -23.90 31.21
N VAL A 1181 19.60 -25.05 31.89
CA VAL A 1181 18.47 -25.89 32.31
C VAL A 1181 17.58 -25.14 33.31
N TYR A 1182 18.16 -24.50 34.33
CA TYR A 1182 17.44 -23.70 35.33
C TYR A 1182 16.64 -22.55 34.70
N LYS A 1183 17.26 -21.78 33.81
CA LYS A 1183 16.59 -20.65 33.13
C LYS A 1183 15.38 -21.11 32.33
N ARG A 1184 15.40 -22.32 31.77
CA ARG A 1184 14.32 -22.89 30.95
C ARG A 1184 13.29 -23.68 31.74
N ALA A 1185 13.65 -24.20 32.91
CA ALA A 1185 12.74 -24.96 33.75
C ALA A 1185 11.55 -24.09 34.18
N ASP A 1186 10.35 -24.66 34.10
CA ASP A 1186 9.09 -24.04 34.52
C ASP A 1186 8.86 -24.30 36.01
N ILE A 1187 9.66 -23.64 36.83
CA ILE A 1187 9.64 -23.73 38.30
C ILE A 1187 9.49 -22.33 38.89
N THR A 1188 8.94 -22.23 40.09
CA THR A 1188 8.80 -20.94 40.79
C THR A 1188 10.18 -20.40 41.17
N LYS A 1189 10.67 -19.41 40.40
CA LYS A 1189 11.99 -18.82 40.60
C LYS A 1189 11.94 -17.67 41.61
N PRO A 1190 12.82 -17.63 42.62
CA PRO A 1190 12.91 -16.50 43.54
C PRO A 1190 13.28 -15.23 42.77
N ARG A 1191 12.46 -14.19 42.94
CA ARG A 1191 12.65 -12.88 42.30
C ARG A 1191 13.34 -11.91 43.25
N ASN A 1192 14.19 -11.04 42.72
CA ASN A 1192 14.74 -9.92 43.47
C ASN A 1192 13.66 -8.84 43.68
N MET A 1193 13.95 -7.82 44.49
CA MET A 1193 12.99 -6.75 44.83
C MET A 1193 12.50 -5.92 43.63
N VAL A 1194 13.04 -6.15 42.43
CA VAL A 1194 12.68 -5.49 41.16
C VAL A 1194 11.92 -6.46 40.22
N GLY A 1195 11.53 -7.65 40.70
CA GLY A 1195 10.73 -8.61 39.94
C GLY A 1195 11.51 -9.43 38.90
N LEU A 1196 12.84 -9.33 38.84
CA LEU A 1196 13.71 -10.14 37.97
C LEU A 1196 14.16 -11.41 38.71
N ALA A 1197 14.36 -12.52 38.00
CA ALA A 1197 14.86 -13.76 38.58
C ALA A 1197 16.30 -13.54 39.12
N LYS A 1198 16.55 -13.93 40.39
CA LYS A 1198 17.86 -13.79 41.05
C LYS A 1198 18.86 -14.79 40.44
N ASP A 1199 20.11 -14.38 40.18
CA ASP A 1199 21.19 -15.32 39.84
C ASP A 1199 21.56 -16.10 41.11
N LEU A 1200 21.34 -17.42 41.08
CA LEU A 1200 21.53 -18.31 42.23
C LEU A 1200 22.85 -19.09 42.09
N PRO A 1201 23.55 -19.40 43.20
CA PRO A 1201 24.66 -20.34 43.19
C PRO A 1201 24.24 -21.71 42.64
N VAL A 1202 25.18 -22.43 42.02
CA VAL A 1202 24.97 -23.74 41.36
C VAL A 1202 24.17 -24.71 42.25
N LYS A 1203 24.53 -24.79 43.54
CA LYS A 1203 23.90 -25.69 44.52
C LYS A 1203 22.43 -25.34 44.81
N GLU A 1204 22.05 -24.06 44.77
CA GLU A 1204 20.66 -23.64 44.97
C GLU A 1204 19.80 -23.90 43.72
N MET A 1205 20.36 -23.69 42.52
CA MET A 1205 19.71 -24.08 41.27
C MET A 1205 19.50 -25.60 41.22
N GLU A 1206 20.49 -26.37 41.64
CA GLU A 1206 20.43 -27.83 41.72
C GLU A 1206 19.30 -28.28 42.65
N ASN A 1207 19.23 -27.74 43.87
CA ASN A 1207 18.17 -28.09 44.84
C ASN A 1207 16.76 -27.80 44.31
N LEU A 1208 16.55 -26.64 43.68
CA LEU A 1208 15.25 -26.28 43.11
C LEU A 1208 14.87 -27.19 41.93
N LEU A 1209 15.85 -27.57 41.11
CA LEU A 1209 15.63 -28.50 40.01
C LEU A 1209 15.37 -29.92 40.51
N LEU A 1210 16.12 -30.42 41.50
CA LEU A 1210 15.92 -31.74 42.09
C LEU A 1210 14.52 -31.86 42.73
N ALA A 1211 14.06 -30.84 43.44
CA ALA A 1211 12.72 -30.81 44.03
C ALA A 1211 11.58 -30.91 43.00
N SER A 1212 11.83 -30.51 41.75
CA SER A 1212 10.86 -30.58 40.65
C SER A 1212 10.85 -31.92 39.90
N ILE A 1213 11.77 -32.84 40.20
CA ILE A 1213 11.84 -34.15 39.55
C ILE A 1213 10.99 -35.15 40.36
N PRO A 1214 9.82 -35.59 39.85
CA PRO A 1214 9.01 -36.60 40.54
C PRO A 1214 9.73 -37.95 40.52
N VAL A 1215 9.70 -38.65 41.66
CA VAL A 1215 10.22 -40.01 41.80
C VAL A 1215 9.21 -40.81 42.62
N ASP A 1216 8.60 -41.78 41.96
CA ASP A 1216 7.56 -42.66 42.50
C ASP A 1216 7.96 -44.14 42.34
N GLU A 1217 7.11 -45.05 42.82
CA GLU A 1217 7.36 -46.50 42.71
C GLU A 1217 7.49 -46.95 41.24
N GLU A 1218 6.79 -46.28 40.33
CA GLU A 1218 6.83 -46.55 38.90
C GLU A 1218 8.19 -46.20 38.30
N SER A 1219 8.77 -45.06 38.68
CA SER A 1219 10.13 -44.65 38.30
C SER A 1219 11.18 -45.68 38.70
N MET A 1220 11.01 -46.30 39.88
CA MET A 1220 11.91 -47.36 40.36
C MET A 1220 11.68 -48.68 39.62
N ARG A 1221 10.43 -49.03 39.35
CA ARG A 1221 10.09 -50.19 38.52
C ARG A 1221 10.73 -50.09 37.15
N GLN A 1222 10.63 -48.93 36.50
CA GLN A 1222 11.24 -48.66 35.22
C GLN A 1222 12.77 -48.75 35.28
N LEU A 1223 13.42 -48.14 36.29
CA LEU A 1223 14.87 -48.25 36.48
C LEU A 1223 15.32 -49.70 36.66
N ALA A 1224 14.58 -50.50 37.43
CA ALA A 1224 14.85 -51.91 37.61
C ALA A 1224 14.71 -52.68 36.28
N VAL A 1225 13.66 -52.42 35.50
CA VAL A 1225 13.48 -53.02 34.17
C VAL A 1225 14.65 -52.66 33.26
N GLU A 1226 15.05 -51.39 33.21
CA GLU A 1226 16.17 -50.92 32.40
C GLU A 1226 17.47 -51.61 32.78
N ARG A 1227 17.78 -51.77 34.07
CA ARG A 1227 18.99 -52.48 34.53
C ARG A 1227 19.00 -53.95 34.10
N GLY A 1228 17.87 -54.64 34.28
CA GLY A 1228 17.74 -56.03 33.84
C GLY A 1228 17.86 -56.18 32.32
N ALA A 1229 17.22 -55.28 31.58
CA ALA A 1229 17.28 -55.24 30.12
C ALA A 1229 18.69 -54.95 29.63
N VAL A 1230 19.39 -53.92 30.15
CA VAL A 1230 20.75 -53.56 29.73
C VAL A 1230 21.73 -54.71 29.93
N VAL A 1231 21.61 -55.46 31.03
CA VAL A 1231 22.43 -56.65 31.27
C VAL A 1231 22.11 -57.75 30.26
N ARG A 1232 20.84 -58.08 30.06
CA ARG A 1232 20.40 -59.06 29.06
C ARG A 1232 20.88 -58.67 27.66
N ASP A 1233 20.75 -57.40 27.29
CA ASP A 1233 21.08 -56.89 25.96
C ASP A 1233 22.59 -56.90 25.72
N TYR A 1234 23.39 -56.60 26.74
CA TYR A 1234 24.83 -56.80 26.69
C TYR A 1234 25.20 -58.26 26.43
N LEU A 1235 24.54 -59.20 27.12
CA LEU A 1235 24.74 -60.64 26.92
C LEU A 1235 24.32 -61.09 25.50
N LEU A 1236 23.21 -60.55 24.97
CA LEU A 1236 22.76 -60.82 23.59
C LEU A 1236 23.73 -60.26 22.55
N ALA A 1237 24.28 -59.05 22.75
CA ALA A 1237 25.25 -58.44 21.85
C ALA A 1237 26.52 -59.29 21.69
N GLN A 1238 26.86 -60.08 22.70
CA GLN A 1238 27.97 -61.05 22.69
C GLN A 1238 27.60 -62.39 22.02
N LYS A 1239 26.51 -62.44 21.24
CA LYS A 1239 26.03 -63.59 20.46
C LYS A 1239 25.55 -64.81 21.27
N LEU A 1240 25.12 -64.62 22.52
CA LEU A 1240 24.45 -65.69 23.27
C LEU A 1240 23.05 -65.97 22.71
N PRO A 1241 22.58 -67.24 22.64
CA PRO A 1241 21.24 -67.56 22.16
C PRO A 1241 20.14 -66.92 23.00
N SER A 1242 19.19 -66.23 22.36
CA SER A 1242 18.08 -65.55 23.04
C SER A 1242 17.21 -66.51 23.86
N GLU A 1243 16.99 -67.73 23.39
CA GLU A 1243 16.24 -68.79 24.08
C GLU A 1243 16.80 -69.19 25.45
N ARG A 1244 18.04 -68.81 25.76
CA ARG A 1244 18.72 -69.12 27.03
C ARG A 1244 18.74 -67.94 28.00
N LEU A 1245 18.30 -66.76 27.58
CA LEU A 1245 18.34 -65.53 28.37
C LEU A 1245 16.91 -65.04 28.62
N PHE A 1246 16.49 -64.96 29.88
CA PHE A 1246 15.16 -64.52 30.30
C PHE A 1246 15.25 -63.23 31.10
N LEU A 1247 14.28 -62.34 30.93
CA LEU A 1247 14.06 -61.24 31.86
C LEU A 1247 13.04 -61.66 32.91
N GLY A 1248 13.41 -61.55 34.18
CA GLY A 1248 12.51 -61.88 35.30
C GLY A 1248 11.73 -60.66 35.81
N ALA A 1249 10.70 -60.92 36.62
CA ALA A 1249 9.95 -59.86 37.30
C ALA A 1249 10.86 -59.02 38.20
N VAL A 1250 10.82 -57.70 37.99
CA VAL A 1250 11.70 -56.76 38.68
C VAL A 1250 11.31 -56.59 40.15
N LYS A 1251 12.31 -56.31 40.99
CA LYS A 1251 12.11 -56.04 42.42
C LYS A 1251 12.30 -54.55 42.70
N THR A 1252 11.28 -53.92 43.28
CA THR A 1252 11.29 -52.49 43.65
C THR A 1252 11.43 -52.23 45.15
N LYS A 1253 11.52 -53.30 45.95
CA LYS A 1253 11.72 -53.25 47.41
C LYS A 1253 13.12 -53.79 47.75
N ALA A 1254 13.81 -53.14 48.68
CA ALA A 1254 15.12 -53.61 49.16
C ALA A 1254 14.91 -54.83 50.05
N GLY A 1255 15.51 -55.97 49.69
CA GLY A 1255 15.32 -57.25 50.39
C GLY A 1255 16.08 -57.38 51.72
N ASP A 1256 17.29 -56.80 51.83
CA ASP A 1256 18.20 -56.98 52.98
C ASP A 1256 19.02 -55.70 53.30
N ALA A 1257 19.72 -55.68 54.45
CA ALA A 1257 20.59 -54.57 54.86
C ALA A 1257 21.73 -54.31 53.84
N ASP A 1258 22.33 -55.37 53.28
CA ASP A 1258 23.44 -55.32 52.31
C ASP A 1258 23.00 -55.16 50.84
N TRP A 1259 21.72 -54.85 50.59
CA TRP A 1259 21.19 -54.67 49.25
C TRP A 1259 21.92 -53.55 48.48
N LYS A 1260 22.36 -53.86 47.25
CA LYS A 1260 23.00 -52.92 46.31
C LYS A 1260 22.15 -52.77 45.05
N PRO A 1261 22.12 -51.57 44.44
CA PRO A 1261 21.49 -51.36 43.14
C PRO A 1261 22.12 -52.30 42.11
N GLY A 1262 21.31 -53.13 41.47
CA GLY A 1262 21.87 -54.23 40.71
C GLY A 1262 20.91 -54.94 39.78
N ALA A 1263 21.45 -55.81 38.94
CA ALA A 1263 20.71 -56.88 38.30
C ALA A 1263 21.21 -58.24 38.83
N GLU A 1264 20.32 -59.03 39.40
CA GLU A 1264 20.58 -60.39 39.86
C GLU A 1264 20.62 -61.34 38.65
N LEU A 1265 21.61 -62.22 38.63
CA LEU A 1265 21.85 -63.23 37.61
C LEU A 1265 21.51 -64.61 38.17
N ASN A 1266 20.34 -65.13 37.81
CA ASN A 1266 19.86 -66.42 38.28
C ASN A 1266 20.07 -67.49 37.21
N LEU A 1267 20.94 -68.47 37.52
CA LEU A 1267 21.22 -69.61 36.63
C LEU A 1267 20.21 -70.74 36.85
N GLY A 1268 19.64 -71.25 35.77
CA GLY A 1268 18.82 -72.45 35.73
C GLY A 1268 19.37 -73.48 34.74
N MET A 1269 18.99 -74.75 34.88
CA MET A 1269 19.24 -75.78 33.86
C MET A 1269 17.97 -76.00 33.03
N LYS A 1270 18.15 -76.21 31.72
CA LYS A 1270 17.08 -76.47 30.75
C LYS A 1270 16.30 -77.74 31.04
#